data_AF-A0A1C1CEP6-F1
#
_entry.id   AF-A0A1C1CEP6-F1
#
_cell.length_a   1.000
_cell.length_b   1.000
_cell.length_c   1.000
_cell.angle_alpha   90.00
_cell.angle_beta   90.00
_cell.angle_gamma   90.00
#
_symmetry.space_group_name_H-M   'P 1'
#
loop_
_entity.id
_entity.type
_entity.pdbx_description
1 polymer ?
#
loop_
_entity_poly.entity_id
_entity_poly.type
_entity_poly.pdbx_seq_one_letter_code
_entity_poly.pdbx_strand_id
1 'polypeptide(L)'
;MSLVNGTAKEVRVSLLGKESIIINFGLWRNYVASDLLTSLESSTYVLITDTTLGSLYVRSFQEAFEAASQQKSSPSRLLVHQIPPGESSKSRQTKDDIEDWLLSQSPPCGRDTVIIALGGGVVGDLTGFVAATYMRGVRYVQVPTTLLAMVDSSIGGKTAIDTPLGKNLVGAIWQPQRIYIDLEFLGTLPRRELINGMAEVIKTAAISDEEEFIALERNAERIMAAVNADISKGASRFKDIETILIRIISASASFKAHVVTIDERETGLRNLLNFGHSIGHAMEAFLTPQVLHGECVAIGMIKEAELSRYLGILSGVAVGRLQKCLTGYGLPTRLDDEKVRKLSGGKVCTVDGMLKKMGVDKKNDGAKKKVVLLSAIGRTYEQKASVVSDTDLRVVLSPSVEVVPGVPRDLSVVCIPPGSKSISNRALVLAALGQGTCRIKNLLTSADTEVMLEALTRLGAATFSWEEDGEVLVVNGNGGRLEATEHPLYLGNAGTAARFLTSVATLTRQSHVASTVLTGNARMKQRPIGDLVDALKGNGAGIEYMESNGSLPLNIAASAGFNGGEIKLAAKVSSQYVSSLLMCAPYAKKPVTLKLVGGKPVSQPYIDMTIAMMASFGMQVQKSKTEEHTYHIPQGTYRNPEEYVVESDASSATYPLAIAAMTGTTCTIPNIGSASLQGDSAFATDVLRPMGCEVKQTASSTTVTGPRSGKLLPLPNIDMEPMTDAFLTASVLAAVAQGSKSNTTRIYGIANQRVKECNRIQAMEDELAKFGVTCRQFDDGIEIDGIDRSQLQQPPGGVHCYDDHRVAMSFSVLALAAPKPTLILEKECTGKTWPGWWDTMARQFSVKLQGVELEAATASSVKKLDRSAASIFIIGMRGAGKTTSGRWAARSLGKKLVDLDTELEARERKTIPEIIREHGWDHFRQVELNLLKSVMKDMSNGYIFACGGGIVETAEARQLLIDWHQKKGHVLLVERDIAEVMDFLQIDKTRPAYVEDMMGVWLRRKPWFEQCSNILYYSQSIPNEQMSEAAEDFDRFLQFVTGKTDVLSKVKQKSESFFVALTFPDLRPHLSILPEVCLGSDAVELRVDLLKDPNSPNDIPSADYVTSQLSLLRATVPLPVVFTIRTLAQGGKFPNDAHAEYLSLCTLAMRMGAEFVDMEVASLPEDILTKLRAFKNNSHSKVIASHHDPQGTLSWSRPGSWIPIYNKCIQHGADIVKLIGVAGSLDDNFALHRFKQWSHGQHPDLPLIAINMGTTGQISRILNGFMTPVSHPSLPFKAAPGQLSAQEIRRGLTLVGSISPKQFYLFGSPISASKSPALHNTLFHHTGLPHVYQLCETTDLEVIKATIRRADFGGASVTIPLKLDVMPLLDAVDASARLIGAVNTIVPTGNNTLTGYNTDYLGMADCLRGAGASAALGDADPSALVIGGGGTARAAIHTLHSMGYQPIYLLGRNHGKMVELARSFPPVYDLVVLDAALGGDAVVDKMTTTTTTTNTTANTRPGLPVVAIATIPANMPIDPVLGEALKAVFTHSKRSATSSAPKGQGTSPPARTLLELAYKPARTAVMEMAEQLGGWRTVQGLETLVTQGMWQFELWTGIRVRDLGGRISRVS
;
A
#
# COMPACT_ATOMS: atom_id res chain seq x y z
N MET A 1 17.01 11.92 48.82
CA MET A 1 16.91 10.68 49.64
C MET A 1 18.25 10.45 50.34
N SER A 2 18.24 10.11 51.63
CA SER A 2 19.45 9.69 52.34
C SER A 2 19.83 8.27 51.94
N LEU A 3 21.08 8.09 51.50
CA LEU A 3 21.68 6.80 51.17
C LEU A 3 22.18 6.16 52.48
N VAL A 4 21.78 4.91 52.76
CA VAL A 4 22.47 4.05 53.74
C VAL A 4 23.15 2.95 52.93
N ASN A 5 24.46 2.80 53.11
CA ASN A 5 25.34 1.83 52.41
C ASN A 5 25.38 1.93 50.88
N GLY A 6 25.09 3.09 50.30
CA GLY A 6 25.20 3.31 48.85
C GLY A 6 24.03 2.78 48.02
N THR A 7 23.04 2.15 48.64
CA THR A 7 21.78 1.75 48.02
C THR A 7 20.70 2.79 48.25
N ALA A 8 19.95 3.16 47.21
CA ALA A 8 18.76 4.00 47.35
C ALA A 8 17.80 3.34 48.36
N LYS A 9 17.33 4.12 49.35
CA LYS A 9 16.28 3.68 50.28
C LYS A 9 15.09 3.22 49.43
N GLU A 10 14.63 1.99 49.66
CA GLU A 10 13.46 1.44 48.97
C GLU A 10 12.25 2.38 49.13
N VAL A 11 11.46 2.54 48.08
CA VAL A 11 10.22 3.32 48.14
C VAL A 11 9.09 2.36 48.50
N ARG A 12 8.44 2.63 49.63
CA ARG A 12 7.26 1.88 50.07
C ARG A 12 6.01 2.72 49.83
N VAL A 13 5.02 2.14 49.15
CA VAL A 13 3.75 2.79 48.87
C VAL A 13 2.63 2.04 49.60
N SER A 14 1.79 2.80 50.30
CA SER A 14 0.61 2.27 50.99
C SER A 14 -0.52 2.00 49.99
N LEU A 15 -1.07 0.79 50.05
CA LEU A 15 -2.27 0.37 49.32
C LEU A 15 -3.23 -0.23 50.36
N LEU A 16 -4.44 0.34 50.46
CA LEU A 16 -5.47 -0.08 51.44
C LEU A 16 -4.93 -0.12 52.89
N GLY A 17 -4.11 0.88 53.25
CA GLY A 17 -3.57 1.05 54.60
C GLY A 17 -2.37 0.16 54.94
N LYS A 18 -1.87 -0.65 53.99
CA LYS A 18 -0.67 -1.50 54.16
C LYS A 18 0.43 -1.07 53.20
N GLU A 19 1.67 -1.01 53.66
CA GLU A 19 2.87 -0.86 52.81
C GLU A 19 3.07 -2.11 51.94
N SER A 20 2.22 -2.26 50.93
CA SER A 20 2.13 -3.48 50.12
C SER A 20 3.01 -3.41 48.89
N ILE A 21 3.38 -2.21 48.44
CA ILE A 21 4.19 -2.00 47.24
C ILE A 21 5.59 -1.59 47.65
N ILE A 22 6.59 -2.34 47.18
CA ILE A 22 8.01 -2.12 47.45
C ILE A 22 8.70 -1.90 46.11
N ILE A 23 9.38 -0.77 45.96
CA ILE A 23 9.99 -0.34 44.71
C ILE A 23 11.49 -0.10 44.94
N ASN A 24 12.32 -0.86 44.25
CA ASN A 24 13.78 -0.66 44.22
C ASN A 24 14.42 -1.44 43.05
N PHE A 25 15.74 -1.35 42.91
CA PHE A 25 16.51 -2.29 42.09
C PHE A 25 16.98 -3.49 42.93
N GLY A 26 16.97 -4.68 42.34
CA GLY A 26 17.55 -5.89 42.92
C GLY A 26 16.72 -6.53 44.03
N LEU A 27 15.41 -6.25 44.09
CA LEU A 27 14.49 -6.86 45.05
C LEU A 27 14.36 -8.38 44.82
N TRP A 28 14.22 -8.82 43.57
CA TRP A 28 13.97 -10.22 43.20
C TRP A 28 15.06 -11.15 43.69
N ARG A 29 16.32 -10.72 43.56
CA ARG A 29 17.50 -11.51 43.94
C ARG A 29 17.77 -11.47 45.44
N ASN A 30 17.58 -10.32 46.08
CA ASN A 30 18.13 -10.08 47.42
C ASN A 30 17.08 -9.95 48.54
N TYR A 31 15.80 -9.78 48.20
CA TYR A 31 14.77 -9.37 49.16
C TYR A 31 13.51 -10.25 49.13
N VAL A 32 12.96 -10.52 47.95
CA VAL A 32 11.62 -11.13 47.79
C VAL A 32 11.50 -12.47 48.54
N ALA A 33 12.48 -13.37 48.41
CA ALA A 33 12.45 -14.66 49.10
C ALA A 33 12.38 -14.52 50.63
N SER A 34 13.23 -13.66 51.20
CA SER A 34 13.29 -13.41 52.64
C SER A 34 12.00 -12.75 53.16
N ASP A 35 11.49 -11.74 52.45
CA ASP A 35 10.24 -11.07 52.81
C ASP A 35 9.02 -11.99 52.69
N LEU A 36 8.93 -12.82 51.65
CA LEU A 36 7.84 -13.79 51.49
C LEU A 36 7.81 -14.80 52.63
N LEU A 37 8.97 -15.35 52.96
CA LEU A 37 9.09 -16.31 54.05
C LEU A 37 8.79 -15.65 55.39
N THR A 38 9.13 -14.37 55.61
CA THR A 38 8.94 -13.72 56.92
C THR A 38 7.55 -13.10 57.09
N SER A 39 7.04 -12.40 56.07
CA SER A 39 5.81 -11.61 56.14
C SER A 39 4.56 -12.37 55.68
N LEU A 40 4.72 -13.45 54.90
CA LEU A 40 3.63 -14.23 54.32
C LEU A 40 3.88 -15.74 54.49
N GLU A 41 4.06 -16.18 55.74
CA GLU A 41 4.36 -17.58 56.05
C GLU A 41 3.35 -18.56 55.43
N SER A 42 3.86 -19.61 54.79
CA SER A 42 3.09 -20.68 54.14
C SER A 42 3.89 -21.97 54.10
N SER A 43 3.22 -23.12 54.09
CA SER A 43 3.88 -24.40 53.81
C SER A 43 4.29 -24.54 52.34
N THR A 44 3.56 -23.88 51.43
CA THR A 44 3.68 -24.05 49.98
C THR A 44 3.64 -22.71 49.26
N TYR A 45 4.68 -22.43 48.48
CA TYR A 45 4.72 -21.32 47.54
C TYR A 45 4.65 -21.85 46.12
N VAL A 46 3.87 -21.20 45.25
CA VAL A 46 3.75 -21.58 43.84
C VAL A 46 4.14 -20.40 42.97
N LEU A 47 5.21 -20.53 42.21
CA LEU A 47 5.63 -19.55 41.22
C LEU A 47 4.98 -19.85 39.87
N ILE A 48 4.18 -18.91 39.37
CA ILE A 48 3.59 -18.96 38.03
C ILE A 48 4.27 -17.90 37.17
N THR A 49 4.79 -18.32 36.01
CA THR A 49 5.47 -17.43 35.07
C THR A 49 5.29 -17.94 33.63
N ASP A 50 5.70 -17.15 32.64
CA ASP A 50 5.74 -17.63 31.25
C ASP A 50 7.09 -18.31 30.93
N THR A 51 7.14 -19.11 29.86
CA THR A 51 8.36 -19.85 29.49
C THR A 51 9.56 -18.95 29.15
N THR A 52 9.34 -17.73 28.67
CA THR A 52 10.42 -16.77 28.35
C THR A 52 11.07 -16.31 29.64
N LEU A 53 10.28 -15.81 30.59
CA LEU A 53 10.77 -15.39 31.91
C LEU A 53 11.28 -16.56 32.74
N GLY A 54 10.67 -17.74 32.57
CA GLY A 54 11.10 -19.00 33.16
C GLY A 54 12.57 -19.27 32.92
N SER A 55 13.02 -19.11 31.67
CA SER A 55 14.42 -19.31 31.28
C SER A 55 15.40 -18.29 31.88
N LEU A 56 14.91 -17.10 32.26
CA LEU A 56 15.75 -15.99 32.74
C LEU A 56 15.84 -15.91 34.27
N TYR A 57 14.73 -16.17 34.97
CA TYR A 57 14.56 -15.73 36.36
C TYR A 57 14.18 -16.81 37.36
N VAL A 58 13.69 -17.96 36.92
CA VAL A 58 13.23 -19.01 37.84
C VAL A 58 14.40 -19.60 38.63
N ARG A 59 15.50 -19.95 37.96
CA ARG A 59 16.65 -20.60 38.61
C ARG A 59 17.24 -19.76 39.74
N SER A 60 17.52 -18.49 39.48
CA SER A 60 18.11 -17.58 40.47
C SER A 60 17.19 -17.35 41.67
N PHE A 61 15.87 -17.35 41.46
CA PHE A 61 14.91 -17.26 42.55
C PHE A 61 14.77 -18.55 43.34
N GLN A 62 14.76 -19.72 42.69
CA GLN A 62 14.75 -21.00 43.39
C GLN A 62 15.96 -21.13 44.33
N GLU A 63 17.16 -20.79 43.85
CA GLU A 63 18.38 -20.79 44.65
C GLU A 63 18.27 -19.83 45.86
N ALA A 64 17.78 -18.61 45.66
CA ALA A 64 17.57 -17.64 46.75
C ALA A 64 16.48 -18.07 47.75
N PHE A 65 15.39 -18.67 47.25
CA PHE A 65 14.28 -19.16 48.07
C PHE A 65 14.69 -20.37 48.91
N GLU A 66 15.38 -21.34 48.32
CA GLU A 66 15.88 -22.52 49.03
C GLU A 66 16.88 -22.13 50.13
N ALA A 67 17.82 -21.22 49.83
CA ALA A 67 18.79 -20.72 50.80
C ALA A 67 18.10 -20.01 51.99
N ALA A 68 17.07 -19.20 51.75
CA ALA A 68 16.31 -18.53 52.79
C ALA A 68 15.40 -19.51 53.57
N SER A 69 14.78 -20.48 52.88
CA SER A 69 13.89 -21.47 53.49
C SER A 69 14.63 -22.46 54.39
N GLN A 70 15.87 -22.79 54.09
CA GLN A 70 16.72 -23.65 54.93
C GLN A 70 17.08 -23.01 56.28
N GLN A 71 16.97 -21.68 56.41
CA GLN A 71 17.21 -20.97 57.67
C GLN A 71 16.01 -21.06 58.63
N LYS A 72 14.86 -21.56 58.18
CA LYS A 72 13.67 -21.75 59.00
C LYS A 72 13.62 -23.13 59.65
N SER A 73 12.99 -23.21 60.83
CA SER A 73 12.76 -24.46 61.57
C SER A 73 11.86 -25.44 60.81
N SER A 74 11.00 -24.96 59.91
CA SER A 74 10.17 -25.76 59.02
C SER A 74 10.29 -25.22 57.60
N PRO A 75 11.06 -25.88 56.71
CA PRO A 75 11.27 -25.40 55.35
C PRO A 75 9.98 -25.48 54.54
N SER A 76 9.67 -24.39 53.84
CA SER A 76 8.54 -24.31 52.92
C SER A 76 8.92 -24.89 51.56
N ARG A 77 7.97 -25.53 50.85
CA ARG A 77 8.21 -26.00 49.47
C ARG A 77 7.91 -24.90 48.44
N LEU A 78 8.66 -24.89 47.34
CA LEU A 78 8.44 -24.04 46.17
C LEU A 78 8.10 -24.93 44.96
N LEU A 79 6.96 -24.68 44.32
CA LEU A 79 6.57 -25.32 43.06
C LEU A 79 6.59 -24.28 41.93
N VAL A 80 6.96 -24.68 40.72
CA VAL A 80 7.04 -23.78 39.56
C VAL A 80 6.16 -24.31 38.45
N HIS A 81 5.29 -23.44 37.91
CA HIS A 81 4.47 -23.72 36.74
C HIS A 81 4.74 -22.67 35.66
N GLN A 82 5.04 -23.13 34.44
CA GLN A 82 5.31 -22.25 33.31
C GLN A 82 4.21 -22.35 32.27
N ILE A 83 3.69 -21.21 31.83
CA ILE A 83 2.68 -21.11 30.76
C ILE A 83 3.28 -20.52 29.48
N PRO A 84 2.64 -20.67 28.32
CA PRO A 84 3.10 -19.96 27.11
C PRO A 84 3.02 -18.43 27.30
N PRO A 85 3.90 -17.63 26.68
CA PRO A 85 3.85 -16.18 26.77
C PRO A 85 2.73 -15.57 25.92
N GLY A 86 2.31 -14.34 26.26
CA GLY A 86 1.40 -13.52 25.47
C GLY A 86 -0.08 -13.61 25.87
N GLU A 87 -0.88 -12.65 25.38
CA GLU A 87 -2.29 -12.46 25.80
C GLU A 87 -3.16 -13.70 25.58
N SER A 88 -2.88 -14.54 24.58
CA SER A 88 -3.65 -15.74 24.33
C SER A 88 -3.61 -16.76 25.46
N SER A 89 -2.59 -16.71 26.31
CA SER A 89 -2.50 -17.53 27.51
C SER A 89 -3.45 -17.04 28.61
N LYS A 90 -4.01 -15.84 28.49
CA LYS A 90 -5.00 -15.29 29.42
C LYS A 90 -6.40 -15.83 29.14
N SER A 91 -6.55 -17.15 29.13
CA SER A 91 -7.77 -17.84 28.68
C SER A 91 -8.38 -18.74 29.74
N ARG A 92 -9.61 -19.23 29.50
CA ARG A 92 -10.23 -20.25 30.35
C ARG A 92 -9.42 -21.55 30.37
N GLN A 93 -8.84 -21.93 29.23
CA GLN A 93 -8.04 -23.15 29.10
C GLN A 93 -6.79 -23.06 29.97
N THR A 94 -5.99 -22.02 29.82
CA THR A 94 -4.78 -21.90 30.67
C THR A 94 -5.13 -21.82 32.16
N LYS A 95 -6.28 -21.21 32.49
CA LYS A 95 -6.77 -21.17 33.87
C LYS A 95 -7.12 -22.57 34.39
N ASP A 96 -7.84 -23.38 33.61
CA ASP A 96 -8.18 -24.75 34.01
C ASP A 96 -6.92 -25.62 34.16
N ASP A 97 -5.98 -25.51 33.24
CA ASP A 97 -4.70 -26.22 33.27
C ASP A 97 -3.92 -25.93 34.57
N ILE A 98 -3.86 -24.66 34.99
CA ILE A 98 -3.19 -24.25 36.24
C ILE A 98 -3.93 -24.81 37.46
N GLU A 99 -5.26 -24.69 37.51
CA GLU A 99 -6.06 -25.14 38.65
C GLU A 99 -6.00 -26.66 38.82
N ASP A 100 -6.13 -27.41 37.73
CA ASP A 100 -6.00 -28.87 37.74
C ASP A 100 -4.57 -29.30 38.10
N TRP A 101 -3.56 -28.58 37.60
CA TRP A 101 -2.17 -28.82 38.00
C TRP A 101 -1.96 -28.61 39.49
N LEU A 102 -2.51 -27.53 40.08
CA LEU A 102 -2.45 -27.25 41.53
C LEU A 102 -3.12 -28.35 42.36
N LEU A 103 -4.28 -28.85 41.91
CA LEU A 103 -5.01 -29.94 42.55
C LEU A 103 -4.27 -31.28 42.44
N SER A 104 -3.54 -31.50 41.34
CA SER A 104 -2.80 -32.74 41.07
C SER A 104 -1.48 -32.89 41.84
N GLN A 105 -0.99 -31.82 42.48
CA GLN A 105 0.25 -31.87 43.25
C GLN A 105 0.14 -32.83 44.44
N SER A 106 1.26 -33.38 44.90
CA SER A 106 1.30 -34.28 46.07
C SER A 106 2.32 -33.80 47.11
N PRO A 107 1.89 -33.41 48.32
CA PRO A 107 0.49 -33.20 48.71
C PRO A 107 -0.18 -32.08 47.88
N PRO A 108 -1.52 -32.09 47.72
CA PRO A 108 -2.24 -31.03 47.00
C PRO A 108 -1.97 -29.65 47.61
N CYS A 109 -2.00 -28.60 46.79
CA CYS A 109 -1.84 -27.23 47.27
C CYS A 109 -3.05 -26.83 48.15
N GLY A 110 -2.83 -26.61 49.45
CA GLY A 110 -3.87 -26.25 50.43
C GLY A 110 -4.27 -24.77 50.40
N ARG A 111 -5.19 -24.37 51.29
CA ARG A 111 -5.66 -22.97 51.42
C ARG A 111 -4.59 -22.01 51.95
N ASP A 112 -3.56 -22.52 52.62
CA ASP A 112 -2.43 -21.72 53.11
C ASP A 112 -1.44 -21.33 52.00
N THR A 113 -1.54 -21.94 50.80
CA THR A 113 -0.69 -21.68 49.64
C THR A 113 -0.57 -20.18 49.33
N VAL A 114 0.65 -19.74 49.02
CA VAL A 114 0.93 -18.39 48.49
C VAL A 114 1.35 -18.51 47.03
N ILE A 115 0.60 -17.89 46.12
CA ILE A 115 0.94 -17.87 44.69
C ILE A 115 1.76 -16.62 44.36
N ILE A 116 2.87 -16.79 43.65
CA ILE A 116 3.78 -15.74 43.20
C ILE A 116 3.57 -15.57 41.69
N ALA A 117 3.04 -14.42 41.28
CA ALA A 117 2.86 -14.10 39.86
C ALA A 117 4.10 -13.35 39.35
N LEU A 118 5.00 -14.05 38.64
CA LEU A 118 6.18 -13.45 38.02
C LEU A 118 5.92 -13.22 36.53
N GLY A 119 5.63 -11.97 36.16
CA GLY A 119 5.47 -11.64 34.75
C GLY A 119 4.88 -10.27 34.46
N GLY A 120 4.50 -10.07 33.19
CA GLY A 120 3.72 -8.91 32.78
C GLY A 120 2.26 -9.01 33.21
N GLY A 121 1.43 -8.07 32.75
CA GLY A 121 0.02 -7.99 33.14
C GLY A 121 -0.80 -9.25 32.84
N VAL A 122 -0.44 -10.00 31.79
CA VAL A 122 -1.07 -11.29 31.45
C VAL A 122 -0.92 -12.31 32.57
N VAL A 123 0.32 -12.57 32.99
CA VAL A 123 0.61 -13.53 34.06
C VAL A 123 0.01 -13.03 35.36
N GLY A 124 0.14 -11.72 35.65
CA GLY A 124 -0.41 -11.10 36.85
C GLY A 124 -1.92 -11.26 36.98
N ASP A 125 -2.67 -10.96 35.92
CA ASP A 125 -4.13 -11.04 35.92
C ASP A 125 -4.64 -12.48 35.95
N LEU A 126 -4.06 -13.37 35.13
CA LEU A 126 -4.44 -14.79 35.11
C LEU A 126 -4.17 -15.44 36.47
N THR A 127 -2.96 -15.26 36.99
CA THR A 127 -2.53 -15.85 38.27
C THR A 127 -3.35 -15.28 39.42
N GLY A 128 -3.60 -13.97 39.41
CA GLY A 128 -4.46 -13.34 40.41
C GLY A 128 -5.91 -13.86 40.36
N PHE A 129 -6.41 -14.26 39.18
CA PHE A 129 -7.76 -14.81 39.06
C PHE A 129 -7.82 -16.28 39.49
N VAL A 130 -6.79 -17.07 39.16
CA VAL A 130 -6.59 -18.41 39.75
C VAL A 130 -6.54 -18.30 41.27
N ALA A 131 -5.77 -17.36 41.83
CA ALA A 131 -5.68 -17.16 43.28
C ALA A 131 -7.03 -16.75 43.91
N ALA A 132 -7.86 -16.00 43.19
CA ALA A 132 -9.18 -15.58 43.66
C ALA A 132 -10.19 -16.74 43.72
N THR A 133 -10.09 -17.72 42.81
CA THR A 133 -11.06 -18.82 42.70
C THR A 133 -10.60 -20.12 43.32
N TYR A 134 -9.31 -20.42 43.27
CA TYR A 134 -8.73 -21.62 43.83
C TYR A 134 -9.01 -21.69 45.34
N MET A 135 -9.62 -22.79 45.79
CA MET A 135 -10.06 -22.97 47.19
C MET A 135 -10.89 -21.80 47.75
N ARG A 136 -11.64 -21.08 46.89
CA ARG A 136 -12.41 -19.87 47.23
C ARG A 136 -11.57 -18.69 47.73
N GLY A 137 -10.32 -18.60 47.26
CA GLY A 137 -9.41 -17.49 47.56
C GLY A 137 -8.19 -17.94 48.37
N VAL A 138 -7.02 -17.80 47.78
CA VAL A 138 -5.70 -17.97 48.42
C VAL A 138 -4.89 -16.67 48.33
N ARG A 139 -3.86 -16.55 49.18
CA ARG A 139 -2.96 -15.38 49.19
C ARG A 139 -2.10 -15.40 47.92
N TYR A 140 -1.83 -14.23 47.36
CA TYR A 140 -0.89 -14.12 46.25
C TYR A 140 -0.11 -12.81 46.30
N VAL A 141 0.99 -12.76 45.57
CA VAL A 141 1.84 -11.59 45.39
C VAL A 141 2.08 -11.32 43.91
N GLN A 142 2.32 -10.06 43.57
CA GLN A 142 2.69 -9.64 42.21
C GLN A 142 4.19 -9.32 42.16
N VAL A 143 4.86 -9.86 41.14
CA VAL A 143 6.24 -9.53 40.78
C VAL A 143 6.23 -9.06 39.32
N PRO A 144 5.84 -7.80 39.07
CA PRO A 144 5.70 -7.27 37.72
C PRO A 144 7.05 -7.13 37.01
N THR A 145 7.22 -7.80 35.87
CA THR A 145 8.48 -7.77 35.08
C THR A 145 8.45 -6.80 33.89
N THR A 146 7.27 -6.26 33.58
CA THR A 146 7.08 -5.25 32.51
C THR A 146 6.75 -3.90 33.13
N LEU A 147 7.23 -2.80 32.54
CA LEU A 147 6.90 -1.45 33.02
C LEU A 147 5.39 -1.24 33.14
N LEU A 148 4.61 -1.73 32.16
CA LEU A 148 3.16 -1.66 32.16
C LEU A 148 2.55 -2.31 33.42
N ALA A 149 3.03 -3.50 33.79
CA ALA A 149 2.56 -4.19 34.99
C ALA A 149 2.98 -3.49 36.28
N MET A 150 4.17 -2.87 36.29
CA MET A 150 4.69 -2.15 37.46
C MET A 150 3.82 -0.94 37.81
N VAL A 151 3.35 -0.19 36.81
CA VAL A 151 2.61 1.07 37.04
C VAL A 151 1.10 0.91 36.95
N ASP A 152 0.61 -0.16 36.32
CA ASP A 152 -0.81 -0.35 36.07
C ASP A 152 -1.36 -1.68 36.63
N SER A 153 -1.28 -2.79 35.90
CA SER A 153 -2.09 -3.99 36.19
C SER A 153 -1.86 -4.61 37.58
N SER A 154 -0.64 -4.57 38.13
CA SER A 154 -0.34 -5.22 39.42
C SER A 154 -1.01 -4.56 40.64
N ILE A 155 -1.32 -3.26 40.59
CA ILE A 155 -1.72 -2.45 41.77
C ILE A 155 -3.24 -2.50 42.01
N GLY A 156 -4.03 -2.72 40.96
CA GLY A 156 -5.47 -2.54 41.02
C GLY A 156 -6.27 -3.66 41.70
N GLY A 157 -5.66 -4.82 41.93
CA GLY A 157 -6.35 -6.04 42.37
C GLY A 157 -7.38 -6.58 41.37
N LYS A 158 -7.48 -6.01 40.17
CA LYS A 158 -8.38 -6.51 39.11
C LYS A 158 -7.68 -7.67 38.43
N THR A 159 -8.25 -8.86 38.53
CA THR A 159 -7.68 -10.08 37.97
C THR A 159 -8.71 -10.71 37.05
N ALA A 160 -8.33 -11.13 35.85
CA ALA A 160 -9.30 -11.55 34.84
C ALA A 160 -8.69 -12.43 33.76
N ILE A 161 -9.58 -13.03 32.98
CA ILE A 161 -9.27 -13.73 31.73
C ILE A 161 -10.07 -13.17 30.56
N ASP A 162 -9.56 -13.41 29.37
CA ASP A 162 -10.17 -13.01 28.12
C ASP A 162 -11.12 -14.07 27.60
N THR A 163 -12.10 -13.61 26.84
CA THR A 163 -13.08 -14.46 26.15
C THR A 163 -13.15 -14.07 24.67
N PRO A 164 -13.67 -14.92 23.78
CA PRO A 164 -13.91 -14.53 22.38
C PRO A 164 -14.79 -13.27 22.21
N LEU A 165 -15.57 -12.91 23.24
CA LEU A 165 -16.43 -11.73 23.24
C LEU A 165 -15.73 -10.45 23.74
N GLY A 166 -14.55 -10.55 24.35
CA GLY A 166 -13.80 -9.40 24.83
C GLY A 166 -12.79 -9.71 25.93
N LYS A 167 -11.89 -8.76 26.17
CA LYS A 167 -10.83 -8.82 27.17
C LYS A 167 -11.36 -8.53 28.57
N ASN A 168 -10.80 -9.20 29.59
CA ASN A 168 -11.05 -8.94 31.00
C ASN A 168 -12.54 -8.99 31.44
N LEU A 169 -13.42 -9.63 30.68
CA LEU A 169 -14.85 -9.66 30.96
C LEU A 169 -15.22 -10.63 32.10
N VAL A 170 -14.35 -11.60 32.37
CA VAL A 170 -14.54 -12.60 33.43
C VAL A 170 -13.37 -12.51 34.40
N GLY A 171 -13.63 -12.14 35.64
CA GLY A 171 -12.59 -11.88 36.63
C GLY A 171 -13.10 -11.64 38.04
N ALA A 172 -12.20 -11.25 38.93
CA ALA A 172 -12.47 -10.89 40.33
C ALA A 172 -11.67 -9.64 40.73
N ILE A 173 -12.12 -8.97 41.81
CA ILE A 173 -11.29 -8.00 42.52
C ILE A 173 -10.65 -8.75 43.69
N TRP A 174 -9.37 -9.07 43.58
CA TRP A 174 -8.57 -9.81 44.55
C TRP A 174 -7.22 -9.14 44.75
N GLN A 175 -7.02 -8.51 45.92
CA GLN A 175 -5.84 -7.71 46.20
C GLN A 175 -4.61 -8.58 46.50
N PRO A 176 -3.45 -8.30 45.88
CA PRO A 176 -2.21 -8.96 46.24
C PRO A 176 -1.79 -8.54 47.66
N GLN A 177 -1.14 -9.45 48.39
CA GLN A 177 -0.61 -9.14 49.73
C GLN A 177 0.67 -8.31 49.66
N ARG A 178 1.42 -8.44 48.56
CA ARG A 178 2.65 -7.71 48.23
C ARG A 178 2.77 -7.49 46.73
N ILE A 179 3.37 -6.38 46.34
CA ILE A 179 3.75 -6.03 44.97
C ILE A 179 5.23 -5.63 45.00
N TYR A 180 6.09 -6.45 44.40
CA TYR A 180 7.53 -6.20 44.35
C TYR A 180 7.93 -5.65 42.99
N ILE A 181 8.06 -4.32 42.91
CA ILE A 181 8.47 -3.62 41.70
C ILE A 181 9.99 -3.56 41.65
N ASP A 182 10.60 -4.59 41.04
CA ASP A 182 12.04 -4.62 40.79
C ASP A 182 12.38 -4.01 39.43
N LEU A 183 13.03 -2.86 39.44
CA LEU A 183 13.40 -2.14 38.22
C LEU A 183 14.51 -2.87 37.43
N GLU A 184 15.19 -3.86 38.02
CA GLU A 184 16.19 -4.66 37.32
C GLU A 184 15.60 -5.42 36.12
N PHE A 185 14.31 -5.81 36.18
CA PHE A 185 13.61 -6.47 35.07
C PHE A 185 13.52 -5.60 33.81
N LEU A 186 13.54 -4.26 33.95
CA LEU A 186 13.58 -3.36 32.79
C LEU A 186 14.82 -3.61 31.93
N GLY A 187 15.91 -4.14 32.51
CA GLY A 187 17.16 -4.44 31.83
C GLY A 187 17.01 -5.43 30.66
N THR A 188 16.15 -6.44 30.80
CA THR A 188 15.91 -7.47 29.77
C THR A 188 14.64 -7.22 28.96
N LEU A 189 13.85 -6.19 29.32
CA LEU A 189 12.59 -5.89 28.67
C LEU A 189 12.85 -5.30 27.26
N PRO A 190 12.25 -5.88 26.20
CA PRO A 190 12.37 -5.35 24.85
C PRO A 190 11.88 -3.90 24.77
N ARG A 191 12.55 -3.09 23.94
CA ARG A 191 12.25 -1.67 23.74
C ARG A 191 10.75 -1.38 23.60
N ARG A 192 10.04 -2.16 22.77
CA ARG A 192 8.60 -1.94 22.51
C ARG A 192 7.74 -2.16 23.75
N GLU A 193 8.06 -3.17 24.58
CA GLU A 193 7.33 -3.45 25.81
C GLU A 193 7.61 -2.43 26.92
N LEU A 194 8.82 -1.85 26.92
CA LEU A 194 9.11 -0.73 27.83
C LEU A 194 8.32 0.51 27.41
N ILE A 195 8.34 0.87 26.12
CA ILE A 195 7.56 2.01 25.58
C ILE A 195 6.05 1.80 25.80
N ASN A 196 5.55 0.56 25.67
CA ASN A 196 4.18 0.17 25.99
C ASN A 196 3.78 0.61 27.41
N GLY A 197 4.65 0.40 28.40
CA GLY A 197 4.43 0.86 29.77
C GLY A 197 4.56 2.38 29.98
N MET A 198 5.34 3.08 29.16
CA MET A 198 5.47 4.55 29.26
C MET A 198 4.15 5.27 28.96
N ALA A 199 3.25 4.68 28.17
CA ALA A 199 1.93 5.25 27.92
C ALA A 199 1.14 5.44 29.22
N GLU A 200 1.18 4.45 30.10
CA GLU A 200 0.51 4.48 31.41
C GLU A 200 1.14 5.48 32.37
N VAL A 201 2.48 5.61 32.32
CA VAL A 201 3.21 6.61 33.09
C VAL A 201 2.80 8.03 32.69
N ILE A 202 2.78 8.31 31.38
CA ILE A 202 2.40 9.62 30.83
C ILE A 202 0.92 9.91 31.12
N LYS A 203 0.05 8.91 30.96
CA LYS A 203 -1.36 8.99 31.32
C LYS A 203 -1.55 9.43 32.76
N THR A 204 -0.86 8.76 33.70
CA THR A 204 -0.96 9.10 35.12
C THR A 204 -0.54 10.54 35.38
N ALA A 205 0.64 10.96 34.88
CA ALA A 205 1.09 12.34 35.04
C ALA A 205 0.11 13.36 34.43
N ALA A 206 -0.44 13.08 33.26
CA ALA A 206 -1.39 13.96 32.58
C ALA A 206 -2.71 14.16 33.36
N ILE A 207 -3.13 13.21 34.19
CA ILE A 207 -4.35 13.33 35.00
C ILE A 207 -4.10 13.78 36.45
N SER A 208 -2.86 13.70 36.95
CA SER A 208 -2.58 13.83 38.39
C SER A 208 -1.77 15.04 38.80
N ASP A 209 -0.67 15.34 38.08
CA ASP A 209 0.32 16.33 38.50
C ASP A 209 1.13 16.84 37.31
N GLU A 210 1.07 18.15 37.08
CA GLU A 210 1.80 18.80 36.01
C GLU A 210 3.32 18.79 36.21
N GLU A 211 3.82 18.85 37.45
CA GLU A 211 5.27 18.83 37.73
C GLU A 211 5.88 17.46 37.37
N GLU A 212 5.14 16.37 37.59
CA GLU A 212 5.56 15.04 37.13
C GLU A 212 5.48 14.93 35.60
N PHE A 213 4.50 15.57 34.97
CA PHE A 213 4.43 15.64 33.50
C PHE A 213 5.62 16.42 32.91
N ILE A 214 5.97 17.56 33.50
CA ILE A 214 7.15 18.36 33.13
C ILE A 214 8.43 17.55 33.34
N ALA A 215 8.50 16.74 34.41
CA ALA A 215 9.64 15.85 34.64
C ALA A 215 9.79 14.79 33.53
N LEU A 216 8.68 14.26 33.00
CA LEU A 216 8.70 13.37 31.82
C LEU A 216 9.20 14.11 30.58
N GLU A 217 8.64 15.30 30.30
CA GLU A 217 9.07 16.13 29.16
C GLU A 217 10.59 16.39 29.19
N ARG A 218 11.13 16.77 30.36
CA ARG A 218 12.57 17.09 30.54
C ARG A 218 13.49 15.87 30.45
N ASN A 219 13.01 14.66 30.78
CA ASN A 219 13.84 13.45 30.83
C ASN A 219 13.63 12.50 29.65
N ALA A 220 12.75 12.83 28.70
CA ALA A 220 12.43 11.98 27.54
C ALA A 220 13.69 11.50 26.80
N GLU A 221 14.62 12.41 26.46
CA GLU A 221 15.86 12.04 25.75
C GLU A 221 16.75 11.09 26.56
N ARG A 222 16.96 11.39 27.86
CA ARG A 222 17.80 10.56 28.73
C ARG A 222 17.22 9.16 28.92
N ILE A 223 15.90 9.07 29.11
CA ILE A 223 15.20 7.78 29.23
C ILE A 223 15.27 7.03 27.92
N MET A 224 14.98 7.69 26.79
CA MET A 224 15.03 7.04 25.49
C MET A 224 16.44 6.60 25.08
N ALA A 225 17.48 7.34 25.45
CA ALA A 225 18.87 6.92 25.26
C ALA A 225 19.17 5.61 26.01
N ALA A 226 18.73 5.50 27.27
CA ALA A 226 18.88 4.27 28.05
C ALA A 226 18.04 3.10 27.50
N VAL A 227 16.81 3.38 27.03
CA VAL A 227 15.92 2.39 26.41
C VAL A 227 16.48 1.86 25.08
N ASN A 228 17.12 2.73 24.30
CA ASN A 228 17.74 2.39 23.02
C ASN A 228 19.15 1.80 23.17
N ALA A 229 19.76 1.86 24.36
CA ALA A 229 21.04 1.23 24.62
C ALA A 229 20.93 -0.30 24.53
N ASP A 230 22.05 -0.94 24.22
CA ASP A 230 22.14 -2.38 24.01
C ASP A 230 21.53 -3.16 25.19
N ILE A 231 20.52 -3.99 24.88
CA ILE A 231 19.80 -4.82 25.83
C ILE A 231 20.70 -5.87 26.50
N SER A 232 21.81 -6.25 25.85
CA SER A 232 22.81 -7.18 26.40
C SER A 232 23.46 -6.66 27.69
N LYS A 233 23.46 -5.33 27.88
CA LYS A 233 23.95 -4.67 29.10
C LYS A 233 23.04 -4.92 30.32
N GLY A 234 21.84 -5.47 30.12
CA GLY A 234 20.87 -5.71 31.17
C GLY A 234 20.53 -4.42 31.93
N ALA A 235 20.39 -4.51 33.26
CA ALA A 235 20.01 -3.37 34.10
C ALA A 235 21.02 -2.21 34.09
N SER A 236 22.30 -2.48 33.76
CA SER A 236 23.34 -1.45 33.74
C SER A 236 23.07 -0.33 32.73
N ARG A 237 22.21 -0.56 31.72
CA ARG A 237 21.77 0.46 30.77
C ARG A 237 20.97 1.61 31.39
N PHE A 238 20.47 1.43 32.62
CA PHE A 238 19.68 2.43 33.35
C PHE A 238 20.42 3.10 34.50
N LYS A 239 21.70 2.75 34.74
CA LYS A 239 22.48 3.20 35.90
C LYS A 239 22.49 4.72 36.09
N ASP A 240 22.65 5.48 35.00
CA ASP A 240 22.74 6.95 35.04
C ASP A 240 21.38 7.66 35.23
N ILE A 241 20.28 6.89 35.21
CA ILE A 241 18.92 7.40 35.36
C ILE A 241 18.10 6.64 36.43
N GLU A 242 18.74 5.86 37.30
CA GLU A 242 18.04 5.07 38.35
C GLU A 242 17.12 5.95 39.20
N THR A 243 17.61 7.12 39.64
CA THR A 243 16.83 8.06 40.44
C THR A 243 15.63 8.64 39.70
N ILE A 244 15.74 8.82 38.39
CA ILE A 244 14.67 9.30 37.51
C ILE A 244 13.61 8.21 37.34
N LEU A 245 14.03 6.97 37.07
CA LEU A 245 13.10 5.84 36.93
C LEU A 245 12.37 5.54 38.23
N ILE A 246 13.07 5.53 39.37
CA ILE A 246 12.44 5.34 40.68
C ILE A 246 11.38 6.42 40.92
N ARG A 247 11.68 7.70 40.65
CA ARG A 247 10.72 8.80 40.81
C ARG A 247 9.48 8.60 39.95
N ILE A 248 9.66 8.38 38.65
CA ILE A 248 8.56 8.31 37.69
C ILE A 248 7.66 7.09 37.95
N ILE A 249 8.26 5.92 38.21
CA ILE A 249 7.53 4.68 38.49
C ILE A 249 6.82 4.78 39.85
N SER A 250 7.50 5.32 40.88
CA SER A 250 6.89 5.45 42.19
C SER A 250 5.79 6.50 42.23
N ALA A 251 5.91 7.61 41.50
CA ALA A 251 4.85 8.61 41.36
C ALA A 251 3.59 8.00 40.72
N SER A 252 3.77 7.27 39.60
CA SER A 252 2.65 6.59 38.92
C SER A 252 1.99 5.53 39.81
N ALA A 253 2.81 4.67 40.44
CA ALA A 253 2.33 3.64 41.36
C ALA A 253 1.62 4.24 42.59
N SER A 254 2.15 5.33 43.15
CA SER A 254 1.57 6.02 44.31
C SER A 254 0.22 6.64 44.00
N PHE A 255 0.09 7.30 42.85
CA PHE A 255 -1.18 7.87 42.43
C PHE A 255 -2.23 6.78 42.21
N LYS A 256 -1.88 5.70 41.51
CA LYS A 256 -2.78 4.56 41.31
C LYS A 256 -3.19 3.92 42.64
N ALA A 257 -2.24 3.69 43.55
CA ALA A 257 -2.51 3.12 44.86
C ALA A 257 -3.41 4.03 45.72
N HIS A 258 -3.21 5.35 45.66
CA HIS A 258 -4.06 6.34 46.32
C HIS A 258 -5.51 6.27 45.81
N VAL A 259 -5.70 6.30 44.49
CA VAL A 259 -7.02 6.22 43.87
C VAL A 259 -7.72 4.89 44.19
N VAL A 260 -7.00 3.76 44.15
CA VAL A 260 -7.54 2.43 44.50
C VAL A 260 -7.86 2.34 46.00
N THR A 261 -7.09 2.99 46.86
CA THR A 261 -7.36 3.02 48.30
C THR A 261 -8.65 3.78 48.62
N ILE A 262 -8.94 4.84 47.89
CA ILE A 262 -10.18 5.62 48.05
C ILE A 262 -11.37 4.90 47.40
N ASP A 263 -11.19 4.36 46.20
CA ASP A 263 -12.27 3.78 45.40
C ASP A 263 -11.87 2.40 44.86
N GLU A 264 -11.80 1.41 45.74
CA GLU A 264 -11.38 0.05 45.40
C GLU A 264 -12.31 -0.60 44.38
N ARG A 265 -13.63 -0.41 44.50
CA ARG A 265 -14.64 -1.11 43.69
C ARG A 265 -15.13 -0.33 42.47
N GLU A 266 -14.42 0.73 42.06
CA GLU A 266 -14.71 1.51 40.85
C GLU A 266 -16.11 2.14 40.84
N THR A 267 -16.45 2.84 41.92
CA THR A 267 -17.71 3.57 42.11
C THR A 267 -17.73 4.98 41.49
N GLY A 268 -16.55 5.57 41.21
CA GLY A 268 -16.46 6.85 40.50
C GLY A 268 -15.03 7.38 40.31
N LEU A 269 -14.33 7.70 41.41
CA LEU A 269 -12.99 8.31 41.36
C LEU A 269 -11.98 7.44 40.59
N ARG A 270 -12.07 6.11 40.74
CA ARG A 270 -11.19 5.17 40.02
C ARG A 270 -11.36 5.23 38.51
N ASN A 271 -12.45 5.81 38.00
CA ASN A 271 -12.64 6.00 36.57
C ASN A 271 -11.59 6.94 35.95
N LEU A 272 -10.99 7.86 36.73
CA LEU A 272 -9.96 8.78 36.24
C LEU A 272 -8.75 8.05 35.64
N LEU A 273 -8.43 6.86 36.16
CA LEU A 273 -7.36 6.01 35.64
C LEU A 273 -7.63 5.50 34.21
N ASN A 274 -8.82 5.71 33.65
CA ASN A 274 -9.19 5.27 32.31
C ASN A 274 -9.05 6.40 31.26
N PHE A 275 -8.24 7.44 31.51
CA PHE A 275 -7.89 8.42 30.48
C PHE A 275 -7.18 7.74 29.30
N GLY A 276 -7.63 8.07 28.09
CA GLY A 276 -7.27 7.41 26.85
C GLY A 276 -7.82 6.00 26.65
N HIS A 277 -8.40 5.37 27.67
CA HIS A 277 -8.82 3.97 27.58
C HIS A 277 -10.15 3.78 26.87
N SER A 278 -11.07 4.76 26.91
CA SER A 278 -12.39 4.58 26.29
C SER A 278 -12.24 4.40 24.78
N ILE A 279 -11.48 5.30 24.15
CA ILE A 279 -11.15 5.23 22.73
C ILE A 279 -10.05 4.19 22.49
N GLY A 280 -9.03 4.14 23.35
CA GLY A 280 -7.91 3.21 23.22
C GLY A 280 -8.32 1.74 23.24
N HIS A 281 -9.19 1.33 24.17
CA HIS A 281 -9.70 -0.06 24.20
C HIS A 281 -10.56 -0.41 22.98
N ALA A 282 -11.33 0.55 22.45
CA ALA A 282 -12.10 0.33 21.23
C ALA A 282 -11.16 0.01 20.05
N MET A 283 -10.05 0.73 19.93
CA MET A 283 -8.98 0.47 18.96
C MET A 283 -8.26 -0.86 19.25
N GLU A 284 -7.90 -1.13 20.51
CA GLU A 284 -7.23 -2.37 20.93
C GLU A 284 -8.05 -3.60 20.55
N ALA A 285 -9.36 -3.57 20.77
CA ALA A 285 -10.25 -4.66 20.40
C ALA A 285 -10.36 -4.86 18.87
N PHE A 286 -9.93 -3.92 18.04
CA PHE A 286 -9.69 -4.17 16.60
C PHE A 286 -8.30 -4.72 16.36
N LEU A 287 -7.28 -4.11 16.96
CA LEU A 287 -5.88 -4.25 16.57
C LEU A 287 -5.10 -5.30 17.36
N THR A 288 -5.72 -5.94 18.34
CA THR A 288 -5.14 -7.04 19.11
C THR A 288 -4.98 -8.30 18.24
N PRO A 289 -3.91 -9.10 18.44
CA PRO A 289 -2.78 -8.90 19.35
C PRO A 289 -1.62 -8.07 18.77
N GLN A 290 -1.76 -7.53 17.55
CA GLN A 290 -0.62 -6.95 16.82
C GLN A 290 -0.18 -5.58 17.36
N VAL A 291 -1.11 -4.72 17.76
CA VAL A 291 -0.84 -3.41 18.37
C VAL A 291 -0.99 -3.54 19.89
N LEU A 292 0.02 -3.06 20.63
CA LEU A 292 0.05 -3.21 22.08
C LEU A 292 -0.90 -2.22 22.76
N HIS A 293 -1.30 -2.57 23.97
CA HIS A 293 -2.21 -1.79 24.80
C HIS A 293 -1.83 -0.30 24.91
N GLY A 294 -0.61 0.01 25.35
CA GLY A 294 -0.11 1.37 25.52
C GLY A 294 0.00 2.15 24.21
N GLU A 295 0.18 1.46 23.07
CA GLU A 295 0.13 2.09 21.75
C GLU A 295 -1.31 2.54 21.42
N CYS A 296 -2.32 1.72 21.74
CA CYS A 296 -3.71 2.10 21.60
C CYS A 296 -4.14 3.18 22.60
N VAL A 297 -3.71 3.09 23.87
CA VAL A 297 -3.99 4.09 24.91
C VAL A 297 -3.37 5.44 24.57
N ALA A 298 -2.15 5.49 24.01
CA ALA A 298 -1.52 6.74 23.57
C ALA A 298 -2.36 7.48 22.52
N ILE A 299 -2.85 6.77 21.50
CA ILE A 299 -3.76 7.34 20.49
C ILE A 299 -5.08 7.76 21.15
N GLY A 300 -5.60 6.92 22.05
CA GLY A 300 -6.80 7.23 22.82
C GLY A 300 -6.67 8.51 23.64
N MET A 301 -5.53 8.75 24.31
CA MET A 301 -5.28 9.95 25.10
C MET A 301 -5.36 11.21 24.23
N ILE A 302 -4.78 11.18 23.03
CA ILE A 302 -4.87 12.30 22.08
C ILE A 302 -6.30 12.54 21.64
N LYS A 303 -7.04 11.48 21.30
CA LYS A 303 -8.44 11.62 20.88
C LYS A 303 -9.35 12.11 22.03
N GLU A 304 -9.11 11.68 23.27
CA GLU A 304 -9.86 12.19 24.43
C GLU A 304 -9.45 13.64 24.79
N ALA A 305 -8.19 14.04 24.57
CA ALA A 305 -7.74 15.42 24.72
C ALA A 305 -8.29 16.35 23.61
N GLU A 306 -8.33 15.89 22.35
CA GLU A 306 -8.99 16.57 21.23
C GLU A 306 -10.49 16.75 21.51
N LEU A 307 -11.15 15.75 22.09
CA LEU A 307 -12.54 15.86 22.54
C LEU A 307 -12.70 16.90 23.64
N SER A 308 -11.81 16.92 24.63
CA SER A 308 -11.81 17.95 25.70
C SER A 308 -11.64 19.36 25.13
N ARG A 309 -10.78 19.53 24.12
CA ARG A 309 -10.59 20.79 23.38
C ARG A 309 -11.83 21.18 22.57
N TYR A 310 -12.41 20.23 21.85
CA TYR A 310 -13.64 20.42 21.07
C TYR A 310 -14.81 20.88 21.94
N LEU A 311 -14.93 20.32 23.15
CA LEU A 311 -15.92 20.72 24.16
C LEU A 311 -15.60 22.06 24.85
N GLY A 312 -14.45 22.67 24.58
CA GLY A 312 -14.03 23.96 25.16
C GLY A 312 -13.49 23.87 26.59
N ILE A 313 -13.08 22.68 27.02
CA ILE A 313 -12.63 22.38 28.39
C ILE A 313 -11.10 22.43 28.49
N LEU A 314 -10.39 22.09 27.40
CA LEU A 314 -8.93 22.01 27.34
C LEU A 314 -8.37 22.99 26.31
N SER A 315 -7.22 23.61 26.60
CA SER A 315 -6.52 24.45 25.63
C SER A 315 -5.89 23.62 24.50
N GLY A 316 -5.71 24.22 23.33
CA GLY A 316 -4.98 23.58 22.23
C GLY A 316 -3.52 23.30 22.57
N VAL A 317 -2.93 24.12 23.45
CA VAL A 317 -1.54 23.98 23.93
C VAL A 317 -1.36 22.68 24.72
N ALA A 318 -2.29 22.34 25.62
CA ALA A 318 -2.22 21.12 26.40
C ALA A 318 -2.29 19.84 25.52
N VAL A 319 -3.10 19.86 24.45
CA VAL A 319 -3.13 18.76 23.46
C VAL A 319 -1.77 18.60 22.78
N GLY A 320 -1.15 19.71 22.36
CA GLY A 320 0.17 19.71 21.74
C GLY A 320 1.27 19.19 22.68
N ARG A 321 1.27 19.62 23.95
CA ARG A 321 2.20 19.11 24.98
C ARG A 321 2.07 17.61 25.19
N LEU A 322 0.84 17.10 25.29
CA LEU A 322 0.58 15.66 25.41
C LEU A 322 1.09 14.88 24.20
N GLN A 323 0.80 15.37 22.99
CA GLN A 323 1.26 14.76 21.74
C GLN A 323 2.79 14.72 21.66
N LYS A 324 3.46 15.82 22.02
CA LYS A 324 4.92 15.92 22.04
C LYS A 324 5.53 14.94 23.04
N CYS A 325 4.99 14.87 24.25
CA CYS A 325 5.48 13.94 25.28
C CYS A 325 5.38 12.48 24.81
N LEU A 326 4.22 12.06 24.30
CA LEU A 326 4.03 10.69 23.78
C LEU A 326 4.98 10.36 22.62
N THR A 327 5.10 11.28 21.67
CA THR A 327 6.02 11.12 20.52
C THR A 327 7.48 11.05 20.97
N GLY A 328 7.85 11.84 21.99
CA GLY A 328 9.19 11.84 22.61
C GLY A 328 9.60 10.48 23.18
N TYR A 329 8.64 9.66 23.62
CA TYR A 329 8.86 8.28 24.07
C TYR A 329 8.66 7.22 22.97
N GLY A 330 8.43 7.62 21.72
CA GLY A 330 8.23 6.72 20.59
C GLY A 330 6.87 6.01 20.56
N LEU A 331 5.85 6.60 21.21
CA LEU A 331 4.46 6.14 21.16
C LEU A 331 3.72 6.75 19.96
N PRO A 332 2.84 5.98 19.29
CA PRO A 332 2.00 6.51 18.23
C PRO A 332 0.92 7.42 18.81
N THR A 333 0.62 8.51 18.11
CA THR A 333 -0.43 9.47 18.49
C THR A 333 -1.64 9.42 17.54
N ARG A 334 -1.57 8.60 16.47
CA ARG A 334 -2.56 8.51 15.41
C ARG A 334 -2.66 7.08 14.84
N LEU A 335 -3.81 6.71 14.28
CA LEU A 335 -4.04 5.39 13.66
C LEU A 335 -3.33 5.24 12.30
N ASP A 336 -3.03 6.33 11.62
CA ASP A 336 -2.33 6.35 10.33
C ASP A 336 -0.81 6.24 10.46
N ASP A 337 -0.29 6.19 11.70
CA ASP A 337 1.12 5.95 12.00
C ASP A 337 1.63 4.69 11.30
N GLU A 338 2.76 4.83 10.59
CA GLU A 338 3.36 3.76 9.77
C GLU A 338 3.59 2.47 10.58
N LYS A 339 3.99 2.60 11.85
CA LYS A 339 4.23 1.48 12.75
C LYS A 339 2.92 0.74 13.05
N VAL A 340 1.85 1.47 13.39
CA VAL A 340 0.51 0.90 13.68
C VAL A 340 -0.03 0.15 12.46
N ARG A 341 0.09 0.76 11.28
CA ARG A 341 -0.36 0.17 10.01
C ARG A 341 0.43 -1.08 9.62
N LYS A 342 1.75 -1.06 9.82
CA LYS A 342 2.63 -2.22 9.57
C LYS A 342 2.27 -3.40 10.46
N LEU A 343 2.10 -3.15 11.76
CA LEU A 343 1.82 -4.20 12.75
C LEU A 343 0.42 -4.81 12.55
N SER A 344 -0.59 -3.97 12.34
CA SER A 344 -1.98 -4.41 12.17
C SER A 344 -2.29 -5.07 10.82
N GLY A 345 -1.33 -5.12 9.89
CA GLY A 345 -1.59 -5.59 8.53
C GLY A 345 -2.59 -4.71 7.76
N GLY A 346 -2.76 -3.44 8.16
CA GLY A 346 -3.72 -2.52 7.54
C GLY A 346 -5.17 -2.68 8.02
N LYS A 347 -5.42 -3.34 9.16
CA LYS A 347 -6.76 -3.47 9.75
C LYS A 347 -7.34 -2.09 10.07
N VAL A 348 -8.59 -1.86 9.65
CA VAL A 348 -9.28 -0.57 9.79
C VAL A 348 -10.12 -0.57 11.07
N CYS A 349 -9.95 0.46 11.90
CA CYS A 349 -10.80 0.71 13.06
C CYS A 349 -11.99 1.59 12.65
N THR A 350 -13.10 0.97 12.24
CA THR A 350 -14.27 1.73 11.80
C THR A 350 -14.87 2.57 12.93
N VAL A 351 -15.33 3.79 12.67
CA VAL A 351 -15.95 4.69 13.66
C VAL A 351 -17.16 4.03 14.32
N ASP A 352 -18.09 3.47 13.54
CA ASP A 352 -19.27 2.79 14.11
C ASP A 352 -18.88 1.54 14.91
N GLY A 353 -17.92 0.78 14.41
CA GLY A 353 -17.39 -0.36 15.14
C GLY A 353 -16.65 0.03 16.43
N MET A 354 -15.95 1.17 16.44
CA MET A 354 -15.34 1.74 17.64
C MET A 354 -16.41 2.18 18.62
N LEU A 355 -17.44 2.93 18.19
CA LEU A 355 -18.55 3.34 19.05
C LEU A 355 -19.32 2.16 19.65
N LYS A 356 -19.50 1.08 18.87
CA LYS A 356 -20.11 -0.17 19.35
C LYS A 356 -19.26 -0.83 20.44
N LYS A 357 -17.94 -0.90 20.25
CA LYS A 357 -16.99 -1.42 21.25
C LYS A 357 -16.87 -0.51 22.47
N MET A 358 -16.94 0.80 22.30
CA MET A 358 -17.06 1.75 23.42
C MET A 358 -18.36 1.55 24.18
N GLY A 359 -19.43 1.06 23.56
CA GLY A 359 -20.71 0.78 24.21
C GLY A 359 -20.63 -0.28 25.31
N VAL A 360 -19.68 -1.23 25.21
CA VAL A 360 -19.43 -2.24 26.25
C VAL A 360 -18.39 -1.80 27.29
N ASP A 361 -17.93 -0.55 27.24
CA ASP A 361 -17.04 0.01 28.26
C ASP A 361 -17.75 -0.01 29.63
N LYS A 362 -17.11 -0.65 30.60
CA LYS A 362 -17.57 -0.83 31.98
C LYS A 362 -17.90 0.47 32.72
N LYS A 363 -17.41 1.63 32.25
CA LYS A 363 -17.71 2.96 32.84
C LYS A 363 -19.11 3.47 32.47
N ASN A 364 -19.68 2.98 31.38
CA ASN A 364 -20.91 3.51 30.81
C ASN A 364 -22.09 3.32 31.76
N ASP A 365 -23.05 4.24 31.69
CA ASP A 365 -24.33 4.12 32.36
C ASP A 365 -25.43 3.96 31.30
N GLY A 366 -25.85 2.71 31.06
CA GLY A 366 -26.73 2.37 29.95
C GLY A 366 -26.12 2.77 28.59
N ALA A 367 -26.84 3.58 27.81
CA ALA A 367 -26.39 4.05 26.51
C ALA A 367 -25.42 5.26 26.58
N LYS A 368 -25.23 5.86 27.76
CA LYS A 368 -24.40 7.05 27.93
C LYS A 368 -22.92 6.67 28.03
N LYS A 369 -22.14 7.02 27.00
CA LYS A 369 -20.69 6.79 26.99
C LYS A 369 -19.99 7.75 27.96
N LYS A 370 -19.06 7.22 28.77
CA LYS A 370 -18.26 8.01 29.71
C LYS A 370 -16.78 8.01 29.36
N VAL A 371 -16.18 9.20 29.30
CA VAL A 371 -14.79 9.46 28.90
C VAL A 371 -14.12 10.37 29.95
N VAL A 372 -12.83 10.18 30.22
CA VAL A 372 -12.09 11.07 31.12
C VAL A 372 -11.61 12.27 30.30
N LEU A 373 -11.98 13.48 30.72
CA LEU A 373 -11.63 14.72 30.06
C LEU A 373 -10.62 15.50 30.90
N LEU A 374 -9.65 16.13 30.26
CA LEU A 374 -8.69 17.01 30.91
C LEU A 374 -9.20 18.46 30.89
N SER A 375 -8.95 19.21 31.97
CA SER A 375 -9.11 20.67 32.01
C SER A 375 -7.78 21.41 31.87
N ALA A 376 -6.69 20.79 32.33
CA ALA A 376 -5.31 21.18 32.08
C ALA A 376 -4.40 19.93 32.17
N ILE A 377 -3.12 20.05 31.80
CA ILE A 377 -2.16 19.00 32.14
C ILE A 377 -2.09 18.85 33.67
N GLY A 378 -2.13 17.60 34.15
CA GLY A 378 -2.16 17.29 35.57
C GLY A 378 -3.53 17.47 36.25
N ARG A 379 -4.59 17.86 35.50
CA ARG A 379 -5.92 18.11 36.07
C ARG A 379 -7.05 17.61 35.16
N THR A 380 -7.93 16.80 35.73
CA THR A 380 -9.16 16.35 35.05
C THR A 380 -10.27 17.41 35.15
N TYR A 381 -11.23 17.38 34.22
CA TYR A 381 -12.38 18.28 34.22
C TYR A 381 -13.34 17.99 35.38
N GLU A 382 -13.64 16.71 35.58
CA GLU A 382 -14.42 16.21 36.70
C GLU A 382 -13.58 15.19 37.48
N GLN A 383 -13.89 14.99 38.76
CA GLN A 383 -13.30 13.91 39.59
C GLN A 383 -13.99 12.54 39.33
N LYS A 384 -14.37 12.30 38.07
CA LYS A 384 -14.97 11.08 37.51
C LYS A 384 -14.91 11.16 35.98
N ALA A 385 -15.28 10.09 35.28
CA ALA A 385 -15.47 10.14 33.84
C ALA A 385 -16.75 10.93 33.48
N SER A 386 -16.65 11.83 32.50
CA SER A 386 -17.72 12.71 32.01
C SER A 386 -18.56 11.99 30.95
N VAL A 387 -19.87 12.25 30.94
CA VAL A 387 -20.75 11.76 29.88
C VAL A 387 -20.53 12.59 28.61
N VAL A 388 -20.31 11.91 27.49
CA VAL A 388 -20.11 12.56 26.18
C VAL A 388 -21.10 12.01 25.15
N SER A 389 -21.48 12.82 24.18
CA SER A 389 -22.41 12.40 23.12
C SER A 389 -21.69 11.58 22.04
N ASP A 390 -22.41 10.65 21.41
CA ASP A 390 -21.90 9.91 20.25
C ASP A 390 -21.60 10.85 19.07
N THR A 391 -22.31 11.97 18.96
CA THR A 391 -22.08 12.98 17.92
C THR A 391 -20.72 13.63 18.08
N ASP A 392 -20.36 14.05 19.30
CA ASP A 392 -19.06 14.68 19.57
C ASP A 392 -17.91 13.67 19.39
N LEU A 393 -18.11 12.43 19.84
CA LEU A 393 -17.18 11.33 19.60
C LEU A 393 -16.96 11.08 18.10
N ARG A 394 -18.03 11.06 17.30
CA ARG A 394 -17.91 10.92 15.84
C ARG A 394 -17.09 12.05 15.24
N VAL A 395 -17.35 13.29 15.64
CA VAL A 395 -16.62 14.47 15.12
C VAL A 395 -15.12 14.32 15.39
N VAL A 396 -14.69 13.78 16.53
CA VAL A 396 -13.26 13.61 16.85
C VAL A 396 -12.64 12.36 16.20
N LEU A 397 -13.36 11.24 16.18
CA LEU A 397 -12.87 9.95 15.66
C LEU A 397 -12.81 9.88 14.13
N SER A 398 -13.69 10.60 13.45
CA SER A 398 -13.80 10.51 11.98
C SER A 398 -12.68 11.28 11.28
N PRO A 399 -12.09 10.77 10.18
CA PRO A 399 -11.05 11.48 9.42
C PRO A 399 -11.62 12.67 8.61
N SER A 400 -12.92 12.67 8.37
CA SER A 400 -13.66 13.70 7.65
C SER A 400 -14.81 14.26 8.48
N VAL A 401 -15.25 15.47 8.12
CA VAL A 401 -16.32 16.19 8.81
C VAL A 401 -17.31 16.73 7.79
N GLU A 402 -18.59 16.52 8.04
CA GLU A 402 -19.68 17.13 7.32
C GLU A 402 -20.11 18.42 8.03
N VAL A 403 -20.09 19.52 7.28
CA VAL A 403 -20.49 20.85 7.73
C VAL A 403 -21.94 21.08 7.32
N VAL A 404 -22.82 21.25 8.30
CA VAL A 404 -24.24 21.56 8.05
C VAL A 404 -24.40 23.05 7.73
N PRO A 405 -25.22 23.42 6.74
CA PRO A 405 -25.34 24.82 6.34
C PRO A 405 -25.95 25.74 7.40
N GLY A 406 -25.57 27.01 7.30
CA GLY A 406 -26.15 28.10 8.08
C GLY A 406 -25.58 28.29 9.48
N VAL A 407 -25.82 29.49 10.00
CA VAL A 407 -25.53 29.95 11.37
C VAL A 407 -26.74 30.75 11.87
N PRO A 408 -26.89 31.02 13.18
CA PRO A 408 -27.94 31.91 13.67
C PRO A 408 -27.91 33.29 12.97
N ARG A 409 -29.07 33.81 12.55
CA ARG A 409 -29.14 35.00 11.66
C ARG A 409 -28.72 36.31 12.34
N ASP A 410 -28.85 36.39 13.65
CA ASP A 410 -28.50 37.53 14.50
C ASP A 410 -27.13 37.37 15.18
N LEU A 411 -26.36 36.34 14.79
CA LEU A 411 -25.07 36.04 15.37
C LEU A 411 -24.12 37.26 15.29
N SER A 412 -23.58 37.65 16.44
CA SER A 412 -22.54 38.66 16.56
C SER A 412 -21.44 38.11 17.46
N VAL A 413 -20.28 37.81 16.89
CA VAL A 413 -19.20 37.09 17.59
C VAL A 413 -17.90 37.89 17.62
N VAL A 414 -17.15 37.72 18.70
CA VAL A 414 -15.75 38.13 18.78
C VAL A 414 -14.90 36.86 18.63
N CYS A 415 -14.17 36.75 17.53
CA CYS A 415 -13.30 35.61 17.25
C CYS A 415 -11.85 36.06 17.34
N ILE A 416 -11.04 35.33 18.11
CA ILE A 416 -9.59 35.57 18.23
C ILE A 416 -8.89 34.42 17.50
N PRO A 417 -8.39 34.63 16.26
CA PRO A 417 -7.61 33.62 15.57
C PRO A 417 -6.29 33.34 16.31
N PRO A 418 -5.65 32.19 16.11
CA PRO A 418 -4.31 31.91 16.64
C PRO A 418 -3.28 32.96 16.19
N GLY A 419 -2.14 33.03 16.89
CA GLY A 419 -1.00 33.86 16.50
C GLY A 419 -0.55 33.68 15.05
N SER A 420 -0.03 34.74 14.44
CA SER A 420 0.46 34.73 13.07
C SER A 420 1.63 33.78 12.91
N LYS A 421 1.53 32.85 11.95
CA LYS A 421 2.61 31.91 11.63
C LYS A 421 3.88 32.64 11.18
N SER A 422 3.69 33.71 10.41
CA SER A 422 4.78 34.52 9.85
C SER A 422 5.51 35.34 10.91
N ILE A 423 4.78 35.93 11.86
CA ILE A 423 5.36 36.70 12.97
C ILE A 423 5.96 35.74 13.99
N SER A 424 5.28 34.65 14.34
CA SER A 424 5.78 33.64 15.30
C SER A 424 7.18 33.16 14.94
N ASN A 425 7.39 32.70 13.70
CA ASN A 425 8.71 32.23 13.26
C ASN A 425 9.78 33.33 13.30
N ARG A 426 9.45 34.58 12.95
CA ARG A 426 10.39 35.70 13.02
C ARG A 426 10.69 36.10 14.45
N ALA A 427 9.69 36.14 15.32
CA ALA A 427 9.84 36.43 16.74
C ALA A 427 10.71 35.39 17.43
N LEU A 428 10.53 34.10 17.13
CA LEU A 428 11.39 33.03 17.63
C LEU A 428 12.85 33.21 17.19
N VAL A 429 13.10 33.48 15.91
CA VAL A 429 14.46 33.71 15.40
C VAL A 429 15.08 34.97 16.01
N LEU A 430 14.36 36.10 16.03
CA LEU A 430 14.86 37.37 16.58
C LEU A 430 15.11 37.27 18.09
N ALA A 431 14.19 36.68 18.85
CA ALA A 431 14.36 36.48 20.29
C ALA A 431 15.51 35.52 20.61
N ALA A 432 15.73 34.50 19.79
CA ALA A 432 16.86 33.59 19.96
C ALA A 432 18.20 34.25 19.60
N LEU A 433 18.25 35.04 18.54
CA LEU A 433 19.46 35.80 18.17
C LEU A 433 19.73 36.96 19.14
N GLY A 434 18.71 37.53 19.76
CA GLY A 434 18.85 38.67 20.66
C GLY A 434 19.46 38.33 22.01
N GLN A 435 19.95 39.36 22.69
CA GLN A 435 20.48 39.29 24.03
C GLN A 435 19.37 39.57 25.05
N GLY A 436 19.24 38.71 26.06
CA GLY A 436 18.31 38.86 27.18
C GLY A 436 17.09 37.95 27.09
N THR A 437 16.16 38.11 28.02
CA THR A 437 14.91 37.34 28.09
C THR A 437 13.79 38.08 27.37
N CYS A 438 13.00 37.35 26.56
CA CYS A 438 11.79 37.85 25.91
C CYS A 438 10.60 36.94 26.27
N ARG A 439 9.51 37.51 26.78
CA ARG A 439 8.24 36.80 26.97
C ARG A 439 7.38 36.96 25.73
N ILE A 440 7.21 35.89 24.98
CA ILE A 440 6.40 35.88 23.75
C ILE A 440 4.98 35.40 24.08
N LYS A 441 4.00 36.27 23.85
CA LYS A 441 2.57 35.99 24.06
C LYS A 441 1.86 35.75 22.73
N ASN A 442 0.77 34.97 22.77
CA ASN A 442 -0.04 34.62 21.58
C ASN A 442 0.79 33.95 20.47
N LEU A 443 1.82 33.18 20.83
CA LEU A 443 2.61 32.41 19.88
C LEU A 443 1.74 31.32 19.25
N LEU A 444 1.84 31.13 17.93
CA LEU A 444 1.17 30.01 17.27
C LEU A 444 1.72 28.69 17.81
N THR A 445 0.87 27.86 18.43
CA THR A 445 1.21 26.47 18.76
C THR A 445 0.89 25.59 17.56
N SER A 446 1.92 25.20 16.81
CA SER A 446 1.80 24.41 15.58
C SER A 446 3.06 23.58 15.34
N ALA A 447 2.97 22.57 14.48
CA ALA A 447 4.13 21.78 14.08
C ALA A 447 5.28 22.63 13.50
N ASP A 448 5.00 23.72 12.79
CA ASP A 448 6.03 24.61 12.20
C ASP A 448 6.82 25.38 13.26
N THR A 449 6.14 25.92 14.28
CA THR A 449 6.79 26.64 15.38
C THR A 449 7.51 25.67 16.31
N GLU A 450 7.00 24.45 16.49
CA GLU A 450 7.67 23.39 17.24
C GLU A 450 9.00 22.98 16.60
N VAL A 451 9.04 22.73 15.28
CA VAL A 451 10.32 22.40 14.62
C VAL A 451 11.30 23.59 14.62
N MET A 452 10.80 24.83 14.63
CA MET A 452 11.63 26.01 14.80
C MET A 452 12.24 26.07 16.20
N LEU A 453 11.43 25.88 17.26
CA LEU A 453 11.90 25.83 18.64
C LEU A 453 12.98 24.77 18.83
N GLU A 454 12.70 23.55 18.37
CA GLU A 454 13.64 22.42 18.44
C GLU A 454 14.96 22.74 17.72
N ALA A 455 14.89 23.29 16.51
CA ALA A 455 16.08 23.67 15.77
C ALA A 455 16.91 24.75 16.48
N LEU A 456 16.25 25.79 17.02
CA LEU A 456 16.93 26.85 17.77
C LEU A 456 17.56 26.34 19.07
N THR A 457 16.92 25.39 19.76
CA THR A 457 17.49 24.72 20.93
C THR A 457 18.74 23.93 20.56
N ARG A 458 18.67 23.11 19.50
CA ARG A 458 19.82 22.29 19.05
C ARG A 458 21.02 23.11 18.60
N LEU A 459 20.77 24.29 18.04
CA LEU A 459 21.82 25.24 17.65
C LEU A 459 22.37 26.06 18.83
N GLY A 460 21.89 25.85 20.06
CA GLY A 460 22.29 26.62 21.24
C GLY A 460 21.91 28.11 21.16
N ALA A 461 20.97 28.47 20.29
CA ALA A 461 20.58 29.85 20.05
C ALA A 461 19.80 30.44 21.24
N ALA A 462 18.96 29.63 21.87
CA ALA A 462 18.19 30.02 23.04
C ALA A 462 17.80 28.82 23.90
N THR A 463 17.46 29.09 25.15
CA THR A 463 16.68 28.17 25.98
C THR A 463 15.24 28.65 26.06
N PHE A 464 14.32 27.70 26.14
CA PHE A 464 12.88 27.94 26.14
C PHE A 464 12.24 27.38 27.40
N SER A 465 11.31 28.11 27.98
CA SER A 465 10.41 27.63 29.03
C SER A 465 9.02 28.21 28.81
N TRP A 466 8.00 27.56 29.38
CA TRP A 466 6.62 28.01 29.30
C TRP A 466 6.15 28.55 30.67
N GLU A 467 5.44 29.66 30.66
CA GLU A 467 4.73 30.28 31.79
C GLU A 467 3.21 30.31 31.48
N GLU A 468 2.36 30.57 32.49
CA GLU A 468 0.89 30.71 32.36
C GLU A 468 0.21 29.53 31.63
N ASP A 469 0.35 28.29 32.13
CA ASP A 469 -0.26 27.08 31.54
C ASP A 469 0.10 26.82 30.06
N GLY A 470 1.20 27.40 29.58
CA GLY A 470 1.67 27.28 28.20
C GLY A 470 1.26 28.44 27.27
N GLU A 471 0.62 29.49 27.79
CA GLU A 471 0.22 30.66 26.99
C GLU A 471 1.40 31.64 26.73
N VAL A 472 2.43 31.62 27.58
CA VAL A 472 3.61 32.49 27.45
C VAL A 472 4.86 31.66 27.23
N LEU A 473 5.54 31.89 26.10
CA LEU A 473 6.86 31.33 25.84
C LEU A 473 7.94 32.30 26.34
N VAL A 474 8.75 31.86 27.30
CA VAL A 474 9.94 32.58 27.74
C VAL A 474 11.13 32.13 26.90
N VAL A 475 11.72 33.06 26.15
CA VAL A 475 12.90 32.85 25.33
C VAL A 475 14.10 33.53 26.00
N ASN A 476 15.12 32.77 26.38
CA ASN A 476 16.40 33.34 26.82
C ASN A 476 17.38 33.32 25.64
N GLY A 477 17.49 34.45 24.94
CA GLY A 477 18.34 34.57 23.76
C GLY A 477 19.83 34.66 24.12
N ASN A 478 20.67 33.99 23.32
CA ASN A 478 22.11 33.90 23.56
C ASN A 478 22.94 34.98 22.81
N GLY A 479 22.31 36.04 22.32
CA GLY A 479 23.00 37.17 21.69
C GLY A 479 23.78 36.79 20.42
N GLY A 480 23.26 35.85 19.63
CA GLY A 480 23.85 35.42 18.35
C GLY A 480 25.03 34.47 18.48
N ARG A 481 25.22 33.85 19.66
CA ARG A 481 26.16 32.74 19.85
C ARG A 481 25.44 31.41 19.58
N LEU A 482 25.69 30.83 18.41
CA LEU A 482 25.14 29.54 18.00
C LEU A 482 26.28 28.55 17.73
N GLU A 483 26.00 27.27 17.90
CA GLU A 483 26.94 26.17 17.70
C GLU A 483 26.37 25.17 16.69
N ALA A 484 27.24 24.57 15.88
CA ALA A 484 26.83 23.50 14.98
C ALA A 484 26.43 22.24 15.77
N THR A 485 25.49 21.45 15.23
CA THR A 485 24.97 20.25 15.87
C THR A 485 25.14 19.02 14.98
N GLU A 486 25.51 17.88 15.59
CA GLU A 486 25.63 16.59 14.90
C GLU A 486 24.27 16.02 14.46
N HIS A 487 23.18 16.46 15.11
CA HIS A 487 21.84 15.96 14.84
C HIS A 487 21.21 16.75 13.68
N PRO A 488 20.77 16.08 12.59
CA PRO A 488 20.05 16.76 11.52
C PRO A 488 18.82 17.49 12.05
N LEU A 489 18.66 18.74 11.60
CA LEU A 489 17.48 19.55 11.87
C LEU A 489 16.37 19.10 10.91
N TYR A 490 15.48 18.21 11.39
CA TYR A 490 14.33 17.75 10.63
C TYR A 490 13.15 18.71 10.77
N LEU A 491 12.77 19.34 9.66
CA LEU A 491 11.81 20.45 9.64
C LEU A 491 10.43 20.06 9.09
N GLY A 492 10.16 18.76 8.90
CA GLY A 492 8.89 18.29 8.33
C GLY A 492 8.60 18.96 6.97
N ASN A 493 7.45 19.64 6.86
CA ASN A 493 7.10 20.50 5.71
C ASN A 493 7.14 22.01 6.04
N ALA A 494 7.80 22.41 7.12
CA ALA A 494 7.85 23.78 7.60
C ALA A 494 8.75 24.67 6.72
N GLY A 495 8.19 25.19 5.63
CA GLY A 495 8.97 25.94 4.62
C GLY A 495 9.52 27.27 5.13
N THR A 496 8.82 27.93 6.04
CA THR A 496 9.31 29.16 6.67
C THR A 496 10.51 28.85 7.57
N ALA A 497 10.41 27.80 8.39
CA ALA A 497 11.51 27.36 9.25
C ALA A 497 12.74 26.95 8.42
N ALA A 498 12.56 26.15 7.37
CA ALA A 498 13.65 25.72 6.48
C ALA A 498 14.43 26.89 5.87
N ARG A 499 13.72 27.91 5.38
CA ARG A 499 14.37 29.09 4.79
C ARG A 499 15.11 29.91 5.83
N PHE A 500 14.48 30.23 6.95
CA PHE A 500 15.10 31.03 8.01
C PHE A 500 16.30 30.33 8.64
N LEU A 501 16.14 29.04 8.96
CA LEU A 501 17.22 28.24 9.55
C LEU A 501 18.39 28.06 8.60
N THR A 502 18.18 28.13 7.28
CA THR A 502 19.30 28.07 6.31
C THR A 502 20.27 29.25 6.51
N SER A 503 19.77 30.49 6.71
CA SER A 503 20.65 31.61 7.04
C SER A 503 21.14 31.55 8.50
N VAL A 504 20.28 31.19 9.46
CA VAL A 504 20.68 31.09 10.89
C VAL A 504 21.80 30.08 11.10
N ALA A 505 21.76 28.93 10.41
CA ALA A 505 22.81 27.92 10.48
C ALA A 505 24.19 28.43 10.00
N THR A 506 24.23 29.42 9.09
CA THR A 506 25.52 30.04 8.69
C THR A 506 26.17 30.85 9.81
N LEU A 507 25.40 31.28 10.82
CA LEU A 507 25.90 32.02 11.99
C LEU A 507 26.57 31.12 13.03
N THR A 508 26.43 29.80 12.90
CA THR A 508 26.99 28.83 13.85
C THR A 508 28.50 28.85 13.85
N ARG A 509 29.07 28.67 15.04
CA ARG A 509 30.49 28.37 15.25
C ARG A 509 30.69 26.87 15.26
N GLN A 510 31.88 26.44 14.88
CA GLN A 510 32.29 25.05 15.03
C GLN A 510 32.22 24.65 16.50
N SER A 511 31.55 23.53 16.77
CA SER A 511 31.47 22.88 18.07
C SER A 511 32.38 21.63 18.06
N HIS A 512 31.88 20.48 18.53
CA HIS A 512 32.45 19.17 18.22
C HIS A 512 32.24 18.78 16.74
N VAL A 513 31.34 19.45 16.01
CA VAL A 513 31.14 19.29 14.56
C VAL A 513 31.36 20.58 13.78
N ALA A 514 31.76 20.44 12.52
CA ALA A 514 32.07 21.56 11.62
C ALA A 514 30.89 22.01 10.75
N SER A 515 29.75 21.32 10.79
CA SER A 515 28.58 21.64 9.98
C SER A 515 27.28 21.14 10.63
N THR A 516 26.15 21.64 10.13
CA THR A 516 24.80 21.21 10.53
C THR A 516 23.99 20.83 9.30
N VAL A 517 23.26 19.72 9.37
CA VAL A 517 22.38 19.25 8.28
C VAL A 517 20.95 19.74 8.50
N LEU A 518 20.34 20.38 7.49
CA LEU A 518 18.92 20.74 7.46
C LEU A 518 18.17 19.81 6.51
N THR A 519 17.08 19.20 6.96
CA THR A 519 16.28 18.24 6.16
C THR A 519 14.78 18.33 6.46
N GLY A 520 13.96 17.59 5.74
CA GLY A 520 12.51 17.54 5.92
C GLY A 520 11.86 16.34 5.23
N ASN A 521 10.53 16.36 5.12
CA ASN A 521 9.79 15.30 4.44
C ASN A 521 10.01 15.30 2.92
N ALA A 522 9.49 14.29 2.22
CA ALA A 522 9.66 14.17 0.76
C ALA A 522 9.21 15.42 -0.03
N ARG A 523 8.13 16.10 0.41
CA ARG A 523 7.67 17.35 -0.20
C ARG A 523 8.65 18.49 0.05
N MET A 524 9.20 18.63 1.26
CA MET A 524 10.20 19.64 1.59
C MET A 524 11.47 19.51 0.75
N LYS A 525 11.89 18.27 0.48
CA LYS A 525 13.03 17.94 -0.41
C LYS A 525 12.80 18.28 -1.89
N GLN A 526 11.61 18.75 -2.26
CA GLN A 526 11.28 19.21 -3.62
C GLN A 526 11.02 20.73 -3.66
N ARG A 527 10.94 21.40 -2.51
CA ARG A 527 10.65 22.84 -2.48
C ARG A 527 11.91 23.61 -2.85
N PRO A 528 11.81 24.63 -3.72
CA PRO A 528 12.98 25.41 -4.11
C PRO A 528 13.52 26.21 -2.92
N ILE A 529 14.86 26.23 -2.82
CA ILE A 529 15.66 27.07 -1.92
C ILE A 529 16.93 27.62 -2.61
N GLY A 530 17.14 27.28 -3.89
CA GLY A 530 18.30 27.64 -4.73
C GLY A 530 18.79 29.07 -4.53
N ASP A 531 17.94 30.06 -4.83
CA ASP A 531 18.33 31.47 -4.80
C ASP A 531 18.87 31.96 -3.44
N LEU A 532 18.34 31.42 -2.32
CA LEU A 532 18.85 31.75 -0.99
C LEU A 532 20.24 31.14 -0.76
N VAL A 533 20.42 29.87 -1.15
CA VAL A 533 21.69 29.17 -1.02
C VAL A 533 22.75 29.82 -1.90
N ASP A 534 22.41 30.20 -3.13
CA ASP A 534 23.32 30.88 -4.06
C ASP A 534 23.74 32.25 -3.53
N ALA A 535 22.81 33.01 -2.94
CA ALA A 535 23.13 34.29 -2.29
C ALA A 535 24.08 34.11 -1.09
N LEU A 536 23.85 33.08 -0.26
CA LEU A 536 24.70 32.77 0.90
C LEU A 536 26.09 32.26 0.47
N LYS A 537 26.16 31.36 -0.52
CA LYS A 537 27.40 30.85 -1.11
C LYS A 537 28.23 31.97 -1.73
N GLY A 538 27.58 32.80 -2.55
CA GLY A 538 28.21 33.98 -3.15
C GLY A 538 28.71 34.98 -2.10
N ASN A 539 28.16 34.93 -0.88
CA ASN A 539 28.61 35.72 0.25
C ASN A 539 29.50 34.94 1.26
N GLY A 540 30.07 33.82 0.84
CA GLY A 540 31.11 33.09 1.58
C GLY A 540 30.63 32.04 2.58
N ALA A 541 29.34 31.69 2.59
CA ALA A 541 28.85 30.57 3.40
C ALA A 541 29.11 29.21 2.70
N GLY A 542 29.67 28.25 3.44
CA GLY A 542 29.81 26.87 2.93
C GLY A 542 28.48 26.12 3.02
N ILE A 543 27.87 25.78 1.89
CA ILE A 543 26.60 25.03 1.84
C ILE A 543 26.72 23.94 0.77
N GLU A 544 26.30 22.72 1.06
CA GLU A 544 26.30 21.60 0.11
C GLU A 544 24.90 21.00 -0.01
N TYR A 545 24.48 20.70 -1.25
CA TYR A 545 23.25 19.94 -1.51
C TYR A 545 23.55 18.46 -1.38
N MET A 546 22.87 17.76 -0.47
CA MET A 546 23.14 16.33 -0.21
C MET A 546 22.39 15.40 -1.18
N GLU A 547 21.29 15.85 -1.75
CA GLU A 547 20.46 15.07 -2.68
C GLU A 547 20.26 15.83 -4.01
N SER A 548 19.16 16.57 -4.16
CA SER A 548 18.86 17.31 -5.39
C SER A 548 19.31 18.76 -5.30
N ASN A 549 20.01 19.25 -6.34
CA ASN A 549 20.38 20.67 -6.44
C ASN A 549 19.14 21.56 -6.37
N GLY A 550 19.20 22.58 -5.51
CA GLY A 550 18.12 23.58 -5.35
C GLY A 550 17.09 23.26 -4.26
N SER A 551 17.22 22.13 -3.53
CA SER A 551 16.29 21.73 -2.46
C SER A 551 17.02 21.09 -1.27
N LEU A 552 16.34 20.92 -0.13
CA LEU A 552 16.88 20.17 1.01
C LEU A 552 17.08 18.68 0.64
N PRO A 553 17.99 17.94 1.32
CA PRO A 553 18.78 18.33 2.48
C PRO A 553 20.00 19.21 2.16
N LEU A 554 20.33 20.12 3.08
CA LEU A 554 21.50 21.00 3.00
C LEU A 554 22.48 20.67 4.13
N ASN A 555 23.77 20.52 3.81
CA ASN A 555 24.85 20.51 4.79
C ASN A 555 25.48 21.91 4.86
N ILE A 556 25.34 22.59 6.00
CA ILE A 556 25.72 24.00 6.17
C ILE A 556 26.93 24.07 7.10
N ALA A 557 28.05 24.56 6.59
CA ALA A 557 29.30 24.72 7.33
C ALA A 557 29.19 25.81 8.41
N ALA A 558 29.80 25.55 9.56
CA ALA A 558 29.85 26.45 10.71
C ALA A 558 30.78 27.65 10.44
N SER A 559 30.30 28.59 9.65
CA SER A 559 31.09 29.67 9.04
C SER A 559 31.30 30.88 9.95
N ALA A 560 30.69 30.87 11.16
CA ALA A 560 30.61 32.00 12.09
C ALA A 560 30.11 33.29 11.42
N GLY A 561 29.10 33.16 10.55
CA GLY A 561 28.50 34.24 9.76
C GLY A 561 28.99 34.32 8.32
N PHE A 562 28.17 34.92 7.45
CA PHE A 562 28.53 35.26 6.07
C PHE A 562 29.30 36.59 5.99
N ASN A 563 29.97 36.86 4.87
CA ASN A 563 30.95 37.95 4.75
C ASN A 563 30.35 39.37 4.91
N GLY A 564 29.08 39.55 4.58
CA GLY A 564 28.43 40.85 4.49
C GLY A 564 28.78 41.60 3.20
N GLY A 565 28.63 42.93 3.20
CA GLY A 565 28.81 43.77 2.02
C GLY A 565 27.58 43.78 1.10
N GLU A 566 27.79 43.95 -0.20
CA GLU A 566 26.69 43.97 -1.19
C GLU A 566 26.20 42.55 -1.47
N ILE A 567 24.91 42.28 -1.19
CA ILE A 567 24.23 41.03 -1.54
C ILE A 567 23.15 41.38 -2.56
N LYS A 568 23.22 40.78 -3.75
CA LYS A 568 22.19 40.92 -4.78
C LYS A 568 21.29 39.71 -4.76
N LEU A 569 19.98 39.93 -4.63
CA LEU A 569 18.97 38.89 -4.69
C LEU A 569 17.92 39.30 -5.72
N ALA A 570 17.47 38.38 -6.58
CA ALA A 570 16.47 38.74 -7.58
C ALA A 570 15.13 39.11 -6.91
N ALA A 571 14.49 40.21 -7.31
CA ALA A 571 13.26 40.72 -6.73
C ALA A 571 12.06 39.75 -6.91
N LYS A 572 12.11 38.91 -7.95
CA LYS A 572 11.10 37.89 -8.25
C LYS A 572 11.15 36.66 -7.32
N VAL A 573 12.15 36.55 -6.44
CA VAL A 573 12.28 35.41 -5.53
C VAL A 573 11.39 35.56 -4.30
N SER A 574 11.29 34.49 -3.50
CA SER A 574 10.52 34.48 -2.25
C SER A 574 10.96 35.59 -1.28
N SER A 575 10.01 36.39 -0.79
CA SER A 575 10.23 37.37 0.29
C SER A 575 10.78 36.74 1.58
N GLN A 576 10.61 35.43 1.76
CA GLN A 576 11.18 34.69 2.88
C GLN A 576 12.70 34.57 2.78
N TYR A 577 13.29 34.53 1.57
CA TYR A 577 14.74 34.56 1.39
C TYR A 577 15.31 35.91 1.81
N VAL A 578 14.64 36.99 1.39
CA VAL A 578 14.96 38.37 1.81
C VAL A 578 14.86 38.48 3.34
N SER A 579 13.78 37.98 3.93
CA SER A 579 13.56 38.02 5.38
C SER A 579 14.65 37.24 6.14
N SER A 580 15.03 36.07 5.62
CA SER A 580 16.10 35.23 6.18
C SER A 580 17.44 35.97 6.23
N LEU A 581 17.82 36.60 5.11
CA LEU A 581 19.04 37.39 5.03
C LEU A 581 18.98 38.64 5.93
N LEU A 582 17.86 39.36 5.94
CA LEU A 582 17.66 40.55 6.76
C LEU A 582 17.83 40.24 8.26
N MET A 583 17.18 39.19 8.76
CA MET A 583 17.26 38.84 10.18
C MET A 583 18.68 38.45 10.62
N CYS A 584 19.46 37.80 9.75
CA CYS A 584 20.83 37.39 10.05
C CYS A 584 21.90 38.45 9.72
N ALA A 585 21.58 39.44 8.89
CA ALA A 585 22.52 40.47 8.42
C ALA A 585 23.28 41.26 9.51
N PRO A 586 22.68 41.59 10.68
CA PRO A 586 23.42 42.24 11.76
C PRO A 586 24.63 41.44 12.28
N TYR A 587 24.64 40.12 12.09
CA TYR A 587 25.72 39.20 12.48
C TYR A 587 26.67 38.84 11.34
N ALA A 588 26.52 39.45 10.16
CA ALA A 588 27.49 39.29 9.07
C ALA A 588 28.84 39.92 9.46
N LYS A 589 29.93 39.50 8.81
CA LYS A 589 31.30 39.98 9.10
C LYS A 589 31.53 41.45 8.74
N LYS A 590 30.69 42.02 7.86
CA LYS A 590 30.66 43.43 7.45
C LYS A 590 29.20 43.91 7.38
N PRO A 591 28.92 45.23 7.46
CA PRO A 591 27.59 45.76 7.22
C PRO A 591 27.04 45.30 5.86
N VAL A 592 25.75 45.00 5.80
CA VAL A 592 25.10 44.43 4.59
C VAL A 592 24.37 45.53 3.84
N THR A 593 24.58 45.58 2.53
CA THR A 593 23.71 46.29 1.59
C THR A 593 22.99 45.26 0.76
N LEU A 594 21.71 45.01 1.05
CA LEU A 594 20.88 44.04 0.34
C LEU A 594 20.14 44.76 -0.79
N LYS A 595 20.48 44.43 -2.04
CA LYS A 595 19.87 45.00 -3.26
C LYS A 595 18.96 43.96 -3.92
N LEU A 596 17.68 44.29 -4.05
CA LEU A 596 16.73 43.44 -4.77
C LEU A 596 16.71 43.82 -6.26
N VAL A 597 17.23 42.96 -7.13
CA VAL A 597 17.47 43.26 -8.56
C VAL A 597 16.40 42.65 -9.47
N GLY A 598 16.05 43.31 -10.57
CA GLY A 598 15.15 42.73 -11.59
C GLY A 598 13.66 43.06 -11.46
N GLY A 599 13.31 44.14 -10.74
CA GLY A 599 11.95 44.71 -10.69
C GLY A 599 11.38 44.85 -9.28
N LYS A 600 10.05 45.01 -9.19
CA LYS A 600 9.32 45.08 -7.91
C LYS A 600 9.45 43.74 -7.15
N PRO A 601 9.77 43.76 -5.84
CA PRO A 601 9.87 42.56 -5.03
C PRO A 601 8.52 41.91 -4.80
N VAL A 602 8.48 40.57 -4.84
CA VAL A 602 7.26 39.80 -4.55
C VAL A 602 6.86 40.00 -3.09
N SER A 603 5.66 40.55 -2.85
CA SER A 603 5.07 40.74 -1.52
C SER A 603 5.95 41.57 -0.56
N GLN A 604 6.19 42.83 -0.95
CA GLN A 604 6.83 43.88 -0.12
C GLN A 604 6.37 43.92 1.35
N PRO A 605 5.08 43.70 1.71
CA PRO A 605 4.64 43.72 3.12
C PRO A 605 5.42 42.77 4.05
N TYR A 606 5.90 41.62 3.56
CA TYR A 606 6.71 40.71 4.40
C TYR A 606 8.11 41.26 4.69
N ILE A 607 8.66 42.05 3.78
CA ILE A 607 9.95 42.72 3.97
C ILE A 607 9.78 43.82 5.02
N ASP A 608 8.74 44.64 4.87
CA ASP A 608 8.41 45.72 5.80
C ASP A 608 8.11 45.19 7.20
N MET A 609 7.35 44.08 7.31
CA MET A 609 7.13 43.35 8.57
C MET A 609 8.46 42.93 9.20
N THR A 610 9.38 42.36 8.43
CA THR A 610 10.68 41.91 8.96
C THR A 610 11.48 43.11 9.48
N ILE A 611 11.52 44.23 8.76
CA ILE A 611 12.21 45.45 9.18
C ILE A 611 11.58 46.04 10.44
N ALA A 612 10.25 46.10 10.52
CA ALA A 612 9.54 46.58 11.70
C ALA A 612 9.84 45.71 12.94
N MET A 613 9.81 44.38 12.77
CA MET A 613 10.18 43.45 13.85
C MET A 613 11.66 43.61 14.25
N MET A 614 12.59 43.73 13.30
CA MET A 614 14.00 44.00 13.60
C MET A 614 14.17 45.27 14.45
N ALA A 615 13.41 46.33 14.14
CA ALA A 615 13.42 47.56 14.91
C ALA A 615 12.90 47.37 16.35
N SER A 616 11.85 46.56 16.56
CA SER A 616 11.36 46.19 17.90
C SER A 616 12.40 45.42 18.73
N PHE A 617 13.33 44.71 18.07
CA PHE A 617 14.47 44.03 18.70
C PHE A 617 15.76 44.86 18.65
N GLY A 618 15.66 46.17 18.37
CA GLY A 618 16.75 47.15 18.50
C GLY A 618 17.62 47.37 17.27
N MET A 619 17.32 46.79 16.10
CA MET A 619 18.09 46.99 14.86
C MET A 619 17.35 47.85 13.84
N GLN A 620 17.92 49.01 13.48
CA GLN A 620 17.35 49.95 12.51
C GLN A 620 17.90 49.70 11.11
N VAL A 621 17.05 49.23 10.19
CA VAL A 621 17.38 49.06 8.78
C VAL A 621 17.05 50.34 8.01
N GLN A 622 18.02 50.90 7.30
CA GLN A 622 17.82 52.09 6.49
C GLN A 622 17.52 51.72 5.04
N LYS A 623 16.31 52.02 4.56
CA LYS A 623 15.99 51.94 3.13
C LYS A 623 16.74 53.04 2.37
N SER A 624 17.40 52.69 1.27
CA SER A 624 18.12 53.65 0.44
C SER A 624 17.16 54.69 -0.15
N LYS A 625 17.60 55.97 -0.16
CA LYS A 625 16.86 57.08 -0.78
C LYS A 625 17.18 57.26 -2.26
N THR A 626 18.30 56.67 -2.73
CA THR A 626 18.82 56.87 -4.08
C THR A 626 18.74 55.63 -4.95
N GLU A 627 18.68 54.45 -4.34
CA GLU A 627 18.57 53.16 -5.03
C GLU A 627 17.29 52.44 -4.58
N GLU A 628 16.38 52.21 -5.51
CA GLU A 628 15.13 51.50 -5.22
C GLU A 628 15.40 50.06 -4.78
N HIS A 629 14.61 49.57 -3.80
CA HIS A 629 14.72 48.22 -3.23
C HIS A 629 16.11 47.85 -2.66
N THR A 630 16.89 48.84 -2.26
CA THR A 630 18.16 48.67 -1.53
C THR A 630 17.96 48.94 -0.04
N TYR A 631 18.46 48.05 0.81
CA TYR A 631 18.41 48.16 2.27
C TYR A 631 19.82 48.12 2.86
N HIS A 632 20.15 49.06 3.73
CA HIS A 632 21.40 49.12 4.47
C HIS A 632 21.18 48.62 5.90
N ILE A 633 21.88 47.56 6.28
CA ILE A 633 21.77 46.90 7.58
C ILE A 633 23.10 47.04 8.33
N PRO A 634 23.13 47.69 9.51
CA PRO A 634 24.33 47.81 10.32
C PRO A 634 24.71 46.48 10.99
N GLN A 635 25.99 46.33 11.35
CA GLN A 635 26.38 45.25 12.26
C GLN A 635 25.89 45.56 13.68
N GLY A 636 25.47 44.53 14.40
CA GLY A 636 25.00 44.67 15.78
C GLY A 636 24.39 43.40 16.34
N THR A 637 24.06 43.46 17.62
CA THR A 637 23.36 42.38 18.35
C THR A 637 21.96 42.87 18.69
N TYR A 638 20.92 42.08 18.36
CA TYR A 638 19.56 42.39 18.79
C TYR A 638 19.47 42.47 20.32
N ARG A 639 18.62 43.37 20.83
CA ARG A 639 18.25 43.45 22.25
C ARG A 639 16.81 42.99 22.38
N ASN A 640 16.58 41.97 23.19
CA ASN A 640 15.25 41.43 23.39
C ASN A 640 14.39 42.45 24.16
N PRO A 641 13.16 42.77 23.69
CA PRO A 641 12.19 43.44 24.52
C PRO A 641 11.74 42.50 25.65
N GLU A 642 11.36 43.05 26.81
CA GLU A 642 10.90 42.24 27.95
C GLU A 642 9.70 41.34 27.58
N GLU A 643 8.82 41.87 26.74
CA GLU A 643 7.63 41.19 26.22
C GLU A 643 7.44 41.48 24.72
N TYR A 644 7.00 40.47 23.97
CA TYR A 644 6.59 40.61 22.58
C TYR A 644 5.27 39.86 22.33
N VAL A 645 4.21 40.59 21.97
CA VAL A 645 2.89 40.00 21.69
C VAL A 645 2.77 39.75 20.19
N VAL A 646 2.60 38.49 19.80
CA VAL A 646 2.39 38.09 18.40
C VAL A 646 0.96 38.47 17.99
N GLU A 647 0.81 39.22 16.90
CA GLU A 647 -0.53 39.49 16.33
C GLU A 647 -1.22 38.18 15.91
N SER A 648 -2.55 38.12 15.94
CA SER A 648 -3.27 36.99 15.33
C SER A 648 -2.98 36.86 13.84
N ASP A 649 -3.12 35.66 13.28
CA ASP A 649 -2.87 35.42 11.87
C ASP A 649 -3.93 36.11 11.00
N ALA A 650 -3.55 37.18 10.30
CA ALA A 650 -4.49 37.96 9.49
C ALA A 650 -5.07 37.15 8.32
N SER A 651 -4.25 36.25 7.77
CA SER A 651 -4.67 35.24 6.80
C SER A 651 -5.79 34.35 7.35
N SER A 652 -5.63 33.81 8.56
CA SER A 652 -6.65 32.99 9.22
C SER A 652 -7.85 33.80 9.70
N ALA A 653 -7.67 35.08 10.00
CA ALA A 653 -8.76 36.00 10.30
C ALA A 653 -9.73 36.18 9.12
N THR A 654 -9.30 35.90 7.88
CA THR A 654 -10.19 35.99 6.71
C THR A 654 -11.36 35.01 6.78
N TYR A 655 -11.20 33.81 7.36
CA TYR A 655 -12.26 32.81 7.43
C TYR A 655 -13.46 33.24 8.32
N PRO A 656 -13.29 33.63 9.60
CA PRO A 656 -14.41 34.09 10.42
C PRO A 656 -15.05 35.39 9.87
N LEU A 657 -14.25 36.28 9.26
CA LEU A 657 -14.78 37.45 8.56
C LEU A 657 -15.59 37.07 7.31
N ALA A 658 -15.16 36.04 6.58
CA ALA A 658 -15.87 35.49 5.42
C ALA A 658 -17.16 34.77 5.82
N ILE A 659 -17.21 34.11 6.99
CA ILE A 659 -18.47 33.60 7.56
C ILE A 659 -19.46 34.76 7.70
N ALA A 660 -19.07 35.84 8.39
CA ALA A 660 -19.92 37.02 8.55
C ALA A 660 -20.38 37.62 7.21
N ALA A 661 -19.46 37.78 6.26
CA ALA A 661 -19.77 38.26 4.91
C ALA A 661 -20.82 37.39 4.20
N MET A 662 -20.68 36.07 4.29
CA MET A 662 -21.48 35.14 3.51
C MET A 662 -22.84 34.84 4.15
N THR A 663 -22.93 34.88 5.49
CA THR A 663 -24.15 34.58 6.25
C THR A 663 -24.94 35.83 6.65
N GLY A 664 -24.41 37.03 6.42
CA GLY A 664 -25.07 38.29 6.78
C GLY A 664 -25.03 38.62 8.28
N THR A 665 -24.14 37.96 9.02
CA THR A 665 -23.94 38.12 10.46
C THR A 665 -22.77 39.09 10.74
N THR A 666 -22.44 39.31 12.01
CA THR A 666 -21.33 40.20 12.42
C THR A 666 -20.20 39.41 13.07
N CYS A 667 -18.96 39.65 12.65
CA CYS A 667 -17.77 39.11 13.30
C CYS A 667 -16.76 40.23 13.58
N THR A 668 -16.21 40.26 14.80
CA THR A 668 -15.14 41.15 15.22
C THR A 668 -13.88 40.37 15.52
N ILE A 669 -12.77 40.76 14.88
CA ILE A 669 -11.42 40.30 15.21
C ILE A 669 -10.75 41.42 16.01
N PRO A 670 -10.52 41.24 17.33
CA PRO A 670 -10.19 42.35 18.22
C PRO A 670 -8.73 42.81 18.17
N ASN A 671 -7.83 42.02 17.57
CA ASN A 671 -6.38 42.24 17.58
C ASN A 671 -5.76 42.26 16.16
N ILE A 672 -6.58 42.43 15.13
CA ILE A 672 -6.14 42.74 13.77
C ILE A 672 -6.89 43.98 13.29
N GLY A 673 -6.16 45.07 13.05
CA GLY A 673 -6.69 46.34 12.54
C GLY A 673 -5.75 46.96 11.50
N SER A 674 -5.95 48.24 11.21
CA SER A 674 -5.20 48.96 10.16
C SER A 674 -3.71 49.19 10.49
N ALA A 675 -3.28 48.96 11.74
CA ALA A 675 -1.88 49.04 12.15
C ALA A 675 -1.14 47.68 12.07
N SER A 676 -1.83 46.60 11.68
CA SER A 676 -1.24 45.26 11.58
C SER A 676 -0.07 45.26 10.58
N LEU A 677 1.00 44.56 10.94
CA LEU A 677 2.15 44.36 10.05
C LEU A 677 1.86 43.38 8.89
N GLN A 678 0.70 42.74 8.90
CA GLN A 678 0.32 41.70 7.95
C GLN A 678 -0.51 42.29 6.80
N GLY A 679 -0.06 42.10 5.56
CA GLY A 679 -0.76 42.61 4.36
C GLY A 679 -2.21 42.10 4.24
N ASP A 680 -2.47 40.88 4.70
CA ASP A 680 -3.80 40.27 4.74
C ASP A 680 -4.82 41.05 5.62
N SER A 681 -4.38 41.96 6.50
CA SER A 681 -5.28 42.83 7.29
C SER A 681 -6.13 43.76 6.41
N ALA A 682 -5.70 44.03 5.18
CA ALA A 682 -6.44 44.81 4.19
C ALA A 682 -7.58 44.01 3.51
N PHE A 683 -7.67 42.69 3.71
CA PHE A 683 -8.72 41.85 3.08
C PHE A 683 -10.13 42.37 3.36
N ALA A 684 -10.39 42.83 4.60
CA ALA A 684 -11.70 43.36 4.95
C ALA A 684 -12.01 44.66 4.17
N THR A 685 -11.04 45.58 4.08
CA THR A 685 -11.26 46.89 3.45
C THR A 685 -11.25 46.83 1.92
N ASP A 686 -10.44 45.95 1.35
CA ASP A 686 -10.13 45.96 -0.09
C ASP A 686 -10.87 44.86 -0.85
N VAL A 687 -11.40 43.85 -0.14
CA VAL A 687 -12.19 42.76 -0.73
C VAL A 687 -13.62 42.78 -0.18
N LEU A 688 -13.80 42.59 1.13
CA LEU A 688 -15.15 42.42 1.70
C LEU A 688 -16.03 43.67 1.58
N ARG A 689 -15.48 44.87 1.82
CA ARG A 689 -16.21 46.13 1.65
C ARG A 689 -16.66 46.34 0.19
N PRO A 690 -15.79 46.23 -0.84
CA PRO A 690 -16.22 46.26 -2.24
C PRO A 690 -17.24 45.18 -2.61
N MET A 691 -17.19 44.01 -1.97
CA MET A 691 -18.21 42.96 -2.15
C MET A 691 -19.56 43.29 -1.49
N GLY A 692 -19.70 44.45 -0.83
CA GLY A 692 -20.96 44.94 -0.25
C GLY A 692 -21.10 44.73 1.26
N CYS A 693 -20.03 44.35 1.97
CA CYS A 693 -20.06 44.23 3.44
C CYS A 693 -19.84 45.59 4.12
N GLU A 694 -20.43 45.78 5.31
CA GLU A 694 -20.06 46.88 6.21
C GLU A 694 -18.77 46.51 6.95
N VAL A 695 -17.74 47.36 6.83
CA VAL A 695 -16.41 47.11 7.43
C VAL A 695 -15.96 48.29 8.27
N LYS A 696 -15.85 48.06 9.57
CA LYS A 696 -15.32 48.99 10.58
C LYS A 696 -13.96 48.47 11.06
N GLN A 697 -12.89 49.12 10.62
CA GLN A 697 -11.53 48.78 11.02
C GLN A 697 -10.94 49.93 11.83
N THR A 698 -10.53 49.63 13.07
CA THR A 698 -9.73 50.53 13.92
C THR A 698 -8.24 50.19 13.75
N ALA A 699 -7.35 50.85 14.49
CA ALA A 699 -5.93 50.52 14.48
C ALA A 699 -5.66 49.07 14.90
N SER A 700 -6.44 48.52 15.84
CA SER A 700 -6.21 47.19 16.43
C SER A 700 -7.31 46.16 16.17
N SER A 701 -8.50 46.56 15.69
CA SER A 701 -9.63 45.65 15.49
C SER A 701 -10.31 45.81 14.13
N THR A 702 -10.91 44.73 13.64
CA THR A 702 -11.66 44.70 12.39
C THR A 702 -13.01 44.03 12.62
N THR A 703 -14.09 44.75 12.38
CA THR A 703 -15.47 44.24 12.43
C THR A 703 -16.06 44.24 11.03
N VAL A 704 -16.60 43.10 10.62
CA VAL A 704 -17.32 42.93 9.35
C VAL A 704 -18.75 42.51 9.64
N THR A 705 -19.70 43.16 8.97
CA THR A 705 -21.10 42.73 8.90
C THR A 705 -21.46 42.46 7.45
N GLY A 706 -21.86 41.22 7.14
CA GLY A 706 -22.28 40.87 5.78
C GLY A 706 -23.63 41.48 5.40
N PRO A 707 -23.94 41.57 4.10
CA PRO A 707 -25.26 42.00 3.65
C PRO A 707 -26.35 41.06 4.20
N ARG A 708 -27.47 41.60 4.71
CA ARG A 708 -28.57 40.78 5.28
C ARG A 708 -29.21 39.81 4.27
N SER A 709 -29.14 40.12 2.98
CA SER A 709 -29.57 39.22 1.91
C SER A 709 -28.58 38.06 1.68
N GLY A 710 -27.40 38.14 2.30
CA GLY A 710 -26.22 37.34 2.02
C GLY A 710 -25.56 37.66 0.67
N LYS A 711 -26.23 38.37 -0.24
CA LYS A 711 -25.81 38.54 -1.63
C LYS A 711 -24.56 39.43 -1.72
N LEU A 712 -23.42 38.82 -2.02
CA LEU A 712 -22.15 39.51 -2.26
C LEU A 712 -22.05 40.00 -3.70
N LEU A 713 -21.32 41.09 -3.92
CA LEU A 713 -21.03 41.65 -5.24
C LEU A 713 -19.72 41.07 -5.79
N PRO A 714 -19.66 40.70 -7.08
CA PRO A 714 -18.43 40.24 -7.72
C PRO A 714 -17.51 41.43 -7.98
N LEU A 715 -16.19 41.17 -7.97
CA LEU A 715 -15.19 42.20 -8.21
C LEU A 715 -14.50 41.97 -9.56
N PRO A 716 -14.49 42.94 -10.48
CA PRO A 716 -13.97 42.71 -11.83
C PRO A 716 -12.50 42.31 -11.84
N ASN A 717 -11.70 42.80 -10.88
CA ASN A 717 -10.28 42.51 -10.72
C ASN A 717 -9.90 42.65 -9.23
N ILE A 718 -9.15 41.70 -8.69
CA ILE A 718 -8.59 41.72 -7.34
C ILE A 718 -7.10 41.39 -7.44
N ASP A 719 -6.25 42.37 -7.12
CA ASP A 719 -4.82 42.15 -6.94
C ASP A 719 -4.56 41.52 -5.56
N MET A 720 -4.19 40.25 -5.55
CA MET A 720 -3.87 39.53 -4.33
C MET A 720 -2.35 39.45 -4.08
N GLU A 721 -1.49 40.12 -4.86
CA GLU A 721 -0.03 40.16 -4.60
C GLU A 721 0.34 40.58 -3.15
N PRO A 722 -0.36 41.53 -2.51
CA PRO A 722 -0.10 41.91 -1.10
C PRO A 722 -0.60 40.90 -0.06
N MET A 723 -1.55 40.03 -0.43
CA MET A 723 -2.27 39.11 0.48
C MET A 723 -2.51 37.74 -0.18
N THR A 724 -1.48 37.19 -0.84
CA THR A 724 -1.63 36.03 -1.75
C THR A 724 -2.27 34.80 -1.12
N ASP A 725 -2.15 34.67 0.20
CA ASP A 725 -2.60 33.53 0.99
C ASP A 725 -4.11 33.63 1.34
N ALA A 726 -4.73 34.81 1.21
CA ALA A 726 -6.17 35.07 1.39
C ALA A 726 -7.02 34.77 0.14
N PHE A 727 -6.37 34.44 -0.99
CA PHE A 727 -7.07 34.20 -2.25
C PHE A 727 -8.04 33.02 -2.20
N LEU A 728 -7.76 31.99 -1.39
CA LEU A 728 -8.65 30.83 -1.24
C LEU A 728 -9.99 31.27 -0.62
N THR A 729 -9.93 32.13 0.40
CA THR A 729 -11.11 32.75 1.02
C THR A 729 -11.84 33.65 0.04
N ALA A 730 -11.13 34.48 -0.73
CA ALA A 730 -11.75 35.29 -1.79
C ALA A 730 -12.43 34.44 -2.86
N SER A 731 -11.84 33.29 -3.19
CA SER A 731 -12.36 32.39 -4.23
C SER A 731 -13.70 31.79 -3.83
N VAL A 732 -13.86 31.36 -2.58
CA VAL A 732 -15.14 30.84 -2.08
C VAL A 732 -16.20 31.92 -1.90
N LEU A 733 -15.80 33.16 -1.59
CA LEU A 733 -16.73 34.30 -1.57
C LEU A 733 -17.19 34.67 -3.00
N ALA A 734 -16.27 34.67 -3.96
CA ALA A 734 -16.55 34.92 -5.37
C ALA A 734 -17.51 33.88 -5.97
N ALA A 735 -17.41 32.63 -5.53
CA ALA A 735 -18.27 31.53 -5.98
C ALA A 735 -19.77 31.78 -5.76
N VAL A 736 -20.14 32.63 -4.78
CA VAL A 736 -21.54 33.00 -4.47
C VAL A 736 -21.86 34.48 -4.73
N ALA A 737 -20.94 35.20 -5.36
CA ALA A 737 -21.11 36.61 -5.68
C ALA A 737 -21.95 36.79 -6.96
N GLN A 738 -22.88 37.74 -6.93
CA GLN A 738 -23.82 37.97 -8.03
C GLN A 738 -23.91 39.45 -8.37
N GLY A 739 -23.51 39.80 -9.59
CA GLY A 739 -23.53 41.16 -10.11
C GLY A 739 -24.70 41.39 -11.06
N SER A 740 -24.91 42.65 -11.46
CA SER A 740 -25.90 43.02 -12.48
C SER A 740 -25.39 42.87 -13.92
N LYS A 741 -24.07 43.02 -14.13
CA LYS A 741 -23.42 43.00 -15.45
C LYS A 741 -22.64 41.72 -15.73
N SER A 742 -21.92 41.24 -14.73
CA SER A 742 -21.11 40.02 -14.77
C SER A 742 -21.09 39.44 -13.35
N ASN A 743 -21.04 38.12 -13.24
CA ASN A 743 -20.81 37.40 -11.99
C ASN A 743 -19.34 37.00 -11.82
N THR A 744 -18.50 37.27 -12.81
CA THR A 744 -17.10 36.85 -12.82
C THR A 744 -16.27 37.75 -11.90
N THR A 745 -15.52 37.12 -11.00
CA THR A 745 -14.46 37.75 -10.23
C THR A 745 -13.10 37.26 -10.71
N ARG A 746 -12.19 38.18 -11.05
CA ARG A 746 -10.82 37.86 -11.48
C ARG A 746 -9.83 38.14 -10.36
N ILE A 747 -9.12 37.11 -9.91
CA ILE A 747 -8.06 37.20 -8.91
C ILE A 747 -6.71 36.98 -9.60
N TYR A 748 -5.75 37.89 -9.39
CA TYR A 748 -4.39 37.79 -9.96
C TYR A 748 -3.31 38.12 -8.92
N GLY A 749 -2.04 37.96 -9.28
CA GLY A 749 -0.91 38.19 -8.36
C GLY A 749 -0.60 37.00 -7.45
N ILE A 750 -1.10 35.79 -7.75
CA ILE A 750 -1.03 34.59 -6.88
C ILE A 750 -0.22 33.43 -7.47
N ALA A 751 0.64 33.69 -8.47
CA ALA A 751 1.46 32.65 -9.12
C ALA A 751 2.24 31.75 -8.12
N ASN A 752 2.67 32.32 -6.99
CA ASN A 752 3.38 31.61 -5.92
C ASN A 752 2.53 30.51 -5.22
N GLN A 753 1.21 30.51 -5.38
CA GLN A 753 0.30 29.55 -4.75
C GLN A 753 0.31 28.17 -5.44
N ARG A 754 0.93 28.05 -6.61
CA ARG A 754 1.09 26.77 -7.34
C ARG A 754 2.13 25.84 -6.70
N VAL A 755 3.06 26.38 -5.90
CA VAL A 755 4.23 25.66 -5.34
C VAL A 755 4.22 25.59 -3.81
N LYS A 756 3.03 25.61 -3.21
CA LYS A 756 2.82 25.54 -1.75
C LYS A 756 2.64 24.08 -1.31
N GLU A 757 1.85 23.84 -0.26
CA GLU A 757 1.48 22.50 0.21
C GLU A 757 0.93 21.66 -0.96
N CYS A 758 0.04 22.26 -1.76
CA CYS A 758 -0.42 21.75 -3.06
C CYS A 758 -0.34 22.83 -4.15
N ASN A 759 -0.79 22.52 -5.39
CA ASN A 759 -1.11 23.56 -6.37
C ASN A 759 -2.48 24.13 -6.01
N ARG A 760 -2.51 25.15 -5.16
CA ARG A 760 -3.75 25.69 -4.59
C ARG A 760 -4.68 26.28 -5.64
N ILE A 761 -4.15 26.84 -6.73
CA ILE A 761 -4.97 27.39 -7.81
C ILE A 761 -5.75 26.25 -8.50
N GLN A 762 -5.07 25.14 -8.79
CA GLN A 762 -5.73 23.94 -9.33
C GLN A 762 -6.74 23.37 -8.34
N ALA A 763 -6.36 23.27 -7.05
CA ALA A 763 -7.27 22.78 -6.01
C ALA A 763 -8.55 23.64 -5.93
N MET A 764 -8.45 24.96 -6.05
CA MET A 764 -9.65 25.82 -6.07
C MET A 764 -10.52 25.57 -7.30
N GLU A 765 -9.96 25.44 -8.51
CA GLU A 765 -10.73 25.11 -9.72
C GLU A 765 -11.43 23.76 -9.59
N ASP A 766 -10.70 22.71 -9.19
CA ASP A 766 -11.21 21.35 -9.09
C ASP A 766 -12.32 21.23 -8.05
N GLU A 767 -12.11 21.81 -6.86
CA GLU A 767 -13.05 21.68 -5.76
C GLU A 767 -14.25 22.64 -5.91
N LEU A 768 -14.10 23.84 -6.50
CA LEU A 768 -15.24 24.70 -6.83
C LEU A 768 -16.11 24.12 -7.95
N ALA A 769 -15.51 23.45 -8.94
CA ALA A 769 -16.25 22.75 -9.99
C ALA A 769 -17.23 21.71 -9.42
N LYS A 770 -16.89 21.05 -8.31
CA LYS A 770 -17.78 20.11 -7.61
C LYS A 770 -19.03 20.77 -7.02
N PHE A 771 -19.00 22.08 -6.74
CA PHE A 771 -20.18 22.85 -6.33
C PHE A 771 -20.98 23.40 -7.53
N GLY A 772 -20.56 23.13 -8.77
CA GLY A 772 -21.15 23.67 -9.99
C GLY A 772 -20.66 25.08 -10.35
N VAL A 773 -19.58 25.53 -9.73
CA VAL A 773 -18.98 26.86 -9.97
C VAL A 773 -17.93 26.73 -11.08
N THR A 774 -18.03 27.56 -12.11
CA THR A 774 -17.06 27.55 -13.22
C THR A 774 -15.86 28.41 -12.87
N CYS A 775 -14.66 27.86 -13.04
CA CYS A 775 -13.41 28.59 -12.87
C CYS A 775 -12.54 28.49 -14.13
N ARG A 776 -11.63 29.46 -14.30
CA ARG A 776 -10.61 29.48 -15.36
C ARG A 776 -9.27 29.89 -14.77
N GLN A 777 -8.24 29.09 -14.97
CA GLN A 777 -6.89 29.42 -14.52
C GLN A 777 -6.10 30.24 -15.56
N PHE A 778 -5.18 31.04 -15.06
CA PHE A 778 -4.08 31.65 -15.82
C PHE A 778 -2.79 31.58 -14.99
N ASP A 779 -1.65 31.92 -15.59
CA ASP A 779 -0.33 31.70 -14.95
C ASP A 779 -0.22 32.34 -13.56
N ASP A 780 -0.78 33.53 -13.37
CA ASP A 780 -0.73 34.32 -12.15
C ASP A 780 -2.07 34.43 -11.39
N GLY A 781 -3.08 33.63 -11.72
CA GLY A 781 -4.36 33.67 -11.01
C GLY A 781 -5.52 32.81 -11.52
N ILE A 782 -6.73 33.20 -11.12
CA ILE A 782 -7.98 32.47 -11.35
C ILE A 782 -9.16 33.43 -11.58
N GLU A 783 -10.04 33.08 -12.50
CA GLU A 783 -11.35 33.68 -12.70
C GLU A 783 -12.43 32.74 -12.19
N ILE A 784 -13.43 33.28 -11.51
CA ILE A 784 -14.50 32.51 -10.86
C ILE A 784 -15.84 33.13 -11.24
N ASP A 785 -16.70 32.36 -11.88
CA ASP A 785 -18.06 32.79 -12.23
C ASP A 785 -19.00 32.48 -11.06
N GLY A 786 -19.36 33.50 -10.30
CA GLY A 786 -20.27 33.35 -9.16
C GLY A 786 -21.68 32.92 -9.59
N ILE A 787 -22.29 32.07 -8.77
CA ILE A 787 -23.66 31.57 -8.96
C ILE A 787 -24.55 31.95 -7.78
N ASP A 788 -25.85 31.68 -7.89
CA ASP A 788 -26.72 31.79 -6.72
C ASP A 788 -26.35 30.74 -5.67
N ARG A 789 -26.30 31.13 -4.40
CA ARG A 789 -25.99 30.17 -3.32
C ARG A 789 -26.96 28.98 -3.30
N SER A 790 -28.23 29.18 -3.69
CA SER A 790 -29.23 28.11 -3.76
C SER A 790 -28.95 27.10 -4.88
N GLN A 791 -28.11 27.46 -5.85
CA GLN A 791 -27.68 26.60 -6.96
C GLN A 791 -26.39 25.83 -6.66
N LEU A 792 -25.72 26.09 -5.53
CA LEU A 792 -24.54 25.31 -5.12
C LEU A 792 -24.90 23.84 -5.00
N GLN A 793 -24.15 23.00 -5.70
CA GLN A 793 -24.31 21.56 -5.69
C GLN A 793 -23.59 20.94 -4.49
N GLN A 794 -24.04 19.76 -4.07
CA GLN A 794 -23.31 18.97 -3.08
C GLN A 794 -22.11 18.30 -3.77
N PRO A 795 -20.87 18.50 -3.31
CA PRO A 795 -19.69 17.97 -4.00
C PRO A 795 -19.68 16.43 -3.97
N PRO A 796 -19.66 15.75 -5.13
CA PRO A 796 -19.66 14.29 -5.17
C PRO A 796 -18.37 13.75 -4.55
N GLY A 797 -18.50 12.85 -3.57
CA GLY A 797 -17.37 12.29 -2.82
C GLY A 797 -16.74 13.24 -1.80
N GLY A 798 -17.25 14.48 -1.65
CA GLY A 798 -16.72 15.48 -0.73
C GLY A 798 -15.58 16.34 -1.30
N VAL A 799 -15.14 17.30 -0.48
CA VAL A 799 -14.04 18.23 -0.80
C VAL A 799 -12.71 17.59 -0.43
N HIS A 800 -11.85 17.38 -1.41
CA HIS A 800 -10.49 16.89 -1.17
C HIS A 800 -9.59 18.07 -0.77
N CYS A 801 -8.92 17.98 0.37
CA CYS A 801 -8.18 19.12 0.93
C CYS A 801 -6.70 19.14 0.54
N TYR A 802 -6.17 18.07 -0.07
CA TYR A 802 -4.78 17.97 -0.52
C TYR A 802 -3.77 18.14 0.64
N ASP A 803 -4.15 17.76 1.87
CA ASP A 803 -3.41 18.07 3.11
C ASP A 803 -3.11 19.59 3.28
N ASP A 804 -3.95 20.45 2.70
CA ASP A 804 -3.84 21.90 2.75
C ASP A 804 -4.94 22.50 3.63
N HIS A 805 -4.54 22.89 4.85
CA HIS A 805 -5.38 23.55 5.84
C HIS A 805 -6.22 24.71 5.29
N ARG A 806 -5.68 25.48 4.33
CA ARG A 806 -6.39 26.65 3.78
C ARG A 806 -7.53 26.23 2.86
N VAL A 807 -7.38 25.12 2.14
CA VAL A 807 -8.45 24.53 1.32
C VAL A 807 -9.57 24.08 2.24
N ALA A 808 -9.25 23.30 3.29
CA ALA A 808 -10.23 22.83 4.27
C ALA A 808 -11.02 23.98 4.93
N MET A 809 -10.34 25.01 5.42
CA MET A 809 -10.99 26.16 6.05
C MET A 809 -11.86 26.95 5.06
N SER A 810 -11.35 27.23 3.85
CA SER A 810 -12.12 27.99 2.84
C SER A 810 -13.39 27.26 2.42
N PHE A 811 -13.31 25.95 2.14
CA PHE A 811 -14.49 25.17 1.77
C PHE A 811 -15.43 24.91 2.93
N SER A 812 -14.94 24.87 4.18
CA SER A 812 -15.82 24.87 5.36
C SER A 812 -16.59 26.18 5.52
N VAL A 813 -16.03 27.31 5.07
CA VAL A 813 -16.78 28.56 4.94
C VAL A 813 -17.84 28.38 3.87
N LEU A 814 -17.49 28.04 2.62
CA LEU A 814 -18.45 27.86 1.51
C LEU A 814 -19.62 26.94 1.86
N ALA A 815 -19.35 25.86 2.60
CA ALA A 815 -20.34 24.91 3.09
C ALA A 815 -21.49 25.57 3.87
N LEU A 816 -21.25 26.69 4.56
CA LEU A 816 -22.29 27.42 5.30
C LEU A 816 -23.28 28.14 4.39
N ALA A 817 -22.92 28.41 3.13
CA ALA A 817 -23.81 28.99 2.12
C ALA A 817 -24.48 27.95 1.22
N ALA A 818 -23.95 26.73 1.16
CA ALA A 818 -24.52 25.65 0.37
C ALA A 818 -25.92 25.27 0.89
N PRO A 819 -26.86 24.82 0.04
CA PRO A 819 -28.19 24.41 0.46
C PRO A 819 -28.20 23.04 1.17
N LYS A 820 -27.12 22.26 1.02
CA LYS A 820 -26.98 20.90 1.55
C LYS A 820 -25.68 20.75 2.35
N PRO A 821 -25.62 19.80 3.31
CA PRO A 821 -24.39 19.50 4.03
C PRO A 821 -23.22 19.16 3.10
N THR A 822 -22.05 19.66 3.45
CA THR A 822 -20.82 19.50 2.67
C THR A 822 -19.82 18.66 3.44
N LEU A 823 -19.41 17.54 2.85
CA LEU A 823 -18.35 16.69 3.38
C LEU A 823 -16.97 17.29 3.07
N ILE A 824 -16.18 17.58 4.10
CA ILE A 824 -14.79 18.01 4.01
C ILE A 824 -13.89 16.83 4.39
N LEU A 825 -13.04 16.41 3.44
CA LEU A 825 -12.08 15.33 3.65
C LEU A 825 -10.86 15.84 4.42
N GLU A 826 -10.08 14.94 5.03
CA GLU A 826 -8.78 15.27 5.64
C GLU A 826 -8.85 16.40 6.69
N LYS A 827 -9.88 16.37 7.55
CA LYS A 827 -10.21 17.48 8.48
C LYS A 827 -9.01 17.93 9.35
N GLU A 828 -8.10 17.00 9.64
CA GLU A 828 -6.97 17.20 10.56
C GLU A 828 -5.87 18.09 9.97
N CYS A 829 -5.88 18.35 8.66
CA CYS A 829 -4.93 19.26 8.03
C CYS A 829 -4.98 20.67 8.62
N THR A 830 -6.14 21.11 9.17
CA THR A 830 -6.31 22.41 9.84
C THR A 830 -5.37 22.61 11.04
N GLY A 831 -4.88 21.52 11.64
CA GLY A 831 -3.89 21.53 12.72
C GLY A 831 -2.59 22.30 12.44
N LYS A 832 -2.27 22.57 11.17
CA LYS A 832 -1.08 23.33 10.78
C LYS A 832 -1.10 24.80 11.21
N THR A 833 -2.28 25.43 11.22
CA THR A 833 -2.41 26.86 11.57
C THR A 833 -3.55 27.14 12.54
N TRP A 834 -4.57 26.28 12.58
CA TRP A 834 -5.70 26.44 13.48
C TRP A 834 -6.26 25.06 13.93
N PRO A 835 -5.57 24.37 14.85
CA PRO A 835 -6.04 23.08 15.39
C PRO A 835 -7.48 23.09 15.90
N GLY A 836 -7.91 24.19 16.52
CA GLY A 836 -9.26 24.39 17.02
C GLY A 836 -10.27 24.93 16.01
N TRP A 837 -10.01 24.90 14.69
CA TRP A 837 -10.92 25.48 13.69
C TRP A 837 -12.33 24.90 13.78
N TRP A 838 -12.44 23.57 13.83
CA TRP A 838 -13.72 22.87 13.95
C TRP A 838 -14.42 23.19 15.28
N ASP A 839 -13.65 23.37 16.35
CA ASP A 839 -14.14 23.78 17.67
C ASP A 839 -14.71 25.20 17.62
N THR A 840 -14.04 26.13 16.92
CA THR A 840 -14.50 27.51 16.71
C THR A 840 -15.80 27.53 15.90
N MET A 841 -15.87 26.76 14.81
CA MET A 841 -17.09 26.61 13.99
C MET A 841 -18.26 26.12 14.86
N ALA A 842 -18.06 25.04 15.62
CA ALA A 842 -19.11 24.47 16.45
C ALA A 842 -19.55 25.38 17.61
N ARG A 843 -18.60 25.97 18.35
CA ARG A 843 -18.89 26.70 19.59
C ARG A 843 -19.17 28.18 19.39
N GLN A 844 -18.34 28.89 18.62
CA GLN A 844 -18.51 30.34 18.44
C GLN A 844 -19.55 30.63 17.36
N PHE A 845 -19.50 29.90 16.25
CA PHE A 845 -20.43 30.12 15.12
C PHE A 845 -21.70 29.26 15.20
N SER A 846 -21.83 28.38 16.20
CA SER A 846 -22.97 27.46 16.37
C SER A 846 -23.24 26.57 15.15
N VAL A 847 -22.19 26.22 14.42
CA VAL A 847 -22.25 25.34 13.24
C VAL A 847 -22.45 23.89 13.69
N LYS A 848 -23.42 23.19 13.12
CA LYS A 848 -23.57 21.75 13.37
C LYS A 848 -22.55 20.98 12.52
N LEU A 849 -21.73 20.17 13.18
CA LEU A 849 -20.74 19.31 12.55
C LEU A 849 -21.07 17.84 12.80
N GLN A 850 -20.84 16.99 11.80
CA GLN A 850 -20.94 15.55 11.94
C GLN A 850 -19.66 14.88 11.46
N GLY A 851 -19.09 13.98 12.27
CA GLY A 851 -18.00 13.14 11.79
C GLY A 851 -18.52 12.09 10.81
N VAL A 852 -17.88 11.98 9.65
CA VAL A 852 -18.21 11.00 8.60
C VAL A 852 -17.01 10.12 8.33
N GLU A 853 -17.22 8.81 8.29
CA GLU A 853 -16.24 7.83 7.85
C GLU A 853 -16.50 7.51 6.37
N LEU A 854 -15.43 7.46 5.56
CA LEU A 854 -15.55 7.09 4.15
C LEU A 854 -15.66 5.57 4.03
N GLU A 855 -16.70 5.08 3.36
CA GLU A 855 -16.80 3.67 2.99
C GLU A 855 -15.63 3.30 2.05
N ALA A 856 -14.92 2.22 2.41
CA ALA A 856 -13.66 1.78 1.79
C ALA A 856 -12.50 2.76 1.95
N ALA A 857 -11.91 2.79 3.16
CA ALA A 857 -10.48 3.03 3.27
C ALA A 857 -9.75 1.90 2.53
N THR A 858 -9.64 2.00 1.19
CA THR A 858 -8.70 1.22 0.40
C THR A 858 -7.40 1.27 1.18
N ALA A 859 -6.96 0.12 1.69
CA ALA A 859 -5.73 0.03 2.45
C ALA A 859 -4.69 0.85 1.69
N SER A 860 -4.13 1.88 2.33
CA SER A 860 -3.09 2.72 1.75
C SER A 860 -1.81 1.87 1.58
N SER A 861 -1.87 0.79 0.81
CA SER A 861 -0.66 0.18 0.27
C SER A 861 0.11 1.34 -0.34
N VAL A 862 1.37 1.51 0.07
CA VAL A 862 2.33 2.46 -0.55
C VAL A 862 1.94 2.58 -2.00
N LYS A 863 1.45 3.76 -2.44
CA LYS A 863 0.81 3.94 -3.77
C LYS A 863 1.70 3.21 -4.77
N LYS A 864 1.26 2.03 -5.24
CA LYS A 864 2.04 1.28 -6.22
C LYS A 864 2.17 2.23 -7.40
N LEU A 865 3.39 2.39 -7.85
CA LEU A 865 3.68 3.30 -8.95
C LEU A 865 2.83 2.85 -10.14
N ASP A 866 1.90 3.69 -10.60
CA ASP A 866 1.06 3.35 -11.74
C ASP A 866 1.91 3.41 -13.02
N ARG A 867 2.36 2.23 -13.46
CA ARG A 867 3.20 2.04 -14.65
C ARG A 867 2.36 1.81 -15.92
N SER A 868 1.04 1.80 -15.83
CA SER A 868 0.15 1.39 -16.93
C SER A 868 0.32 2.27 -18.17
N ALA A 869 0.36 3.59 -17.99
CA ALA A 869 0.56 4.55 -19.06
C ALA A 869 2.04 4.63 -19.53
N ALA A 870 2.99 4.44 -18.62
CA ALA A 870 4.42 4.66 -18.86
C ALA A 870 4.99 3.80 -20.00
N SER A 871 5.90 4.38 -20.78
CA SER A 871 6.60 3.66 -21.84
C SER A 871 7.51 2.56 -21.28
N ILE A 872 7.71 1.48 -22.04
CA ILE A 872 8.55 0.34 -21.67
C ILE A 872 9.81 0.33 -22.53
N PHE A 873 10.97 0.20 -21.90
CA PHE A 873 12.25 0.05 -22.60
C PHE A 873 12.67 -1.42 -22.61
N ILE A 874 13.05 -1.93 -23.78
CA ILE A 874 13.51 -3.31 -23.97
C ILE A 874 15.02 -3.27 -24.22
N ILE A 875 15.79 -3.85 -23.31
CA ILE A 875 17.25 -3.95 -23.37
C ILE A 875 17.70 -5.42 -23.48
N GLY A 876 18.95 -5.64 -23.85
CA GLY A 876 19.53 -6.99 -24.02
C GLY A 876 20.53 -7.04 -25.18
N MET A 877 21.30 -8.13 -25.25
CA MET A 877 22.34 -8.31 -26.27
C MET A 877 21.80 -8.19 -27.70
N ARG A 878 22.68 -7.84 -28.64
CA ARG A 878 22.37 -7.92 -30.08
C ARG A 878 21.93 -9.36 -30.39
N GLY A 879 20.91 -9.55 -31.22
CA GLY A 879 20.38 -10.90 -31.53
C GLY A 879 19.42 -11.49 -30.48
N ALA A 880 19.24 -10.87 -29.31
CA ALA A 880 18.36 -11.39 -28.26
C ALA A 880 16.85 -11.39 -28.60
N GLY A 881 16.43 -10.79 -29.72
CA GLY A 881 15.01 -10.77 -30.14
C GLY A 881 14.20 -9.54 -29.70
N LYS A 882 14.87 -8.44 -29.31
CA LYS A 882 14.22 -7.21 -28.81
C LYS A 882 13.13 -6.65 -29.72
N THR A 883 13.38 -6.55 -31.03
CA THR A 883 12.41 -6.04 -32.00
C THR A 883 11.20 -6.98 -32.13
N THR A 884 11.41 -8.31 -32.10
CA THR A 884 10.34 -9.31 -32.12
C THR A 884 9.48 -9.23 -30.87
N SER A 885 10.09 -9.27 -29.67
CA SER A 885 9.38 -9.09 -28.40
C SER A 885 8.69 -7.72 -28.30
N GLY A 886 9.29 -6.68 -28.88
CA GLY A 886 8.71 -5.34 -28.95
C GLY A 886 7.40 -5.29 -29.74
N ARG A 887 7.29 -6.04 -30.84
CA ARG A 887 6.04 -6.15 -31.62
C ARG A 887 4.95 -6.87 -30.84
N TRP A 888 5.30 -7.99 -30.20
CA TRP A 888 4.37 -8.72 -29.35
C TRP A 888 3.89 -7.86 -28.17
N ALA A 889 4.81 -7.10 -27.55
CA ALA A 889 4.49 -6.20 -26.45
C ALA A 889 3.59 -5.03 -26.87
N ALA A 890 3.86 -4.44 -28.03
CA ALA A 890 3.04 -3.38 -28.61
C ALA A 890 1.59 -3.85 -28.82
N ARG A 891 1.39 -5.06 -29.36
CA ARG A 891 0.07 -5.66 -29.59
C ARG A 891 -0.65 -6.00 -28.27
N SER A 892 0.03 -6.71 -27.36
CA SER A 892 -0.51 -7.12 -26.07
C SER A 892 -0.93 -5.92 -25.20
N LEU A 893 -0.13 -4.85 -25.21
CA LEU A 893 -0.35 -3.69 -24.36
C LEU A 893 -1.12 -2.55 -25.02
N GLY A 894 -1.33 -2.58 -26.34
CA GLY A 894 -1.95 -1.48 -27.10
C GLY A 894 -1.05 -0.24 -27.16
N LYS A 895 0.28 -0.43 -27.28
CA LYS A 895 1.30 0.64 -27.30
C LYS A 895 2.01 0.69 -28.64
N LYS A 896 2.62 1.83 -28.99
CA LYS A 896 3.36 1.99 -30.26
C LYS A 896 4.81 1.55 -30.11
N LEU A 897 5.28 0.66 -30.99
CA LEU A 897 6.68 0.23 -31.04
C LEU A 897 7.56 1.29 -31.73
N VAL A 898 8.72 1.57 -31.14
CA VAL A 898 9.81 2.38 -31.71
C VAL A 898 11.12 1.64 -31.51
N ASP A 899 11.83 1.33 -32.59
CA ASP A 899 13.19 0.79 -32.53
C ASP A 899 14.17 1.97 -32.49
N LEU A 900 14.97 2.08 -31.41
CA LEU A 900 15.84 3.24 -31.20
C LEU A 900 17.00 3.30 -32.18
N ASP A 901 17.45 2.16 -32.73
CA ASP A 901 18.47 2.17 -33.78
C ASP A 901 17.90 2.81 -35.06
N THR A 902 16.67 2.42 -35.44
CA THR A 902 15.97 2.98 -36.61
C THR A 902 15.63 4.47 -36.40
N GLU A 903 15.21 4.85 -35.19
CA GLU A 903 14.93 6.25 -34.85
C GLU A 903 16.21 7.10 -34.87
N LEU A 904 17.35 6.56 -34.42
CA LEU A 904 18.64 7.24 -34.52
C LEU A 904 19.04 7.48 -35.97
N GLU A 905 18.96 6.47 -36.83
CA GLU A 905 19.27 6.60 -38.25
C GLU A 905 18.33 7.60 -38.95
N ALA A 906 17.06 7.62 -38.59
CA ALA A 906 16.09 8.58 -39.10
C ALA A 906 16.40 10.03 -38.68
N ARG A 907 16.83 10.25 -37.42
CA ARG A 907 17.18 11.57 -36.90
C ARG A 907 18.52 12.09 -37.42
N GLU A 908 19.53 11.24 -37.49
CA GLU A 908 20.87 11.58 -37.97
C GLU A 908 20.99 11.59 -39.50
N ARG A 909 20.00 11.02 -40.21
CA ARG A 909 19.99 10.83 -41.68
C ARG A 909 21.22 10.11 -42.21
N LYS A 910 21.82 9.26 -41.38
CA LYS A 910 22.99 8.43 -41.65
C LYS A 910 22.78 7.07 -41.00
N THR A 911 23.30 6.03 -41.62
CA THR A 911 23.27 4.69 -41.04
C THR A 911 24.26 4.60 -39.87
N ILE A 912 23.98 3.74 -38.88
CA ILE A 912 24.90 3.55 -37.74
C ILE A 912 26.34 3.21 -38.17
N PRO A 913 26.58 2.34 -39.18
CA PRO A 913 27.93 2.10 -39.70
C PRO A 913 28.64 3.36 -40.24
N GLU A 914 27.91 4.29 -40.86
CA GLU A 914 28.47 5.54 -41.38
C GLU A 914 28.88 6.48 -40.23
N ILE A 915 28.02 6.62 -39.21
CA ILE A 915 28.30 7.44 -38.03
C ILE A 915 29.57 6.96 -37.32
N ILE A 916 29.70 5.64 -37.11
CA ILE A 916 30.88 5.04 -36.46
C ILE A 916 32.14 5.24 -37.31
N ARG A 917 32.04 5.11 -38.64
CA ARG A 917 33.19 5.29 -39.54
C ARG A 917 33.70 6.74 -39.53
N GLU A 918 32.81 7.73 -39.44
CA GLU A 918 33.17 9.14 -39.51
C GLU A 918 33.63 9.73 -38.18
N HIS A 919 32.98 9.36 -37.07
CA HIS A 919 33.15 10.03 -35.78
C HIS A 919 33.59 9.08 -34.65
N GLY A 920 33.71 7.78 -34.92
CA GLY A 920 34.10 6.78 -33.93
C GLY A 920 32.97 6.36 -32.98
N TRP A 921 33.28 5.39 -32.12
CA TRP A 921 32.33 4.80 -31.18
C TRP A 921 31.89 5.75 -30.07
N ASP A 922 32.78 6.60 -29.55
CA ASP A 922 32.46 7.54 -28.46
C ASP A 922 31.38 8.55 -28.89
N HIS A 923 31.49 9.08 -30.12
CA HIS A 923 30.48 9.96 -30.67
C HIS A 923 29.13 9.25 -30.83
N PHE A 924 29.13 8.03 -31.39
CA PHE A 924 27.91 7.22 -31.51
C PHE A 924 27.23 7.00 -30.13
N ARG A 925 28.00 6.70 -29.08
CA ARG A 925 27.46 6.53 -27.71
C ARG A 925 26.89 7.81 -27.12
N GLN A 926 27.46 8.96 -27.44
CA GLN A 926 26.92 10.26 -27.02
C GLN A 926 25.60 10.59 -27.73
N VAL A 927 25.48 10.29 -29.03
CA VAL A 927 24.25 10.45 -29.80
C VAL A 927 23.15 9.50 -29.30
N GLU A 928 23.50 8.24 -29.05
CA GLU A 928 22.59 7.22 -28.48
C GLU A 928 22.04 7.65 -27.11
N LEU A 929 22.90 8.21 -26.24
CA LEU A 929 22.50 8.78 -24.95
C LEU A 929 21.57 10.00 -25.10
N ASN A 930 21.86 10.90 -26.04
CA ASN A 930 21.00 12.07 -26.30
C ASN A 930 19.61 11.66 -26.82
N LEU A 931 19.56 10.63 -27.67
CA LEU A 931 18.31 10.04 -28.13
C LEU A 931 17.51 9.46 -26.95
N LEU A 932 18.16 8.68 -26.08
CA LEU A 932 17.54 8.12 -24.88
C LEU A 932 16.92 9.22 -24.01
N LYS A 933 17.66 10.31 -23.75
CA LYS A 933 17.16 11.48 -22.99
C LYS A 933 15.93 12.11 -23.65
N SER A 934 15.95 12.30 -24.97
CA SER A 934 14.83 12.86 -25.72
C SER A 934 13.60 11.96 -25.64
N VAL A 935 13.70 10.67 -25.94
CA VAL A 935 12.51 9.78 -25.93
C VAL A 935 11.93 9.59 -24.53
N MET A 936 12.77 9.54 -23.48
CA MET A 936 12.30 9.46 -22.09
C MET A 936 11.54 10.72 -21.64
N LYS A 937 11.90 11.87 -22.20
CA LYS A 937 11.22 13.15 -21.95
C LYS A 937 9.96 13.30 -22.79
N ASP A 938 10.08 13.15 -24.10
CA ASP A 938 9.06 13.54 -25.08
C ASP A 938 8.01 12.44 -25.31
N MET A 939 8.39 11.18 -25.11
CA MET A 939 7.57 9.99 -25.44
C MET A 939 7.38 9.09 -24.22
N SER A 940 7.11 9.73 -23.09
CA SER A 940 7.20 9.08 -21.79
C SER A 940 6.05 8.11 -21.44
N ASN A 941 4.97 8.12 -22.23
CA ASN A 941 3.79 7.26 -22.09
C ASN A 941 3.35 6.70 -23.44
N GLY A 942 2.81 5.47 -23.47
CA GLY A 942 2.16 4.87 -24.65
C GLY A 942 3.09 4.21 -25.68
N TYR A 943 4.40 4.08 -25.38
CA TYR A 943 5.38 3.51 -26.31
C TYR A 943 6.10 2.27 -25.77
N ILE A 944 6.59 1.43 -26.69
CA ILE A 944 7.56 0.36 -26.44
C ILE A 944 8.84 0.73 -27.21
N PHE A 945 9.97 0.83 -26.52
CA PHE A 945 11.26 1.14 -27.11
C PHE A 945 12.15 -0.09 -27.16
N ALA A 946 12.54 -0.54 -28.36
CA ALA A 946 13.62 -1.52 -28.51
C ALA A 946 14.96 -0.79 -28.55
N CYS A 947 15.79 -0.96 -27.52
CA CYS A 947 17.07 -0.24 -27.40
C CYS A 947 18.21 -0.95 -28.14
N GLY A 948 19.22 -0.20 -28.57
CA GLY A 948 20.49 -0.75 -29.04
C GLY A 948 21.21 -1.57 -27.96
N GLY A 949 21.87 -2.65 -28.34
CA GLY A 949 22.51 -3.56 -27.37
C GLY A 949 23.68 -2.96 -26.59
N GLY A 950 24.17 -1.77 -26.96
CA GLY A 950 25.23 -1.06 -26.25
C GLY A 950 24.75 0.12 -25.40
N ILE A 951 23.44 0.34 -25.28
CA ILE A 951 22.86 1.45 -24.50
C ILE A 951 23.35 1.48 -23.05
N VAL A 952 23.72 0.32 -22.50
CA VAL A 952 24.21 0.16 -21.12
C VAL A 952 25.70 0.46 -20.94
N GLU A 953 26.47 0.69 -22.00
CA GLU A 953 27.92 1.00 -21.91
C GLU A 953 28.16 2.38 -21.25
N THR A 954 27.27 3.34 -21.51
CA THR A 954 27.38 4.70 -20.96
C THR A 954 26.84 4.75 -19.52
N ALA A 955 27.65 5.22 -18.57
CA ALA A 955 27.25 5.31 -17.16
C ALA A 955 25.99 6.16 -16.94
N GLU A 956 25.87 7.27 -17.67
CA GLU A 956 24.68 8.13 -17.59
C GLU A 956 23.42 7.43 -18.12
N ALA A 957 23.53 6.65 -19.21
CA ALA A 957 22.41 5.88 -19.73
C ALA A 957 21.94 4.81 -18.74
N ARG A 958 22.88 4.15 -18.03
CA ARG A 958 22.54 3.23 -16.94
C ARG A 958 21.75 3.93 -15.84
N GLN A 959 22.21 5.10 -15.40
CA GLN A 959 21.53 5.87 -14.35
C GLN A 959 20.11 6.26 -14.79
N LEU A 960 19.92 6.69 -16.04
CA LEU A 960 18.59 7.01 -16.59
C LEU A 960 17.64 5.79 -16.58
N LEU A 961 18.12 4.62 -17.02
CA LEU A 961 17.32 3.39 -17.03
C LEU A 961 16.99 2.91 -15.61
N ILE A 962 17.95 3.01 -14.68
CA ILE A 962 17.76 2.72 -13.25
C ILE A 962 16.70 3.63 -12.65
N ASP A 963 16.82 4.94 -12.87
CA ASP A 963 15.85 5.92 -12.39
C ASP A 963 14.47 5.68 -12.99
N TRP A 964 14.39 5.29 -14.26
CA TRP A 964 13.12 4.98 -14.92
C TRP A 964 12.40 3.81 -14.27
N HIS A 965 13.09 2.68 -14.05
CA HIS A 965 12.43 1.50 -13.47
C HIS A 965 12.17 1.63 -11.97
N GLN A 966 12.87 2.52 -11.28
CA GLN A 966 12.58 2.86 -9.88
C GLN A 966 11.42 3.85 -9.74
N LYS A 967 11.26 4.80 -10.68
CA LYS A 967 10.38 5.98 -10.49
C LYS A 967 9.22 6.13 -11.47
N LYS A 968 9.21 5.44 -12.62
CA LYS A 968 8.22 5.69 -13.69
C LYS A 968 7.65 4.47 -14.41
N GLY A 969 8.47 3.69 -15.10
CA GLY A 969 7.99 2.65 -16.04
C GLY A 969 8.76 1.34 -15.92
N HIS A 970 8.58 0.41 -16.85
CA HIS A 970 9.32 -0.86 -16.84
C HIS A 970 10.53 -0.81 -17.79
N VAL A 971 11.59 -1.50 -17.40
CA VAL A 971 12.71 -1.84 -18.29
C VAL A 971 12.81 -3.37 -18.35
N LEU A 972 12.44 -3.91 -19.52
CA LEU A 972 12.42 -5.34 -19.83
C LEU A 972 13.77 -5.75 -20.41
N LEU A 973 14.47 -6.66 -19.73
CA LEU A 973 15.63 -7.35 -20.27
C LEU A 973 15.17 -8.60 -21.01
N VAL A 974 15.50 -8.67 -22.30
CA VAL A 974 15.31 -9.88 -23.11
C VAL A 974 16.64 -10.59 -23.26
N GLU A 975 16.67 -11.83 -22.78
CA GLU A 975 17.83 -12.71 -22.87
C GLU A 975 17.51 -13.97 -23.69
N ARG A 976 18.58 -14.56 -24.23
CA ARG A 976 18.60 -15.81 -24.99
C ARG A 976 19.90 -16.53 -24.66
N ASP A 977 19.98 -17.82 -24.98
CA ASP A 977 21.26 -18.53 -24.93
C ASP A 977 22.30 -17.76 -25.74
N ILE A 978 23.40 -17.39 -25.09
CA ILE A 978 24.41 -16.55 -25.72
C ILE A 978 25.14 -17.30 -26.84
N ALA A 979 25.28 -18.63 -26.76
CA ALA A 979 25.88 -19.43 -27.82
C ALA A 979 25.03 -19.38 -29.09
N GLU A 980 23.72 -19.50 -28.97
CA GLU A 980 22.80 -19.38 -30.12
C GLU A 980 22.76 -17.96 -30.69
N VAL A 981 22.82 -16.95 -29.83
CA VAL A 981 22.94 -15.55 -30.26
C VAL A 981 24.22 -15.36 -31.07
N MET A 982 25.33 -15.98 -30.66
CA MET A 982 26.59 -15.92 -31.41
C MET A 982 26.48 -16.61 -32.77
N ASP A 983 25.89 -17.81 -32.85
CA ASP A 983 25.68 -18.52 -34.11
C ASP A 983 24.81 -17.72 -35.08
N PHE A 984 23.72 -17.11 -34.60
CA PHE A 984 22.87 -16.24 -35.39
C PHE A 984 23.62 -15.01 -35.92
N LEU A 985 24.44 -14.38 -35.07
CA LEU A 985 25.20 -13.17 -35.44
C LEU A 985 26.35 -13.45 -36.42
N GLN A 986 26.91 -14.67 -36.46
CA GLN A 986 27.87 -15.05 -37.49
C GLN A 986 27.24 -15.11 -38.90
N ILE A 987 25.92 -15.34 -38.99
CA ILE A 987 25.18 -15.42 -40.25
C ILE A 987 24.71 -14.04 -40.74
N ASP A 988 24.40 -13.11 -39.82
CA ASP A 988 23.88 -11.77 -40.13
C ASP A 988 24.98 -10.80 -40.64
N LYS A 989 24.96 -10.52 -41.96
CA LYS A 989 25.90 -9.58 -42.63
C LYS A 989 25.44 -8.12 -42.66
N THR A 990 24.27 -7.78 -42.13
CA THR A 990 23.64 -6.47 -42.38
C THR A 990 24.13 -5.33 -41.48
N ARG A 991 24.86 -5.62 -40.40
CA ARG A 991 25.36 -4.63 -39.43
C ARG A 991 26.84 -4.92 -39.06
N PRO A 992 27.61 -3.95 -38.56
CA PRO A 992 29.08 -4.05 -38.40
C PRO A 992 29.49 -5.27 -37.57
N ALA A 993 30.56 -5.94 -37.97
CA ALA A 993 31.18 -7.02 -37.18
C ALA A 993 31.78 -6.45 -35.88
N TYR A 994 31.71 -7.22 -34.79
CA TYR A 994 32.39 -6.84 -33.54
C TYR A 994 33.91 -6.82 -33.76
N VAL A 995 34.58 -5.76 -33.26
CA VAL A 995 36.05 -5.66 -33.21
C VAL A 995 36.61 -6.40 -31.98
N GLU A 996 35.79 -6.51 -30.91
CA GLU A 996 36.08 -7.22 -29.66
C GLU A 996 35.51 -8.65 -29.66
N ASP A 997 36.05 -9.51 -28.79
CA ASP A 997 35.46 -10.81 -28.48
C ASP A 997 34.03 -10.67 -27.92
N MET A 998 33.07 -11.33 -28.57
CA MET A 998 31.64 -11.20 -28.24
C MET A 998 31.31 -11.76 -26.84
N MET A 999 32.04 -12.78 -26.38
CA MET A 999 31.85 -13.30 -25.02
C MET A 999 32.30 -12.29 -23.97
N GLY A 1000 33.45 -11.64 -24.18
CA GLY A 1000 33.93 -10.54 -23.36
C GLY A 1000 32.93 -9.38 -23.27
N VAL A 1001 32.31 -9.00 -24.39
CA VAL A 1001 31.26 -7.96 -24.43
C VAL A 1001 30.03 -8.39 -23.61
N TRP A 1002 29.59 -9.64 -23.74
CA TRP A 1002 28.46 -10.17 -22.95
C TRP A 1002 28.76 -10.16 -21.45
N LEU A 1003 29.88 -10.75 -21.03
CA LEU A 1003 30.28 -10.84 -19.63
C LEU A 1003 30.44 -9.45 -18.99
N ARG A 1004 30.90 -8.46 -19.76
CA ARG A 1004 30.98 -7.05 -19.34
C ARG A 1004 29.60 -6.40 -19.17
N ARG A 1005 28.68 -6.65 -20.11
CA ARG A 1005 27.36 -5.98 -20.14
C ARG A 1005 26.29 -6.65 -19.29
N LYS A 1006 26.37 -7.96 -19.01
CA LYS A 1006 25.36 -8.70 -18.25
C LYS A 1006 25.04 -8.04 -16.89
N PRO A 1007 26.02 -7.69 -16.03
CA PRO A 1007 25.71 -7.02 -14.76
C PRO A 1007 25.02 -5.66 -14.95
N TRP A 1008 25.34 -4.93 -16.03
CA TRP A 1008 24.70 -3.65 -16.33
C TRP A 1008 23.26 -3.81 -16.83
N PHE A 1009 23.00 -4.81 -17.68
CA PHE A 1009 21.63 -5.14 -18.08
C PHE A 1009 20.78 -5.51 -16.87
N GLU A 1010 21.31 -6.34 -15.96
CA GLU A 1010 20.64 -6.73 -14.73
C GLU A 1010 20.34 -5.52 -13.84
N GLN A 1011 21.27 -4.58 -13.70
CA GLN A 1011 21.10 -3.34 -12.94
C GLN A 1011 20.05 -2.41 -13.55
N CYS A 1012 20.05 -2.29 -14.89
CA CYS A 1012 19.18 -1.37 -15.63
C CYS A 1012 17.75 -1.89 -15.82
N SER A 1013 17.46 -3.15 -15.48
CA SER A 1013 16.16 -3.78 -15.70
C SER A 1013 15.50 -4.25 -14.41
N ASN A 1014 14.17 -4.26 -14.42
CA ASN A 1014 13.35 -4.80 -13.35
C ASN A 1014 12.54 -6.04 -13.76
N ILE A 1015 12.47 -6.34 -15.06
CA ILE A 1015 11.81 -7.53 -15.61
C ILE A 1015 12.81 -8.26 -16.51
N LEU A 1016 12.84 -9.59 -16.43
CA LEU A 1016 13.66 -10.48 -17.25
C LEU A 1016 12.76 -11.46 -18.00
N TYR A 1017 12.84 -11.46 -19.33
CA TYR A 1017 12.25 -12.49 -20.17
C TYR A 1017 13.36 -13.28 -20.87
N TYR A 1018 13.42 -14.59 -20.61
CA TYR A 1018 14.36 -15.48 -21.26
C TYR A 1018 13.64 -16.22 -22.41
N SER A 1019 14.02 -15.90 -23.65
CA SER A 1019 13.43 -16.51 -24.84
C SER A 1019 14.10 -17.83 -25.15
N GLN A 1020 13.30 -18.90 -25.20
CA GLN A 1020 13.74 -20.23 -25.65
C GLN A 1020 13.94 -20.28 -27.18
N SER A 1021 14.77 -21.22 -27.63
CA SER A 1021 14.95 -21.57 -29.04
C SER A 1021 13.82 -22.50 -29.49
N ILE A 1022 12.96 -22.01 -30.37
CA ILE A 1022 11.73 -22.69 -30.75
C ILE A 1022 11.66 -22.73 -32.29
N PRO A 1023 11.31 -23.86 -32.92
CA PRO A 1023 11.11 -23.93 -34.37
C PRO A 1023 10.05 -22.93 -34.85
N ASN A 1024 10.17 -22.43 -36.09
CA ASN A 1024 9.21 -21.47 -36.67
C ASN A 1024 7.74 -21.93 -36.55
N GLU A 1025 7.49 -23.24 -36.59
CA GLU A 1025 6.16 -23.85 -36.46
C GLU A 1025 5.48 -23.60 -35.10
N GLN A 1026 6.26 -23.36 -34.03
CA GLN A 1026 5.79 -23.14 -32.66
C GLN A 1026 5.87 -21.67 -32.23
N MET A 1027 6.17 -20.73 -33.15
CA MET A 1027 6.27 -19.30 -32.83
C MET A 1027 4.97 -18.69 -32.28
N SER A 1028 3.81 -19.27 -32.62
CA SER A 1028 2.53 -18.84 -32.05
C SER A 1028 2.45 -19.12 -30.54
N GLU A 1029 2.93 -20.27 -30.10
CA GLU A 1029 2.91 -20.67 -28.68
C GLU A 1029 3.88 -19.78 -27.87
N ALA A 1030 5.04 -19.47 -28.43
CA ALA A 1030 6.01 -18.55 -27.83
C ALA A 1030 5.44 -17.13 -27.65
N ALA A 1031 4.67 -16.64 -28.63
CA ALA A 1031 4.02 -15.34 -28.55
C ALA A 1031 2.93 -15.31 -27.45
N GLU A 1032 2.20 -16.41 -27.25
CA GLU A 1032 1.22 -16.53 -26.16
C GLU A 1032 1.88 -16.59 -24.79
N ASP A 1033 3.00 -17.31 -24.63
CA ASP A 1033 3.72 -17.28 -23.36
C ASP A 1033 4.24 -15.88 -23.02
N PHE A 1034 4.80 -15.19 -24.01
CA PHE A 1034 5.23 -13.81 -23.85
C PHE A 1034 4.06 -12.87 -23.52
N ASP A 1035 2.89 -13.04 -24.14
CA ASP A 1035 1.68 -12.27 -23.81
C ASP A 1035 1.22 -12.52 -22.37
N ARG A 1036 1.13 -13.79 -21.94
CA ARG A 1036 0.78 -14.13 -20.54
C ARG A 1036 1.76 -13.53 -19.55
N PHE A 1037 3.06 -13.68 -19.82
CA PHE A 1037 4.12 -13.08 -19.03
C PHE A 1037 3.93 -11.57 -18.92
N LEU A 1038 3.76 -10.89 -20.06
CA LEU A 1038 3.66 -9.43 -20.12
C LEU A 1038 2.40 -8.90 -19.42
N GLN A 1039 1.25 -9.54 -19.63
CA GLN A 1039 0.00 -9.19 -18.94
C GLN A 1039 0.14 -9.31 -17.42
N PHE A 1040 0.88 -10.30 -16.93
CA PHE A 1040 1.13 -10.47 -15.51
C PHE A 1040 2.09 -9.42 -14.94
N VAL A 1041 3.30 -9.29 -15.52
CA VAL A 1041 4.35 -8.39 -14.99
C VAL A 1041 4.01 -6.90 -15.13
N THR A 1042 3.03 -6.56 -15.96
CA THR A 1042 2.49 -5.19 -16.08
C THR A 1042 1.20 -4.97 -15.28
N GLY A 1043 0.70 -5.98 -14.58
CA GLY A 1043 -0.46 -5.87 -13.70
C GLY A 1043 -1.83 -5.90 -14.37
N LYS A 1044 -1.94 -6.26 -15.66
CA LYS A 1044 -3.24 -6.45 -16.33
C LYS A 1044 -3.98 -7.70 -15.86
N THR A 1045 -3.26 -8.72 -15.36
CA THR A 1045 -3.85 -9.95 -14.84
C THR A 1045 -3.53 -10.14 -13.36
N ASP A 1046 -4.57 -10.32 -12.53
CA ASP A 1046 -4.42 -10.74 -11.13
C ASP A 1046 -4.77 -12.22 -10.95
N VAL A 1047 -3.74 -13.05 -10.90
CA VAL A 1047 -3.86 -14.50 -10.82
C VAL A 1047 -4.46 -14.95 -9.47
N LEU A 1048 -4.08 -14.30 -8.37
CA LEU A 1048 -4.57 -14.66 -7.04
C LEU A 1048 -6.10 -14.49 -6.95
N SER A 1049 -6.62 -13.38 -7.46
CA SER A 1049 -8.06 -13.14 -7.50
C SER A 1049 -8.81 -14.21 -8.30
N LYS A 1050 -8.26 -14.66 -9.44
CA LYS A 1050 -8.85 -15.76 -10.23
C LYS A 1050 -8.85 -17.09 -9.47
N VAL A 1051 -7.78 -17.41 -8.76
CA VAL A 1051 -7.68 -18.64 -7.96
C VAL A 1051 -8.64 -18.61 -6.76
N LYS A 1052 -8.79 -17.46 -6.09
CA LYS A 1052 -9.73 -17.26 -4.95
C LYS A 1052 -11.21 -17.47 -5.32
N GLN A 1053 -11.58 -17.30 -6.60
CA GLN A 1053 -12.96 -17.50 -7.06
C GLN A 1053 -13.35 -18.98 -7.13
N LYS A 1054 -12.38 -19.90 -7.11
CA LYS A 1054 -12.65 -21.34 -7.15
C LYS A 1054 -12.94 -21.86 -5.75
N SER A 1055 -13.96 -22.71 -5.63
CA SER A 1055 -14.22 -23.46 -4.39
C SER A 1055 -13.06 -24.38 -4.03
N GLU A 1056 -12.39 -24.91 -5.06
CA GLU A 1056 -11.24 -25.78 -4.95
C GLU A 1056 -10.14 -25.34 -5.89
N SER A 1057 -8.92 -25.21 -5.38
CA SER A 1057 -7.74 -24.98 -6.21
C SER A 1057 -6.55 -25.80 -5.78
N PHE A 1058 -5.69 -26.12 -6.75
CA PHE A 1058 -4.55 -27.03 -6.58
C PHE A 1058 -3.30 -26.48 -7.25
N PHE A 1059 -2.13 -26.86 -6.74
CA PHE A 1059 -0.90 -26.76 -7.51
C PHE A 1059 -0.12 -28.07 -7.46
N VAL A 1060 0.43 -28.50 -8.59
CA VAL A 1060 1.24 -29.73 -8.66
C VAL A 1060 2.69 -29.42 -8.30
N ALA A 1061 3.27 -30.19 -7.39
CA ALA A 1061 4.65 -30.04 -6.97
C ALA A 1061 5.60 -30.87 -7.85
N LEU A 1062 6.42 -30.22 -8.68
CA LEU A 1062 7.43 -30.90 -9.49
C LEU A 1062 8.62 -31.32 -8.62
N THR A 1063 9.07 -32.55 -8.78
CA THR A 1063 10.15 -33.16 -7.96
C THR A 1063 11.41 -33.48 -8.76
N PHE A 1064 11.49 -32.99 -10.00
CA PHE A 1064 12.58 -33.30 -10.92
C PHE A 1064 13.86 -32.51 -10.60
N PRO A 1065 15.05 -33.15 -10.63
CA PRO A 1065 16.32 -32.43 -10.50
C PRO A 1065 16.68 -31.61 -11.75
N ASP A 1066 16.11 -31.95 -12.90
CA ASP A 1066 16.22 -31.26 -14.18
C ASP A 1066 14.92 -31.50 -14.97
N LEU A 1067 14.28 -30.45 -15.49
CA LEU A 1067 13.03 -30.56 -16.25
C LEU A 1067 13.22 -31.03 -17.68
N ARG A 1068 14.41 -30.84 -18.28
CA ARG A 1068 14.67 -31.12 -19.71
C ARG A 1068 14.29 -32.55 -20.14
N PRO A 1069 14.60 -33.62 -19.38
CA PRO A 1069 14.20 -34.99 -19.74
C PRO A 1069 12.69 -35.26 -19.62
N HIS A 1070 11.95 -34.37 -18.96
CA HIS A 1070 10.57 -34.60 -18.53
C HIS A 1070 9.56 -33.64 -19.18
N LEU A 1071 9.98 -32.74 -20.07
CA LEU A 1071 9.09 -31.75 -20.71
C LEU A 1071 7.85 -32.40 -21.37
N SER A 1072 8.03 -33.57 -21.99
CA SER A 1072 6.93 -34.28 -22.67
C SER A 1072 5.81 -34.82 -21.76
N ILE A 1073 6.07 -34.96 -20.45
CA ILE A 1073 5.06 -35.43 -19.47
C ILE A 1073 4.46 -34.30 -18.63
N LEU A 1074 5.03 -33.09 -18.65
CA LEU A 1074 4.55 -31.97 -17.84
C LEU A 1074 3.09 -31.58 -18.11
N PRO A 1075 2.60 -31.55 -19.38
CA PRO A 1075 1.19 -31.29 -19.66
C PRO A 1075 0.26 -32.29 -18.95
N GLU A 1076 0.61 -33.57 -18.95
CA GLU A 1076 -0.14 -34.64 -18.29
C GLU A 1076 -0.11 -34.50 -16.77
N VAL A 1077 1.08 -34.23 -16.19
CA VAL A 1077 1.27 -34.03 -14.75
C VAL A 1077 0.48 -32.84 -14.21
N CYS A 1078 0.35 -31.78 -15.01
CA CYS A 1078 -0.33 -30.55 -14.64
C CYS A 1078 -1.86 -30.60 -14.81
N LEU A 1079 -2.39 -31.67 -15.41
CA LEU A 1079 -3.83 -31.83 -15.63
C LEU A 1079 -4.60 -31.73 -14.31
N GLY A 1080 -5.58 -30.82 -14.27
CA GLY A 1080 -6.42 -30.62 -13.09
C GLY A 1080 -5.86 -29.71 -12.01
N SER A 1081 -4.65 -29.16 -12.21
CA SER A 1081 -4.02 -28.17 -11.33
C SER A 1081 -4.25 -26.73 -11.84
N ASP A 1082 -4.23 -25.77 -10.93
CA ASP A 1082 -4.41 -24.34 -11.21
C ASP A 1082 -3.08 -23.57 -11.25
N ALA A 1083 -2.03 -24.17 -10.69
CA ALA A 1083 -0.66 -23.69 -10.77
C ALA A 1083 0.32 -24.88 -10.77
N VAL A 1084 1.57 -24.62 -11.10
CA VAL A 1084 2.66 -25.60 -11.10
C VAL A 1084 3.80 -25.09 -10.23
N GLU A 1085 4.27 -25.90 -9.29
CA GLU A 1085 5.36 -25.54 -8.40
C GLU A 1085 6.71 -26.02 -8.95
N LEU A 1086 7.63 -25.07 -9.13
CA LEU A 1086 9.04 -25.33 -9.37
C LEU A 1086 9.78 -25.36 -8.03
N ARG A 1087 10.20 -26.56 -7.62
CA ARG A 1087 11.03 -26.77 -6.42
C ARG A 1087 12.50 -26.53 -6.72
N VAL A 1088 12.89 -25.27 -6.59
CA VAL A 1088 14.25 -24.78 -6.91
C VAL A 1088 15.29 -25.42 -6.00
N ASP A 1089 14.93 -25.71 -4.74
CA ASP A 1089 15.79 -26.45 -3.82
C ASP A 1089 16.07 -27.89 -4.26
N LEU A 1090 15.26 -28.48 -5.15
CA LEU A 1090 15.47 -29.83 -5.66
C LEU A 1090 16.24 -29.89 -6.98
N LEU A 1091 16.43 -28.75 -7.66
CA LEU A 1091 17.17 -28.67 -8.92
C LEU A 1091 18.65 -29.00 -8.68
N LYS A 1092 19.23 -29.81 -9.57
CA LYS A 1092 20.65 -30.15 -9.57
C LYS A 1092 21.32 -29.52 -10.78
N ASP A 1093 22.02 -28.42 -10.55
CA ASP A 1093 22.83 -27.78 -11.58
C ASP A 1093 24.15 -28.55 -11.75
N PRO A 1094 24.42 -29.16 -12.93
CA PRO A 1094 25.65 -29.92 -13.17
C PRO A 1094 26.92 -29.04 -13.12
N ASN A 1095 26.77 -27.72 -13.25
CA ASN A 1095 27.88 -26.76 -13.24
C ASN A 1095 28.03 -26.04 -11.89
N SER A 1096 27.12 -26.25 -10.93
CA SER A 1096 27.25 -25.63 -9.60
C SER A 1096 28.21 -26.43 -8.73
N PRO A 1097 29.17 -25.78 -8.03
CA PRO A 1097 30.07 -26.46 -7.11
C PRO A 1097 29.38 -26.95 -5.83
N ASN A 1098 28.18 -26.44 -5.52
CA ASN A 1098 27.44 -26.71 -4.28
C ASN A 1098 26.02 -27.23 -4.60
N ASP A 1099 25.29 -27.69 -3.57
CA ASP A 1099 23.88 -28.11 -3.69
C ASP A 1099 22.88 -26.96 -4.00
N ILE A 1100 23.38 -25.74 -4.30
CA ILE A 1100 22.57 -24.58 -4.67
C ILE A 1100 22.65 -24.39 -6.19
N PRO A 1101 21.54 -24.41 -6.95
CA PRO A 1101 21.59 -24.17 -8.39
C PRO A 1101 21.97 -22.72 -8.73
N SER A 1102 22.73 -22.52 -9.81
CA SER A 1102 23.06 -21.17 -10.27
C SER A 1102 21.83 -20.41 -10.80
N ALA A 1103 21.86 -19.08 -10.75
CA ALA A 1103 20.79 -18.23 -11.29
C ALA A 1103 20.53 -18.50 -12.79
N ASP A 1104 21.58 -18.75 -13.57
CA ASP A 1104 21.47 -19.05 -15.00
C ASP A 1104 20.78 -20.41 -15.23
N TYR A 1105 21.11 -21.41 -14.43
CA TYR A 1105 20.44 -22.71 -14.49
C TYR A 1105 18.95 -22.60 -14.12
N VAL A 1106 18.63 -21.88 -13.04
CA VAL A 1106 17.24 -21.64 -12.64
C VAL A 1106 16.46 -20.86 -13.70
N THR A 1107 17.10 -19.88 -14.35
CA THR A 1107 16.52 -19.11 -15.47
C THR A 1107 16.15 -20.02 -16.64
N SER A 1108 17.05 -20.94 -17.01
CA SER A 1108 16.80 -21.94 -18.06
C SER A 1108 15.63 -22.86 -17.68
N GLN A 1109 15.62 -23.40 -16.46
CA GLN A 1109 14.58 -24.32 -16.00
C GLN A 1109 13.19 -23.65 -15.93
N LEU A 1110 13.12 -22.44 -15.38
CA LEU A 1110 11.86 -21.70 -15.26
C LEU A 1110 11.28 -21.31 -16.63
N SER A 1111 12.14 -20.90 -17.57
CA SER A 1111 11.68 -20.56 -18.93
C SER A 1111 11.23 -21.78 -19.73
N LEU A 1112 11.86 -22.94 -19.57
CA LEU A 1112 11.37 -24.21 -20.13
C LEU A 1112 9.99 -24.59 -19.56
N LEU A 1113 9.79 -24.42 -18.26
CA LEU A 1113 8.51 -24.71 -17.61
C LEU A 1113 7.38 -23.83 -18.17
N ARG A 1114 7.61 -22.51 -18.27
CA ARG A 1114 6.63 -21.54 -18.81
C ARG A 1114 6.28 -21.80 -20.27
N ALA A 1115 7.27 -22.16 -21.07
CA ALA A 1115 7.08 -22.52 -22.47
C ALA A 1115 6.27 -23.82 -22.65
N THR A 1116 6.36 -24.75 -21.70
CA THR A 1116 5.72 -26.08 -21.80
C THR A 1116 4.33 -26.13 -21.17
N VAL A 1117 4.09 -25.38 -20.09
CA VAL A 1117 2.84 -25.45 -19.31
C VAL A 1117 2.26 -24.04 -19.11
N PRO A 1118 1.03 -23.76 -19.58
CA PRO A 1118 0.40 -22.44 -19.47
C PRO A 1118 -0.31 -22.21 -18.12
N LEU A 1119 0.29 -22.68 -17.03
CA LEU A 1119 -0.20 -22.47 -15.67
C LEU A 1119 0.68 -21.46 -14.93
N PRO A 1120 0.12 -20.67 -14.00
CA PRO A 1120 0.89 -19.89 -13.04
C PRO A 1120 1.96 -20.72 -12.33
N VAL A 1121 3.14 -20.13 -12.13
CA VAL A 1121 4.26 -20.80 -11.46
C VAL A 1121 4.28 -20.42 -9.98
N VAL A 1122 4.40 -21.45 -9.13
CA VAL A 1122 4.81 -21.31 -7.72
C VAL A 1122 6.31 -21.59 -7.63
N PHE A 1123 7.09 -20.55 -7.40
CA PHE A 1123 8.54 -20.66 -7.23
C PHE A 1123 8.86 -20.90 -5.76
N THR A 1124 9.39 -22.09 -5.45
CA THR A 1124 9.62 -22.50 -4.06
C THR A 1124 11.08 -22.82 -3.80
N ILE A 1125 11.62 -22.19 -2.75
CA ILE A 1125 12.90 -22.57 -2.12
C ILE A 1125 12.56 -23.05 -0.72
N ARG A 1126 12.84 -24.33 -0.42
CA ARG A 1126 12.61 -24.91 0.90
C ARG A 1126 13.92 -25.28 1.57
N THR A 1127 14.11 -24.85 2.81
CA THR A 1127 15.34 -25.08 3.59
C THR A 1127 15.40 -26.48 4.18
N LEU A 1128 16.61 -26.94 4.53
CA LEU A 1128 16.83 -28.24 5.20
C LEU A 1128 16.04 -28.36 6.50
N ALA A 1129 15.99 -27.30 7.32
CA ALA A 1129 15.24 -27.27 8.59
C ALA A 1129 13.73 -27.50 8.39
N GLN A 1130 13.19 -27.12 7.23
CA GLN A 1130 11.78 -27.25 6.87
C GLN A 1130 11.51 -28.43 5.89
N GLY A 1131 12.47 -29.36 5.75
CA GLY A 1131 12.31 -30.58 4.95
C GLY A 1131 12.53 -30.39 3.44
N GLY A 1132 13.21 -29.33 3.03
CA GLY A 1132 13.74 -29.13 1.67
C GLY A 1132 15.22 -29.56 1.57
N LYS A 1133 15.91 -29.04 0.55
CA LYS A 1133 17.34 -29.29 0.33
C LYS A 1133 18.20 -28.02 0.32
N PHE A 1134 17.60 -26.85 0.45
CA PHE A 1134 18.35 -25.59 0.46
C PHE A 1134 19.05 -25.38 1.82
N PRO A 1135 20.34 -24.97 1.87
CA PRO A 1135 21.03 -24.74 3.14
C PRO A 1135 20.34 -23.66 3.99
N ASN A 1136 20.24 -23.88 5.32
CA ASN A 1136 19.50 -22.98 6.22
C ASN A 1136 20.09 -21.56 6.27
N ASP A 1137 21.41 -21.46 6.18
CA ASP A 1137 22.15 -20.21 6.39
C ASP A 1137 22.51 -19.49 5.08
N ALA A 1138 22.12 -20.03 3.92
CA ALA A 1138 22.39 -19.48 2.58
C ALA A 1138 21.44 -18.32 2.22
N HIS A 1139 21.33 -17.33 3.13
CA HIS A 1139 20.37 -16.24 3.01
C HIS A 1139 20.62 -15.30 1.83
N ALA A 1140 21.89 -15.11 1.43
CA ALA A 1140 22.24 -14.27 0.29
C ALA A 1140 21.77 -14.88 -1.04
N GLU A 1141 21.98 -16.18 -1.20
CA GLU A 1141 21.54 -16.97 -2.34
C GLU A 1141 20.00 -17.08 -2.36
N TYR A 1142 19.37 -17.25 -1.19
CA TYR A 1142 17.90 -17.24 -1.04
C TYR A 1142 17.30 -15.92 -1.55
N LEU A 1143 17.86 -14.79 -1.11
CA LEU A 1143 17.44 -13.45 -1.56
C LEU A 1143 17.63 -13.28 -3.07
N SER A 1144 18.77 -13.72 -3.60
CA SER A 1144 19.10 -13.64 -5.03
C SER A 1144 18.10 -14.42 -5.89
N LEU A 1145 17.83 -15.68 -5.54
CA LEU A 1145 16.90 -16.55 -6.27
C LEU A 1145 15.45 -16.07 -6.18
N CYS A 1146 15.00 -15.59 -5.02
CA CYS A 1146 13.67 -14.98 -4.89
C CYS A 1146 13.53 -13.71 -5.74
N THR A 1147 14.59 -12.88 -5.80
CA THR A 1147 14.62 -11.68 -6.64
C THR A 1147 14.56 -12.07 -8.13
N LEU A 1148 15.32 -13.09 -8.54
CA LEU A 1148 15.26 -13.65 -9.88
C LEU A 1148 13.84 -14.12 -10.25
N ALA A 1149 13.17 -14.86 -9.36
CA ALA A 1149 11.81 -15.34 -9.58
C ALA A 1149 10.83 -14.19 -9.87
N MET A 1150 10.89 -13.11 -9.08
CA MET A 1150 10.03 -11.94 -9.29
C MET A 1150 10.35 -11.21 -10.61
N ARG A 1151 11.64 -11.10 -10.97
CA ARG A 1151 12.06 -10.48 -12.24
C ARG A 1151 11.58 -11.31 -13.43
N MET A 1152 11.60 -12.63 -13.32
CA MET A 1152 11.12 -13.57 -14.33
C MET A 1152 9.59 -13.74 -14.34
N GLY A 1153 8.86 -12.97 -13.52
CA GLY A 1153 7.41 -12.99 -13.52
C GLY A 1153 6.81 -14.28 -12.98
N ALA A 1154 7.48 -14.96 -12.02
CA ALA A 1154 6.83 -16.02 -11.26
C ALA A 1154 5.61 -15.45 -10.51
N GLU A 1155 4.45 -16.02 -10.77
CA GLU A 1155 3.18 -15.51 -10.26
C GLU A 1155 3.09 -15.61 -8.74
N PHE A 1156 3.64 -16.70 -8.18
CA PHE A 1156 3.74 -16.94 -6.75
C PHE A 1156 5.20 -17.25 -6.36
N VAL A 1157 5.68 -16.64 -5.28
CA VAL A 1157 6.98 -16.93 -4.67
C VAL A 1157 6.75 -17.42 -3.24
N ASP A 1158 7.12 -18.67 -2.96
CA ASP A 1158 7.01 -19.28 -1.64
C ASP A 1158 8.24 -18.93 -0.80
N MET A 1159 7.98 -18.25 0.32
CA MET A 1159 8.99 -17.69 1.22
C MET A 1159 8.79 -18.19 2.63
N GLU A 1160 9.84 -18.74 3.24
CA GLU A 1160 9.83 -19.17 4.64
C GLU A 1160 9.90 -17.98 5.64
N VAL A 1161 8.89 -17.10 5.59
CA VAL A 1161 8.89 -15.79 6.27
C VAL A 1161 9.15 -15.91 7.77
N ALA A 1162 8.69 -16.99 8.39
CA ALA A 1162 8.83 -17.18 9.84
C ALA A 1162 10.27 -17.46 10.29
N SER A 1163 11.11 -18.10 9.46
CA SER A 1163 12.50 -18.46 9.79
C SER A 1163 13.52 -17.46 9.27
N LEU A 1164 13.19 -16.66 8.25
CA LEU A 1164 14.13 -15.71 7.66
C LEU A 1164 14.46 -14.53 8.61
N PRO A 1165 15.71 -14.02 8.57
CA PRO A 1165 16.11 -12.79 9.26
C PRO A 1165 15.36 -11.53 8.76
N GLU A 1166 15.18 -10.55 9.65
CA GLU A 1166 14.43 -9.31 9.36
C GLU A 1166 15.03 -8.48 8.21
N ASP A 1167 16.36 -8.47 8.07
CA ASP A 1167 17.06 -7.72 7.02
C ASP A 1167 16.79 -8.30 5.62
N ILE A 1168 16.72 -9.63 5.50
CA ILE A 1168 16.36 -10.34 4.28
C ILE A 1168 14.89 -10.10 3.94
N LEU A 1169 14.00 -10.20 4.92
CA LEU A 1169 12.56 -9.94 4.74
C LEU A 1169 12.30 -8.50 4.29
N THR A 1170 13.05 -7.53 4.82
CA THR A 1170 12.94 -6.13 4.41
C THR A 1170 13.33 -5.93 2.94
N LYS A 1171 14.44 -6.54 2.50
CA LYS A 1171 14.89 -6.48 1.09
C LYS A 1171 13.89 -7.16 0.15
N LEU A 1172 13.41 -8.37 0.48
CA LEU A 1172 12.40 -9.08 -0.32
C LEU A 1172 11.09 -8.30 -0.45
N ARG A 1173 10.64 -7.66 0.63
CA ARG A 1173 9.44 -6.81 0.61
C ARG A 1173 9.61 -5.61 -0.31
N ALA A 1174 10.78 -4.97 -0.30
CA ALA A 1174 11.07 -3.85 -1.21
C ALA A 1174 10.98 -4.28 -2.69
N PHE A 1175 11.49 -5.48 -3.02
CA PHE A 1175 11.34 -6.05 -4.35
C PHE A 1175 9.88 -6.42 -4.68
N LYS A 1176 9.18 -7.12 -3.77
CA LYS A 1176 7.76 -7.47 -3.91
C LYS A 1176 6.90 -6.25 -4.21
N ASN A 1177 7.11 -5.15 -3.49
CA ASN A 1177 6.33 -3.93 -3.67
C ASN A 1177 6.52 -3.32 -5.07
N ASN A 1178 7.65 -3.60 -5.72
CA ASN A 1178 7.98 -3.17 -7.08
C ASN A 1178 7.64 -4.21 -8.17
N SER A 1179 7.04 -5.36 -7.80
CA SER A 1179 6.61 -6.41 -8.73
C SER A 1179 5.11 -6.71 -8.60
N HIS A 1180 4.62 -7.61 -9.46
CA HIS A 1180 3.25 -8.14 -9.41
C HIS A 1180 3.17 -9.56 -8.84
N SER A 1181 4.32 -10.18 -8.52
CA SER A 1181 4.42 -11.46 -7.81
C SER A 1181 3.71 -11.44 -6.47
N LYS A 1182 3.05 -12.54 -6.15
CA LYS A 1182 2.38 -12.76 -4.87
C LYS A 1182 3.28 -13.61 -3.98
N VAL A 1183 3.39 -13.23 -2.71
CA VAL A 1183 4.19 -13.96 -1.73
C VAL A 1183 3.31 -14.94 -0.99
N ILE A 1184 3.68 -16.22 -1.07
CA ILE A 1184 3.19 -17.26 -0.17
C ILE A 1184 4.14 -17.27 1.03
N ALA A 1185 3.70 -16.71 2.16
CA ALA A 1185 4.46 -16.73 3.40
C ALA A 1185 4.27 -18.08 4.09
N SER A 1186 5.29 -18.94 4.03
CA SER A 1186 5.21 -20.30 4.50
C SER A 1186 5.99 -20.59 5.78
N HIS A 1187 5.56 -21.65 6.46
CA HIS A 1187 6.31 -22.32 7.51
C HIS A 1187 5.90 -23.79 7.55
N HIS A 1188 6.89 -24.68 7.56
CA HIS A 1188 6.74 -26.12 7.69
C HIS A 1188 7.41 -26.56 8.98
N ASP A 1189 6.70 -27.38 9.75
CA ASP A 1189 7.18 -27.99 10.99
C ASP A 1189 7.29 -29.51 10.79
N PRO A 1190 8.34 -30.00 10.10
CA PRO A 1190 8.51 -31.43 9.82
C PRO A 1190 8.75 -32.26 11.08
N GLN A 1191 9.13 -31.62 12.19
CA GLN A 1191 9.37 -32.28 13.48
C GLN A 1191 8.08 -32.44 14.30
N GLY A 1192 6.97 -31.79 13.91
CA GLY A 1192 5.70 -31.86 14.63
C GLY A 1192 5.77 -31.24 16.04
N THR A 1193 6.59 -30.20 16.21
CA THR A 1193 6.78 -29.50 17.48
C THR A 1193 5.66 -28.50 17.79
N LEU A 1194 4.90 -28.09 16.78
CA LEU A 1194 3.82 -27.12 16.86
C LEU A 1194 2.45 -27.80 16.94
N SER A 1195 1.55 -27.20 17.71
CA SER A 1195 0.21 -27.73 17.98
C SER A 1195 -0.87 -26.75 17.53
N TRP A 1196 -1.81 -27.23 16.70
CA TRP A 1196 -2.95 -26.44 16.21
C TRP A 1196 -3.92 -26.02 17.32
N SER A 1197 -3.94 -26.71 18.45
CA SER A 1197 -4.82 -26.39 19.59
C SER A 1197 -4.25 -25.36 20.55
N ARG A 1198 -2.92 -25.13 20.52
CA ARG A 1198 -2.25 -24.20 21.44
C ARG A 1198 -2.09 -22.82 20.79
N PRO A 1199 -2.73 -21.75 21.32
CA PRO A 1199 -2.62 -20.41 20.77
C PRO A 1199 -1.18 -19.90 20.65
N GLY A 1200 -0.31 -20.22 21.62
CA GLY A 1200 1.11 -19.83 21.60
C GLY A 1200 1.97 -20.54 20.56
N SER A 1201 1.38 -21.38 19.70
CA SER A 1201 2.10 -22.19 18.71
C SER A 1201 2.02 -21.58 17.29
N TRP A 1202 0.93 -21.83 16.54
CA TRP A 1202 0.82 -21.36 15.15
C TRP A 1202 0.44 -19.88 15.00
N ILE A 1203 -0.21 -19.27 15.99
CA ILE A 1203 -0.68 -17.87 15.88
C ILE A 1203 0.50 -16.87 15.78
N PRO A 1204 1.59 -16.97 16.56
CA PRO A 1204 2.76 -16.10 16.38
C PRO A 1204 3.35 -16.18 14.97
N ILE A 1205 3.43 -17.38 14.40
CA ILE A 1205 3.94 -17.63 13.04
C ILE A 1205 3.02 -16.99 12.00
N TYR A 1206 1.70 -17.19 12.16
CA TYR A 1206 0.68 -16.58 11.33
C TYR A 1206 0.75 -15.04 11.37
N ASN A 1207 0.89 -14.45 12.56
CA ASN A 1207 1.03 -13.01 12.74
C ASN A 1207 2.33 -12.47 12.11
N LYS A 1208 3.44 -13.21 12.22
CA LYS A 1208 4.70 -12.85 11.54
C LYS A 1208 4.49 -12.83 10.02
N CYS A 1209 3.79 -13.81 9.44
CA CYS A 1209 3.46 -13.80 8.01
C CYS A 1209 2.70 -12.53 7.59
N ILE A 1210 1.71 -12.10 8.38
CA ILE A 1210 0.94 -10.87 8.14
C ILE A 1210 1.82 -9.62 8.22
N GLN A 1211 2.67 -9.52 9.25
CA GLN A 1211 3.57 -8.39 9.47
C GLN A 1211 4.48 -8.12 8.27
N HIS A 1212 4.90 -9.17 7.56
CA HIS A 1212 5.75 -9.09 6.38
C HIS A 1212 4.97 -8.98 5.05
N GLY A 1213 3.65 -8.81 5.11
CA GLY A 1213 2.82 -8.54 3.93
C GLY A 1213 2.57 -9.76 3.06
N ALA A 1214 2.28 -10.91 3.67
CA ALA A 1214 1.84 -12.10 2.97
C ALA A 1214 0.60 -11.84 2.09
N ASP A 1215 0.60 -12.34 0.85
CA ASP A 1215 -0.61 -12.38 0.01
C ASP A 1215 -1.38 -13.69 0.22
N ILE A 1216 -0.66 -14.76 0.59
CA ILE A 1216 -1.16 -16.07 0.99
C ILE A 1216 -0.32 -16.54 2.19
N VAL A 1217 -0.93 -17.20 3.18
CA VAL A 1217 -0.19 -17.88 4.26
C VAL A 1217 -0.20 -19.39 4.02
N LYS A 1218 0.92 -20.08 4.23
CA LYS A 1218 1.07 -21.53 4.06
C LYS A 1218 1.69 -22.20 5.30
N LEU A 1219 0.89 -22.88 6.11
CA LEU A 1219 1.33 -23.50 7.36
C LEU A 1219 1.21 -25.02 7.27
N ILE A 1220 2.33 -25.73 7.40
CA ILE A 1220 2.41 -27.17 7.17
C ILE A 1220 2.86 -27.88 8.45
N GLY A 1221 1.95 -28.61 9.10
CA GLY A 1221 2.22 -29.38 10.31
C GLY A 1221 2.38 -30.87 10.05
N VAL A 1222 2.47 -31.66 11.12
CA VAL A 1222 2.42 -33.14 11.10
C VAL A 1222 1.26 -33.58 11.99
N ALA A 1223 0.40 -34.47 11.48
CA ALA A 1223 -0.69 -35.04 12.28
C ALA A 1223 -0.18 -36.26 13.03
N GLY A 1224 -0.22 -36.22 14.37
CA GLY A 1224 -0.02 -37.39 15.24
C GLY A 1224 -1.31 -38.20 15.41
N SER A 1225 -2.46 -37.54 15.31
CA SER A 1225 -3.80 -38.12 15.46
C SER A 1225 -4.79 -37.55 14.44
N LEU A 1226 -5.99 -38.14 14.35
CA LEU A 1226 -7.06 -37.60 13.52
C LEU A 1226 -7.51 -36.20 14.02
N ASP A 1227 -7.51 -35.99 15.33
CA ASP A 1227 -7.94 -34.75 15.98
C ASP A 1227 -7.10 -33.53 15.61
N ASP A 1228 -5.81 -33.73 15.29
CA ASP A 1228 -4.93 -32.66 14.84
C ASP A 1228 -5.44 -32.00 13.54
N ASN A 1229 -6.13 -32.77 12.69
CA ASN A 1229 -6.73 -32.23 11.47
C ASN A 1229 -7.97 -31.39 11.75
N PHE A 1230 -8.77 -31.76 12.76
CA PHE A 1230 -9.92 -30.96 13.18
C PHE A 1230 -9.48 -29.71 13.93
N ALA A 1231 -8.41 -29.78 14.73
CA ALA A 1231 -7.78 -28.62 15.35
C ALA A 1231 -7.26 -27.64 14.29
N LEU A 1232 -6.58 -28.14 13.24
CA LEU A 1232 -6.19 -27.35 12.07
C LEU A 1232 -7.40 -26.70 11.40
N HIS A 1233 -8.50 -27.45 11.20
CA HIS A 1233 -9.71 -26.89 10.59
C HIS A 1233 -10.31 -25.74 11.41
N ARG A 1234 -10.35 -25.86 12.75
CA ARG A 1234 -10.75 -24.76 13.66
C ARG A 1234 -9.81 -23.57 13.56
N PHE A 1235 -8.50 -23.81 13.43
CA PHE A 1235 -7.53 -22.75 13.18
C PHE A 1235 -7.82 -22.00 11.87
N LYS A 1236 -8.18 -22.69 10.79
CA LYS A 1236 -8.59 -22.04 9.52
C LYS A 1236 -9.86 -21.19 9.68
N GLN A 1237 -10.84 -21.67 10.45
CA GLN A 1237 -12.05 -20.89 10.74
C GLN A 1237 -11.73 -19.62 11.53
N TRP A 1238 -10.87 -19.74 12.55
CA TRP A 1238 -10.38 -18.59 13.32
C TRP A 1238 -9.65 -17.59 12.42
N SER A 1239 -8.69 -18.05 11.59
CA SER A 1239 -7.90 -17.18 10.73
C SER A 1239 -8.77 -16.45 9.70
N HIS A 1240 -9.75 -17.15 9.12
CA HIS A 1240 -10.73 -16.55 8.20
C HIS A 1240 -11.60 -15.50 8.90
N GLY A 1241 -12.00 -15.73 10.16
CA GLY A 1241 -12.70 -14.73 10.96
C GLY A 1241 -11.84 -13.49 11.30
N GLN A 1242 -10.53 -13.65 11.43
CA GLN A 1242 -9.61 -12.53 11.69
C GLN A 1242 -9.22 -11.75 10.42
N HIS A 1243 -9.01 -12.46 9.31
CA HIS A 1243 -8.54 -11.92 8.03
C HIS A 1243 -9.27 -12.59 6.85
N PRO A 1244 -10.54 -12.21 6.57
CA PRO A 1244 -11.36 -12.87 5.53
C PRO A 1244 -10.73 -12.88 4.13
N ASP A 1245 -9.97 -11.83 3.82
CA ASP A 1245 -9.35 -11.65 2.51
C ASP A 1245 -8.00 -12.36 2.33
N LEU A 1246 -7.40 -12.86 3.42
CA LEU A 1246 -6.09 -13.52 3.41
C LEU A 1246 -6.24 -15.04 3.29
N PRO A 1247 -5.94 -15.64 2.12
CA PRO A 1247 -6.05 -17.08 1.94
C PRO A 1247 -5.03 -17.85 2.79
N LEU A 1248 -5.47 -18.97 3.35
CA LEU A 1248 -4.64 -19.86 4.16
C LEU A 1248 -4.59 -21.26 3.55
N ILE A 1249 -3.39 -21.69 3.17
CA ILE A 1249 -3.03 -23.07 2.89
C ILE A 1249 -2.59 -23.68 4.22
N ALA A 1250 -3.40 -24.55 4.82
CA ALA A 1250 -3.02 -25.24 6.04
C ALA A 1250 -3.30 -26.73 5.88
N ILE A 1251 -2.26 -27.55 6.01
CA ILE A 1251 -2.34 -29.01 5.89
C ILE A 1251 -1.37 -29.69 6.84
N ASN A 1252 -1.67 -30.94 7.19
CA ASN A 1252 -0.79 -31.84 7.90
C ASN A 1252 -0.14 -32.84 6.94
N MET A 1253 1.14 -33.14 7.18
CA MET A 1253 1.88 -34.19 6.51
C MET A 1253 1.61 -35.57 7.12
N GLY A 1254 2.01 -36.62 6.41
CA GLY A 1254 1.83 -38.02 6.83
C GLY A 1254 0.48 -38.60 6.42
N THR A 1255 0.32 -39.92 6.53
CA THR A 1255 -0.92 -40.62 6.16
C THR A 1255 -2.11 -40.15 7.00
N THR A 1256 -1.92 -39.96 8.32
CA THR A 1256 -2.93 -39.39 9.23
C THR A 1256 -3.36 -37.97 8.84
N GLY A 1257 -2.51 -37.23 8.14
CA GLY A 1257 -2.77 -35.86 7.69
C GLY A 1257 -3.65 -35.75 6.43
N GLN A 1258 -3.93 -36.84 5.72
CA GLN A 1258 -4.60 -36.81 4.41
C GLN A 1258 -5.95 -36.06 4.42
N ILE A 1259 -6.73 -36.16 5.49
CA ILE A 1259 -8.02 -35.48 5.58
C ILE A 1259 -7.87 -33.95 5.58
N SER A 1260 -6.81 -33.40 6.17
CA SER A 1260 -6.55 -31.95 6.10
C SER A 1260 -6.29 -31.47 4.67
N ARG A 1261 -5.69 -32.31 3.81
CA ARG A 1261 -5.49 -32.01 2.38
C ARG A 1261 -6.81 -32.01 1.62
N ILE A 1262 -7.68 -32.96 1.92
CA ILE A 1262 -9.03 -33.03 1.34
C ILE A 1262 -9.83 -31.77 1.71
N LEU A 1263 -9.75 -31.33 2.96
CA LEU A 1263 -10.54 -30.19 3.48
C LEU A 1263 -9.87 -28.81 3.31
N ASN A 1264 -8.69 -28.72 2.69
CA ASN A 1264 -7.97 -27.45 2.60
C ASN A 1264 -8.63 -26.45 1.64
N GLY A 1265 -9.16 -26.92 0.50
CA GLY A 1265 -9.94 -26.11 -0.47
C GLY A 1265 -9.19 -25.04 -1.27
N PHE A 1266 -8.03 -24.55 -0.82
CA PHE A 1266 -7.32 -23.46 -1.51
C PHE A 1266 -5.85 -23.81 -1.79
N MET A 1267 -5.44 -23.73 -3.06
CA MET A 1267 -4.08 -24.01 -3.53
C MET A 1267 -3.45 -25.23 -2.84
N THR A 1268 -4.19 -26.34 -2.77
CA THR A 1268 -3.72 -27.55 -2.11
C THR A 1268 -2.55 -28.13 -2.91
N PRO A 1269 -1.37 -28.38 -2.29
CA PRO A 1269 -0.25 -29.03 -2.98
C PRO A 1269 -0.60 -30.49 -3.30
N VAL A 1270 -0.59 -30.85 -4.59
CA VAL A 1270 -0.94 -32.19 -5.10
C VAL A 1270 0.21 -32.88 -5.82
N SER A 1271 0.09 -34.19 -5.98
CA SER A 1271 0.98 -35.02 -6.81
C SER A 1271 0.22 -35.56 -8.02
N HIS A 1272 0.90 -36.26 -8.93
CA HIS A 1272 0.31 -36.91 -10.10
C HIS A 1272 0.90 -38.32 -10.25
N PRO A 1273 0.13 -39.34 -10.66
CA PRO A 1273 0.64 -40.71 -10.84
C PRO A 1273 1.85 -40.82 -11.79
N SER A 1274 1.93 -39.95 -12.78
CA SER A 1274 3.05 -39.91 -13.75
C SER A 1274 4.32 -39.24 -13.20
N LEU A 1275 4.31 -38.72 -11.96
CA LEU A 1275 5.51 -38.27 -11.27
C LEU A 1275 6.29 -39.47 -10.69
N PRO A 1276 7.62 -39.46 -10.72
CA PRO A 1276 8.44 -40.58 -10.24
C PRO A 1276 8.30 -40.83 -8.73
N PHE A 1277 8.06 -39.78 -7.94
CA PHE A 1277 7.79 -39.86 -6.51
C PHE A 1277 7.02 -38.62 -6.02
N LYS A 1278 6.28 -38.76 -4.92
CA LYS A 1278 5.52 -37.68 -4.27
C LYS A 1278 6.47 -36.69 -3.58
N ALA A 1279 6.16 -35.39 -3.57
CA ALA A 1279 7.01 -34.36 -2.97
C ALA A 1279 6.99 -34.35 -1.43
N ALA A 1280 5.95 -34.94 -0.82
CA ALA A 1280 5.81 -35.07 0.63
C ALA A 1280 4.98 -36.32 1.02
N PRO A 1281 5.19 -36.87 2.24
CA PRO A 1281 4.36 -37.95 2.78
C PRO A 1281 2.88 -37.56 2.89
N GLY A 1282 2.00 -38.50 2.52
CA GLY A 1282 0.55 -38.31 2.56
C GLY A 1282 -0.01 -37.42 1.43
N GLN A 1283 0.80 -36.99 0.47
CA GLN A 1283 0.34 -36.16 -0.64
C GLN A 1283 -0.62 -36.95 -1.56
N LEU A 1284 -1.70 -36.29 -1.96
CA LEU A 1284 -2.75 -36.83 -2.81
C LEU A 1284 -2.72 -36.11 -4.17
N SER A 1285 -3.24 -36.76 -5.20
CA SER A 1285 -3.56 -36.13 -6.48
C SER A 1285 -4.85 -35.31 -6.40
N ALA A 1286 -5.03 -34.36 -7.32
CA ALA A 1286 -6.28 -33.61 -7.43
C ALA A 1286 -7.49 -34.56 -7.65
N GLN A 1287 -7.28 -35.66 -8.40
CA GLN A 1287 -8.28 -36.70 -8.60
C GLN A 1287 -8.68 -37.39 -7.29
N GLU A 1288 -7.69 -37.80 -6.47
CA GLU A 1288 -7.94 -38.43 -5.17
C GLU A 1288 -8.64 -37.47 -4.20
N ILE A 1289 -8.26 -36.19 -4.18
CA ILE A 1289 -8.92 -35.19 -3.33
C ILE A 1289 -10.39 -35.03 -3.72
N ARG A 1290 -10.71 -34.82 -5.01
CA ARG A 1290 -12.11 -34.69 -5.47
C ARG A 1290 -12.95 -35.94 -5.19
N ARG A 1291 -12.35 -37.13 -5.29
CA ARG A 1291 -12.99 -38.39 -4.85
C ARG A 1291 -13.23 -38.39 -3.33
N GLY A 1292 -12.26 -37.97 -2.54
CA GLY A 1292 -12.41 -37.81 -1.08
C GLY A 1292 -13.54 -36.83 -0.71
N LEU A 1293 -13.61 -35.71 -1.40
CA LEU A 1293 -14.67 -34.70 -1.24
C LEU A 1293 -16.05 -35.20 -1.65
N THR A 1294 -16.11 -36.05 -2.67
CA THR A 1294 -17.33 -36.76 -3.03
C THR A 1294 -17.77 -37.68 -1.89
N LEU A 1295 -16.85 -38.43 -1.28
CA LEU A 1295 -17.15 -39.33 -0.17
C LEU A 1295 -17.61 -38.59 1.10
N VAL A 1296 -17.09 -37.40 1.38
CA VAL A 1296 -17.55 -36.56 2.52
C VAL A 1296 -18.74 -35.66 2.18
N GLY A 1297 -19.31 -35.77 0.98
CA GLY A 1297 -20.51 -35.05 0.56
C GLY A 1297 -20.29 -33.59 0.14
N SER A 1298 -19.04 -33.12 0.03
CA SER A 1298 -18.71 -31.77 -0.43
C SER A 1298 -18.88 -31.60 -1.95
N ILE A 1299 -18.71 -32.67 -2.74
CA ILE A 1299 -18.98 -32.68 -4.18
C ILE A 1299 -20.15 -33.63 -4.46
N SER A 1300 -21.25 -33.08 -4.97
CA SER A 1300 -22.41 -33.88 -5.39
C SER A 1300 -22.33 -34.27 -6.87
N PRO A 1301 -22.75 -35.49 -7.25
CA PRO A 1301 -22.96 -35.87 -8.66
C PRO A 1301 -23.89 -34.88 -9.37
N LYS A 1302 -23.57 -34.58 -10.64
CA LYS A 1302 -24.33 -33.69 -11.50
C LYS A 1302 -24.54 -34.34 -12.86
N GLN A 1303 -25.65 -34.00 -13.50
CA GLN A 1303 -26.08 -34.52 -14.80
C GLN A 1303 -25.80 -33.50 -15.89
N PHE A 1304 -25.15 -33.97 -16.96
CA PHE A 1304 -24.83 -33.21 -18.15
C PHE A 1304 -25.48 -33.84 -19.38
N TYR A 1305 -25.88 -33.01 -20.34
CA TYR A 1305 -26.65 -33.46 -21.50
C TYR A 1305 -26.12 -32.92 -22.82
N LEU A 1306 -26.31 -33.67 -23.91
CA LEU A 1306 -26.34 -33.14 -25.27
C LEU A 1306 -27.79 -33.07 -25.74
N PHE A 1307 -28.28 -31.88 -26.07
CA PHE A 1307 -29.60 -31.66 -26.69
C PHE A 1307 -29.47 -31.48 -28.22
N GLY A 1308 -30.30 -32.18 -28.99
CA GLY A 1308 -30.33 -32.11 -30.45
C GLY A 1308 -30.99 -33.33 -31.10
N SER A 1309 -31.14 -33.30 -32.42
CA SER A 1309 -31.57 -34.46 -33.22
C SER A 1309 -31.13 -34.32 -34.69
N PRO A 1310 -30.55 -35.36 -35.33
CA PRO A 1310 -30.14 -36.65 -34.74
C PRO A 1310 -28.80 -36.55 -33.99
N ILE A 1311 -28.67 -37.16 -32.81
CA ILE A 1311 -27.44 -37.09 -31.97
C ILE A 1311 -26.88 -38.44 -31.49
N SER A 1312 -27.55 -39.55 -31.81
CA SER A 1312 -27.16 -40.90 -31.40
C SER A 1312 -25.70 -41.28 -31.73
N ALA A 1313 -25.13 -40.72 -32.80
CA ALA A 1313 -23.76 -40.97 -33.23
C ALA A 1313 -22.70 -40.03 -32.63
N SER A 1314 -23.08 -39.13 -31.71
CA SER A 1314 -22.18 -38.13 -31.12
C SER A 1314 -21.08 -38.78 -30.26
N LYS A 1315 -19.86 -38.22 -30.34
CA LYS A 1315 -18.71 -38.63 -29.52
C LYS A 1315 -18.58 -37.84 -28.20
N SER A 1316 -19.43 -36.84 -27.98
CA SER A 1316 -19.40 -35.99 -26.77
C SER A 1316 -19.53 -36.77 -25.45
N PRO A 1317 -20.39 -37.81 -25.33
CA PRO A 1317 -20.44 -38.60 -24.10
C PRO A 1317 -19.13 -39.32 -23.78
N ALA A 1318 -18.44 -39.87 -24.78
CA ALA A 1318 -17.15 -40.51 -24.57
C ALA A 1318 -16.09 -39.50 -24.11
N LEU A 1319 -16.04 -38.32 -24.74
CA LEU A 1319 -15.12 -37.24 -24.37
C LEU A 1319 -15.34 -36.76 -22.93
N HIS A 1320 -16.55 -36.29 -22.61
CA HIS A 1320 -16.84 -35.64 -21.34
C HIS A 1320 -16.80 -36.61 -20.15
N ASN A 1321 -17.31 -37.83 -20.30
CA ASN A 1321 -17.22 -38.84 -19.24
C ASN A 1321 -15.77 -39.26 -18.97
N THR A 1322 -14.93 -39.32 -20.02
CA THR A 1322 -13.49 -39.57 -19.84
C THR A 1322 -12.83 -38.44 -19.06
N LEU A 1323 -13.14 -37.18 -19.38
CA LEU A 1323 -12.61 -36.02 -18.66
C LEU A 1323 -13.07 -36.00 -17.20
N PHE A 1324 -14.37 -36.21 -16.92
CA PHE A 1324 -14.88 -36.29 -15.55
C PHE A 1324 -14.16 -37.36 -14.73
N HIS A 1325 -13.99 -38.56 -15.30
CA HIS A 1325 -13.27 -39.65 -14.65
C HIS A 1325 -11.80 -39.28 -14.35
N HIS A 1326 -11.07 -38.73 -15.33
CA HIS A 1326 -9.66 -38.34 -15.17
C HIS A 1326 -9.48 -37.20 -14.17
N THR A 1327 -10.42 -36.26 -14.09
CA THR A 1327 -10.37 -35.18 -13.09
C THR A 1327 -10.89 -35.60 -11.72
N GLY A 1328 -11.51 -36.77 -11.58
CA GLY A 1328 -12.05 -37.27 -10.30
C GLY A 1328 -13.41 -36.68 -9.92
N LEU A 1329 -14.16 -36.18 -10.91
CA LEU A 1329 -15.50 -35.63 -10.71
C LEU A 1329 -16.56 -36.74 -10.87
N PRO A 1330 -17.59 -36.79 -10.01
CA PRO A 1330 -18.61 -37.84 -10.03
C PRO A 1330 -19.76 -37.52 -10.99
N HIS A 1331 -19.50 -36.76 -12.04
CA HIS A 1331 -20.52 -36.26 -12.98
C HIS A 1331 -20.72 -37.24 -14.14
N VAL A 1332 -21.91 -37.20 -14.75
CA VAL A 1332 -22.27 -38.05 -15.89
C VAL A 1332 -22.77 -37.18 -17.04
N TYR A 1333 -22.25 -37.44 -18.24
CA TYR A 1333 -22.68 -36.84 -19.49
C TYR A 1333 -23.45 -37.85 -20.36
N GLN A 1334 -24.64 -37.50 -20.80
CA GLN A 1334 -25.51 -38.37 -21.59
C GLN A 1334 -26.21 -37.65 -22.76
N LEU A 1335 -26.78 -38.42 -23.68
CA LEU A 1335 -27.56 -37.90 -24.80
C LEU A 1335 -29.01 -37.68 -24.34
N CYS A 1336 -29.59 -36.55 -24.72
CA CYS A 1336 -31.03 -36.31 -24.64
C CYS A 1336 -31.51 -35.91 -26.04
N GLU A 1337 -31.87 -36.91 -26.84
CA GLU A 1337 -32.30 -36.71 -28.21
C GLU A 1337 -33.72 -36.15 -28.21
N THR A 1338 -33.84 -34.86 -28.52
CA THR A 1338 -35.10 -34.13 -28.50
C THR A 1338 -35.01 -32.91 -29.40
N THR A 1339 -36.16 -32.51 -29.95
CA THR A 1339 -36.38 -31.19 -30.56
C THR A 1339 -37.40 -30.37 -29.77
N ASP A 1340 -37.91 -30.91 -28.65
CA ASP A 1340 -38.91 -30.27 -27.80
C ASP A 1340 -38.24 -29.37 -26.75
N LEU A 1341 -38.51 -28.07 -26.84
CA LEU A 1341 -37.99 -27.07 -25.91
C LEU A 1341 -38.52 -27.23 -24.48
N GLU A 1342 -39.71 -27.81 -24.29
CA GLU A 1342 -40.26 -28.02 -22.94
C GLU A 1342 -39.49 -29.11 -22.19
N VAL A 1343 -39.04 -30.16 -22.89
CA VAL A 1343 -38.13 -31.17 -22.33
C VAL A 1343 -36.81 -30.53 -21.87
N ILE A 1344 -36.25 -29.62 -22.68
CA ILE A 1344 -35.01 -28.91 -22.34
C ILE A 1344 -35.22 -28.01 -21.13
N LYS A 1345 -36.28 -27.18 -21.15
CA LYS A 1345 -36.64 -26.26 -20.07
C LYS A 1345 -36.81 -26.97 -18.73
N ALA A 1346 -37.49 -28.12 -18.72
CA ALA A 1346 -37.63 -28.94 -17.52
C ALA A 1346 -36.29 -29.53 -17.05
N THR A 1347 -35.44 -29.96 -17.98
CA THR A 1347 -34.15 -30.61 -17.66
C THR A 1347 -33.11 -29.63 -17.11
N ILE A 1348 -32.94 -28.46 -17.75
CA ILE A 1348 -31.89 -27.48 -17.38
C ILE A 1348 -32.16 -26.77 -16.05
N ARG A 1349 -33.37 -26.92 -15.48
CA ARG A 1349 -33.77 -26.32 -14.20
C ARG A 1349 -33.78 -27.31 -13.03
N ARG A 1350 -33.31 -28.55 -13.22
CA ARG A 1350 -33.19 -29.54 -12.14
C ARG A 1350 -32.05 -29.18 -11.17
N ALA A 1351 -32.20 -29.52 -9.90
CA ALA A 1351 -31.17 -29.29 -8.88
C ALA A 1351 -29.86 -30.06 -9.14
N ASP A 1352 -29.92 -31.19 -9.85
CA ASP A 1352 -28.78 -32.01 -10.24
C ASP A 1352 -28.19 -31.62 -11.61
N PHE A 1353 -28.73 -30.60 -12.29
CA PHE A 1353 -28.19 -30.14 -13.57
C PHE A 1353 -26.80 -29.51 -13.38
N GLY A 1354 -25.81 -30.00 -14.14
CA GLY A 1354 -24.44 -29.48 -14.15
C GLY A 1354 -24.11 -28.60 -15.35
N GLY A 1355 -24.83 -28.78 -16.47
CA GLY A 1355 -24.58 -28.09 -17.73
C GLY A 1355 -25.04 -28.92 -18.92
N ALA A 1356 -25.04 -28.33 -20.12
CA ALA A 1356 -25.39 -29.06 -21.33
C ALA A 1356 -24.69 -28.50 -22.56
N SER A 1357 -24.44 -29.36 -23.55
CA SER A 1357 -24.15 -28.94 -24.91
C SER A 1357 -25.45 -28.93 -25.73
N VAL A 1358 -25.49 -28.06 -26.74
CA VAL A 1358 -26.63 -27.93 -27.66
C VAL A 1358 -26.13 -28.03 -29.09
N THR A 1359 -26.80 -28.85 -29.89
CA THR A 1359 -26.53 -28.99 -31.32
C THR A 1359 -27.81 -28.81 -32.14
N ILE A 1360 -27.72 -28.98 -33.46
CA ILE A 1360 -28.83 -28.81 -34.38
C ILE A 1360 -30.07 -29.64 -33.95
N PRO A 1361 -31.30 -29.12 -34.16
CA PRO A 1361 -31.62 -27.78 -34.66
C PRO A 1361 -31.67 -26.67 -33.58
N LEU A 1362 -31.34 -26.97 -32.32
CA LEU A 1362 -31.75 -26.19 -31.13
C LEU A 1362 -30.83 -25.02 -30.72
N LYS A 1363 -29.70 -24.80 -31.40
CA LYS A 1363 -28.67 -23.83 -30.95
C LYS A 1363 -29.19 -22.38 -30.85
N LEU A 1364 -30.17 -21.99 -31.65
CA LEU A 1364 -30.83 -20.68 -31.58
C LEU A 1364 -32.01 -20.71 -30.60
N ASP A 1365 -32.83 -21.76 -30.71
CA ASP A 1365 -34.11 -21.90 -30.00
C ASP A 1365 -33.96 -22.06 -28.49
N VAL A 1366 -32.78 -22.44 -28.00
CA VAL A 1366 -32.49 -22.56 -26.57
C VAL A 1366 -32.20 -21.22 -25.90
N MET A 1367 -31.78 -20.20 -26.66
CA MET A 1367 -31.36 -18.90 -26.11
C MET A 1367 -32.43 -18.21 -25.24
N PRO A 1368 -33.74 -18.24 -25.61
CA PRO A 1368 -34.80 -17.68 -24.77
C PRO A 1368 -35.04 -18.40 -23.43
N LEU A 1369 -34.50 -19.61 -23.23
CA LEU A 1369 -34.67 -20.37 -21.99
C LEU A 1369 -33.62 -19.99 -20.91
N LEU A 1370 -32.63 -19.19 -21.28
CA LEU A 1370 -31.46 -18.85 -20.46
C LEU A 1370 -31.60 -17.44 -19.88
N ASP A 1371 -31.00 -17.23 -18.71
CA ASP A 1371 -31.08 -15.95 -17.99
C ASP A 1371 -30.07 -14.93 -18.54
N ALA A 1372 -28.96 -15.43 -19.11
CA ALA A 1372 -27.96 -14.63 -19.81
C ALA A 1372 -27.38 -15.36 -21.02
N VAL A 1373 -26.85 -14.59 -21.97
CA VAL A 1373 -26.11 -15.09 -23.14
C VAL A 1373 -24.86 -14.27 -23.32
N ASP A 1374 -23.72 -14.96 -23.48
CA ASP A 1374 -22.41 -14.37 -23.72
C ASP A 1374 -22.39 -13.52 -25.01
N ALA A 1375 -21.57 -12.47 -25.03
CA ALA A 1375 -21.52 -11.53 -26.15
C ALA A 1375 -21.14 -12.20 -27.48
N SER A 1376 -20.17 -13.13 -27.46
CA SER A 1376 -19.77 -13.88 -28.64
C SER A 1376 -20.87 -14.85 -29.09
N ALA A 1377 -21.58 -15.49 -28.15
CA ALA A 1377 -22.71 -16.35 -28.47
C ALA A 1377 -23.89 -15.59 -29.11
N ARG A 1378 -24.18 -14.38 -28.62
CA ARG A 1378 -25.20 -13.48 -29.19
C ARG A 1378 -24.82 -13.01 -30.59
N LEU A 1379 -23.55 -12.64 -30.81
CA LEU A 1379 -23.04 -12.22 -32.11
C LEU A 1379 -23.06 -13.36 -33.14
N ILE A 1380 -22.63 -14.55 -32.73
CA ILE A 1380 -22.69 -15.76 -33.58
C ILE A 1380 -24.15 -16.17 -33.83
N GLY A 1381 -25.09 -15.84 -32.93
CA GLY A 1381 -26.50 -16.22 -33.03
C GLY A 1381 -26.74 -17.70 -32.77
N ALA A 1382 -25.93 -18.30 -31.87
CA ALA A 1382 -26.03 -19.71 -31.52
C ALA A 1382 -25.40 -19.97 -30.16
N VAL A 1383 -26.14 -20.62 -29.26
CA VAL A 1383 -25.62 -21.22 -28.02
C VAL A 1383 -25.37 -22.70 -28.25
N ASN A 1384 -24.14 -23.15 -28.00
CA ASN A 1384 -23.78 -24.57 -28.05
C ASN A 1384 -23.47 -25.13 -26.64
N THR A 1385 -23.45 -24.29 -25.61
CA THR A 1385 -23.02 -24.62 -24.25
C THR A 1385 -23.84 -23.85 -23.22
N ILE A 1386 -24.48 -24.55 -22.29
CA ILE A 1386 -25.27 -24.00 -21.18
C ILE A 1386 -24.49 -24.26 -19.88
N VAL A 1387 -24.29 -23.20 -19.09
CA VAL A 1387 -23.50 -23.23 -17.86
C VAL A 1387 -24.29 -22.64 -16.69
N PRO A 1388 -24.44 -23.33 -15.56
CA PRO A 1388 -24.93 -22.74 -14.32
C PRO A 1388 -23.90 -21.77 -13.73
N THR A 1389 -24.27 -20.51 -13.51
CA THR A 1389 -23.34 -19.45 -13.05
C THR A 1389 -23.65 -18.90 -11.66
N GLY A 1390 -24.67 -19.41 -10.98
CA GLY A 1390 -25.12 -18.97 -9.64
C GLY A 1390 -26.48 -19.56 -9.27
N ASN A 1391 -27.08 -19.13 -8.16
CA ASN A 1391 -28.37 -19.61 -7.63
C ASN A 1391 -29.47 -19.70 -8.72
N ASN A 1392 -29.57 -20.87 -9.37
CA ASN A 1392 -30.48 -21.17 -10.47
C ASN A 1392 -30.33 -20.28 -11.73
N THR A 1393 -29.19 -19.58 -11.89
CA THR A 1393 -28.91 -18.74 -13.07
C THR A 1393 -28.15 -19.54 -14.14
N LEU A 1394 -28.62 -19.48 -15.37
CA LEU A 1394 -28.05 -20.16 -16.52
C LEU A 1394 -27.52 -19.15 -17.56
N THR A 1395 -26.28 -19.36 -18.00
CA THR A 1395 -25.64 -18.56 -19.06
C THR A 1395 -25.34 -19.42 -20.28
N GLY A 1396 -25.67 -18.90 -21.46
CA GLY A 1396 -25.40 -19.52 -22.75
C GLY A 1396 -24.11 -19.02 -23.40
N TYR A 1397 -23.26 -19.95 -23.83
CA TYR A 1397 -21.98 -19.71 -24.50
C TYR A 1397 -21.93 -20.41 -25.87
N ASN A 1398 -20.99 -19.95 -26.71
CA ASN A 1398 -20.60 -20.63 -27.93
C ASN A 1398 -19.11 -20.99 -27.87
N THR A 1399 -18.78 -22.27 -27.85
CA THR A 1399 -17.39 -22.75 -27.83
C THR A 1399 -16.89 -23.22 -29.20
N ASP A 1400 -17.74 -23.21 -30.24
CA ASP A 1400 -17.37 -23.66 -31.59
C ASP A 1400 -16.19 -22.81 -32.10
N TYR A 1401 -16.30 -21.49 -32.00
CA TYR A 1401 -15.28 -20.56 -32.51
C TYR A 1401 -13.94 -20.64 -31.77
N LEU A 1402 -13.99 -20.93 -30.46
CA LEU A 1402 -12.82 -21.11 -29.61
C LEU A 1402 -12.08 -22.40 -30.00
N GLY A 1403 -12.83 -23.49 -30.20
CA GLY A 1403 -12.27 -24.76 -30.67
C GLY A 1403 -11.56 -24.63 -32.03
N MET A 1404 -12.17 -23.89 -32.97
CA MET A 1404 -11.56 -23.61 -34.28
C MET A 1404 -10.26 -22.78 -34.15
N ALA A 1405 -10.26 -21.78 -33.27
CA ALA A 1405 -9.10 -20.90 -33.08
C ALA A 1405 -7.89 -21.69 -32.55
N ASP A 1406 -8.09 -22.53 -31.55
CA ASP A 1406 -7.05 -23.37 -30.97
C ASP A 1406 -6.52 -24.40 -31.98
N CYS A 1407 -7.39 -25.01 -32.80
CA CYS A 1407 -6.96 -25.94 -33.86
C CYS A 1407 -6.10 -25.24 -34.93
N LEU A 1408 -6.50 -24.03 -35.34
CA LEU A 1408 -5.73 -23.24 -36.29
C LEU A 1408 -4.37 -22.85 -35.72
N ARG A 1409 -4.31 -22.37 -34.46
CA ARG A 1409 -3.05 -22.03 -33.78
C ARG A 1409 -2.13 -23.25 -33.64
N GLY A 1410 -2.65 -24.40 -33.21
CA GLY A 1410 -1.89 -25.65 -33.12
C GLY A 1410 -1.37 -26.16 -34.46
N ALA A 1411 -1.99 -25.75 -35.58
CA ALA A 1411 -1.50 -26.00 -36.93
C ALA A 1411 -0.46 -24.97 -37.42
N GLY A 1412 -0.09 -23.99 -36.59
CA GLY A 1412 0.89 -22.92 -36.88
C GLY A 1412 0.27 -21.65 -37.47
N ALA A 1413 -1.06 -21.54 -37.53
CA ALA A 1413 -1.72 -20.36 -38.07
C ALA A 1413 -1.71 -19.22 -37.05
N SER A 1414 -0.98 -18.14 -37.35
CA SER A 1414 -0.96 -16.93 -36.53
C SER A 1414 -0.85 -15.68 -37.40
N ALA A 1415 -1.75 -14.72 -37.20
CA ALA A 1415 -1.65 -13.43 -37.84
C ALA A 1415 -0.46 -12.58 -37.32
N ALA A 1416 0.16 -12.99 -36.20
CA ALA A 1416 1.23 -12.23 -35.54
C ALA A 1416 2.62 -12.37 -36.19
N LEU A 1417 2.80 -13.27 -37.16
CA LEU A 1417 4.13 -13.63 -37.68
C LEU A 1417 4.56 -12.82 -38.93
N GLY A 1418 3.67 -12.05 -39.54
CA GLY A 1418 3.93 -11.31 -40.79
C GLY A 1418 3.95 -9.78 -40.63
N ASP A 1419 4.59 -9.10 -41.60
CA ASP A 1419 4.63 -7.63 -41.70
C ASP A 1419 3.32 -7.00 -42.24
N ALA A 1420 2.45 -7.80 -42.88
CA ALA A 1420 1.17 -7.37 -43.46
C ALA A 1420 -0.01 -8.15 -42.85
N ASP A 1421 -1.20 -7.54 -42.85
CA ASP A 1421 -2.42 -8.19 -42.37
C ASP A 1421 -2.78 -9.40 -43.25
N PRO A 1422 -2.76 -10.63 -42.70
CA PRO A 1422 -3.09 -11.81 -43.48
C PRO A 1422 -4.60 -11.94 -43.68
N SER A 1423 -5.01 -12.35 -44.88
CA SER A 1423 -6.41 -12.61 -45.22
C SER A 1423 -6.81 -14.07 -44.95
N ALA A 1424 -8.12 -14.33 -44.82
CA ALA A 1424 -8.66 -15.67 -44.58
C ALA A 1424 -9.95 -15.95 -45.38
N LEU A 1425 -10.36 -17.22 -45.46
CA LEU A 1425 -11.51 -17.70 -46.26
C LEU A 1425 -12.48 -18.56 -45.45
N VAL A 1426 -13.78 -18.35 -45.58
CA VAL A 1426 -14.84 -19.23 -45.08
C VAL A 1426 -15.58 -19.88 -46.26
N ILE A 1427 -15.62 -21.21 -46.28
CA ILE A 1427 -16.25 -22.02 -47.34
C ILE A 1427 -17.60 -22.54 -46.83
N GLY A 1428 -18.68 -22.02 -47.38
CA GLY A 1428 -20.07 -22.27 -46.98
C GLY A 1428 -20.66 -21.17 -46.11
N GLY A 1429 -21.99 -21.06 -46.10
CA GLY A 1429 -22.73 -20.10 -45.24
C GLY A 1429 -23.90 -20.76 -44.53
N GLY A 1430 -23.67 -21.94 -43.96
CA GLY A 1430 -24.56 -22.54 -42.97
C GLY A 1430 -24.44 -21.86 -41.61
N GLY A 1431 -25.16 -22.34 -40.60
CA GLY A 1431 -25.10 -21.78 -39.23
C GLY A 1431 -23.68 -21.76 -38.65
N THR A 1432 -22.88 -22.78 -38.94
CA THR A 1432 -21.48 -22.90 -38.50
C THR A 1432 -20.55 -21.83 -39.09
N ALA A 1433 -20.90 -21.24 -40.24
CA ALA A 1433 -20.10 -20.19 -40.87
C ALA A 1433 -20.01 -18.92 -40.01
N ARG A 1434 -21.03 -18.63 -39.20
CA ARG A 1434 -21.00 -17.51 -38.25
C ARG A 1434 -19.90 -17.67 -37.20
N ALA A 1435 -19.73 -18.88 -36.67
CA ALA A 1435 -18.65 -19.20 -35.74
C ALA A 1435 -17.27 -19.11 -36.42
N ALA A 1436 -17.15 -19.63 -37.64
CA ALA A 1436 -15.91 -19.55 -38.43
C ALA A 1436 -15.47 -18.09 -38.72
N ILE A 1437 -16.42 -17.22 -39.06
CA ILE A 1437 -16.18 -15.78 -39.23
C ILE A 1437 -15.66 -15.17 -37.93
N HIS A 1438 -16.31 -15.47 -36.80
CA HIS A 1438 -15.88 -14.97 -35.48
C HIS A 1438 -14.48 -15.47 -35.09
N THR A 1439 -14.16 -16.73 -35.36
CA THR A 1439 -12.82 -17.29 -35.17
C THR A 1439 -11.76 -16.48 -35.90
N LEU A 1440 -11.90 -16.30 -37.22
CA LEU A 1440 -10.87 -15.67 -38.04
C LEU A 1440 -10.66 -14.20 -37.65
N HIS A 1441 -11.75 -13.47 -37.38
CA HIS A 1441 -11.65 -12.09 -36.91
C HIS A 1441 -10.95 -12.01 -35.54
N SER A 1442 -11.30 -12.90 -34.60
CA SER A 1442 -10.67 -12.93 -33.27
C SER A 1442 -9.17 -13.27 -33.31
N MET A 1443 -8.72 -13.96 -34.35
CA MET A 1443 -7.31 -14.27 -34.60
C MET A 1443 -6.58 -13.14 -35.35
N GLY A 1444 -7.28 -12.09 -35.78
CA GLY A 1444 -6.72 -10.92 -36.45
C GLY A 1444 -6.54 -11.05 -37.96
N TYR A 1445 -7.31 -11.92 -38.63
CA TYR A 1445 -7.32 -12.01 -40.09
C TYR A 1445 -8.23 -10.95 -40.71
N GLN A 1446 -7.73 -10.22 -41.70
CA GLN A 1446 -8.48 -9.24 -42.50
C GLN A 1446 -7.85 -9.07 -43.90
N PRO A 1447 -8.64 -9.01 -44.99
CA PRO A 1447 -10.09 -9.26 -45.06
C PRO A 1447 -10.44 -10.75 -44.85
N ILE A 1448 -11.71 -11.02 -44.52
CA ILE A 1448 -12.27 -12.38 -44.46
C ILE A 1448 -13.18 -12.61 -45.67
N TYR A 1449 -12.76 -13.47 -46.58
CA TYR A 1449 -13.54 -13.83 -47.76
C TYR A 1449 -14.61 -14.88 -47.45
N LEU A 1450 -15.82 -14.73 -48.01
CA LEU A 1450 -16.91 -15.69 -47.88
C LEU A 1450 -17.25 -16.29 -49.24
N LEU A 1451 -17.18 -17.62 -49.37
CA LEU A 1451 -17.48 -18.34 -50.62
C LEU A 1451 -18.48 -19.47 -50.36
N GLY A 1452 -19.61 -19.49 -51.05
CA GLY A 1452 -20.62 -20.54 -50.88
C GLY A 1452 -21.54 -20.70 -52.08
N ARG A 1453 -22.33 -21.78 -52.09
CA ARG A 1453 -23.23 -22.16 -53.21
C ARG A 1453 -24.32 -21.12 -53.53
N ASN A 1454 -24.81 -20.41 -52.51
CA ASN A 1454 -25.88 -19.43 -52.65
C ASN A 1454 -25.34 -18.03 -52.29
N HIS A 1455 -25.05 -17.23 -53.31
CA HIS A 1455 -24.52 -15.88 -53.14
C HIS A 1455 -25.43 -14.98 -52.29
N GLY A 1456 -26.75 -15.01 -52.52
CA GLY A 1456 -27.71 -14.23 -51.74
C GLY A 1456 -27.65 -14.52 -50.23
N LYS A 1457 -27.54 -15.80 -49.86
CA LYS A 1457 -27.36 -16.23 -48.47
C LYS A 1457 -26.03 -15.76 -47.87
N MET A 1458 -24.96 -15.70 -48.67
CA MET A 1458 -23.66 -15.19 -48.20
C MET A 1458 -23.71 -13.68 -47.94
N VAL A 1459 -24.42 -12.92 -48.79
CA VAL A 1459 -24.64 -11.47 -48.60
C VAL A 1459 -25.43 -11.20 -47.32
N GLU A 1460 -26.48 -11.95 -47.06
CA GLU A 1460 -27.26 -11.85 -45.82
C GLU A 1460 -26.42 -12.18 -44.58
N LEU A 1461 -25.59 -13.24 -44.66
CA LEU A 1461 -24.65 -13.60 -43.61
C LEU A 1461 -23.66 -12.46 -43.32
N ALA A 1462 -23.04 -11.88 -44.35
CA ALA A 1462 -22.08 -10.79 -44.19
C ALA A 1462 -22.70 -9.54 -43.54
N ARG A 1463 -23.93 -9.17 -43.94
CA ARG A 1463 -24.67 -8.02 -43.37
C ARG A 1463 -25.00 -8.18 -41.88
N SER A 1464 -25.03 -9.40 -41.36
CA SER A 1464 -25.34 -9.64 -39.95
C SER A 1464 -24.15 -9.42 -39.01
N PHE A 1465 -22.95 -9.15 -39.54
CA PHE A 1465 -21.75 -8.82 -38.75
C PHE A 1465 -21.42 -7.32 -38.81
N PRO A 1466 -20.77 -6.77 -37.77
CA PRO A 1466 -20.30 -5.39 -37.78
C PRO A 1466 -19.24 -5.12 -38.87
N PRO A 1467 -19.15 -3.91 -39.43
CA PRO A 1467 -18.20 -3.57 -40.50
C PRO A 1467 -16.73 -3.84 -40.18
N VAL A 1468 -16.33 -3.83 -38.90
CA VAL A 1468 -14.94 -4.09 -38.45
C VAL A 1468 -14.45 -5.51 -38.81
N TYR A 1469 -15.34 -6.42 -39.18
CA TYR A 1469 -14.99 -7.77 -39.61
C TYR A 1469 -14.41 -7.84 -41.03
N ASP A 1470 -14.53 -6.78 -41.83
CA ASP A 1470 -14.02 -6.67 -43.22
C ASP A 1470 -14.37 -7.91 -44.08
N LEU A 1471 -15.67 -8.25 -44.10
CA LEU A 1471 -16.20 -9.42 -44.80
C LEU A 1471 -16.38 -9.15 -46.30
N VAL A 1472 -15.80 -10.00 -47.14
CA VAL A 1472 -15.84 -9.87 -48.61
C VAL A 1472 -16.54 -11.07 -49.22
N VAL A 1473 -17.75 -10.87 -49.74
CA VAL A 1473 -18.54 -11.95 -50.38
C VAL A 1473 -18.04 -12.20 -51.81
N LEU A 1474 -17.73 -13.47 -52.08
CA LEU A 1474 -17.29 -13.98 -53.39
C LEU A 1474 -18.45 -14.70 -54.07
N ASP A 1475 -18.63 -14.43 -55.36
CA ASP A 1475 -19.63 -15.11 -56.18
C ASP A 1475 -18.97 -16.26 -56.95
N ALA A 1476 -19.29 -17.49 -56.56
CA ALA A 1476 -18.77 -18.68 -57.22
C ALA A 1476 -19.20 -18.77 -58.70
N ALA A 1477 -20.31 -18.13 -59.09
CA ALA A 1477 -20.84 -18.17 -60.46
C ALA A 1477 -20.02 -17.37 -61.47
N LEU A 1478 -19.11 -16.49 -61.03
CA LEU A 1478 -18.26 -15.67 -61.91
C LEU A 1478 -17.10 -16.46 -62.55
N GLY A 1479 -16.89 -17.72 -62.16
CA GLY A 1479 -15.75 -18.54 -62.59
C GLY A 1479 -14.53 -18.37 -61.69
N GLY A 1480 -13.69 -19.42 -61.62
CA GLY A 1480 -12.61 -19.52 -60.63
C GLY A 1480 -11.55 -18.42 -60.69
N ASP A 1481 -11.13 -18.00 -61.88
CA ASP A 1481 -10.12 -16.94 -62.04
C ASP A 1481 -10.65 -15.56 -61.63
N ALA A 1482 -11.93 -15.27 -61.91
CA ALA A 1482 -12.56 -14.02 -61.49
C ALA A 1482 -12.71 -13.93 -59.97
N VAL A 1483 -12.95 -15.07 -59.29
CA VAL A 1483 -12.96 -15.15 -57.82
C VAL A 1483 -11.59 -14.80 -57.25
N VAL A 1484 -10.51 -15.32 -57.84
CA VAL A 1484 -9.12 -15.05 -57.43
C VAL A 1484 -8.74 -13.59 -57.69
N ASP A 1485 -9.09 -13.04 -58.85
CA ASP A 1485 -8.81 -11.65 -59.20
C ASP A 1485 -9.49 -10.68 -58.23
N LYS A 1486 -10.75 -10.98 -57.86
CA LYS A 1486 -11.48 -10.23 -56.83
C LYS A 1486 -10.75 -10.26 -55.49
N MET A 1487 -10.18 -11.40 -55.07
CA MET A 1487 -9.38 -11.45 -53.83
C MET A 1487 -8.17 -10.53 -53.89
N THR A 1488 -7.45 -10.51 -55.03
CA THR A 1488 -6.21 -9.71 -55.18
C THR A 1488 -6.43 -8.23 -55.47
N THR A 1489 -7.64 -7.83 -55.89
CA THR A 1489 -8.00 -6.43 -56.22
C THR A 1489 -8.85 -5.74 -55.15
N THR A 1490 -9.43 -6.49 -54.21
CA THR A 1490 -10.28 -5.91 -53.15
C THR A 1490 -9.48 -4.93 -52.30
N THR A 1491 -9.99 -3.71 -52.13
CA THR A 1491 -9.44 -2.70 -51.23
C THR A 1491 -10.13 -2.82 -49.87
N THR A 1492 -9.38 -3.07 -48.79
CA THR A 1492 -9.91 -3.25 -47.42
C THR A 1492 -10.49 -1.94 -46.89
N THR A 1493 -11.62 -2.00 -46.20
CA THR A 1493 -12.37 -0.79 -45.78
C THR A 1493 -11.83 -0.11 -44.51
N THR A 1494 -10.90 -0.74 -43.78
CA THR A 1494 -10.56 -0.35 -42.40
C THR A 1494 -9.09 0.02 -42.13
N ASN A 1495 -8.18 -0.04 -43.10
CA ASN A 1495 -6.74 0.14 -42.83
C ASN A 1495 -6.17 1.55 -43.07
N THR A 1496 -5.51 2.06 -42.03
CA THR A 1496 -4.74 3.31 -41.99
C THR A 1496 -3.27 3.16 -42.44
N THR A 1497 -2.82 1.93 -42.72
CA THR A 1497 -1.51 1.62 -43.33
C THR A 1497 -1.67 1.52 -44.85
N ALA A 1498 -1.60 2.68 -45.52
CA ALA A 1498 -2.10 2.93 -46.86
C ALA A 1498 -1.37 2.28 -48.07
N ASN A 1499 -0.72 1.10 -48.01
CA ASN A 1499 0.02 0.59 -49.18
C ASN A 1499 0.18 -0.93 -49.41
N THR A 1500 -0.46 -1.82 -48.65
CA THR A 1500 -0.39 -3.28 -48.90
C THR A 1500 -1.68 -3.80 -49.55
N ARG A 1501 -1.60 -4.28 -50.80
CA ARG A 1501 -2.68 -5.05 -51.44
C ARG A 1501 -2.92 -6.34 -50.63
N PRO A 1502 -4.17 -6.73 -50.31
CA PRO A 1502 -4.41 -7.97 -49.60
C PRO A 1502 -3.94 -9.17 -50.44
N GLY A 1503 -3.21 -10.08 -49.80
CA GLY A 1503 -2.78 -11.33 -50.42
C GLY A 1503 -3.90 -12.37 -50.49
N LEU A 1504 -3.63 -13.48 -51.18
CA LEU A 1504 -4.49 -14.67 -51.12
C LEU A 1504 -4.63 -15.19 -49.68
N PRO A 1505 -5.78 -15.78 -49.32
CA PRO A 1505 -6.01 -16.30 -47.98
C PRO A 1505 -4.92 -17.29 -47.58
N VAL A 1506 -4.38 -17.12 -46.37
CA VAL A 1506 -3.43 -18.06 -45.78
C VAL A 1506 -4.12 -19.06 -44.85
N VAL A 1507 -5.35 -18.76 -44.42
CA VAL A 1507 -6.18 -19.66 -43.63
C VAL A 1507 -7.56 -19.81 -44.25
N ALA A 1508 -8.12 -21.02 -44.20
CA ALA A 1508 -9.48 -21.29 -44.63
C ALA A 1508 -10.22 -22.18 -43.62
N ILE A 1509 -11.54 -21.98 -43.48
CA ILE A 1509 -12.42 -22.85 -42.69
C ILE A 1509 -13.55 -23.38 -43.59
N ALA A 1510 -13.64 -24.70 -43.77
CA ALA A 1510 -14.71 -25.34 -44.52
C ALA A 1510 -15.87 -25.75 -43.61
N THR A 1511 -17.08 -25.32 -44.00
CA THR A 1511 -18.33 -25.49 -43.22
C THR A 1511 -19.41 -26.24 -44.00
N ILE A 1512 -19.09 -26.76 -45.20
CA ILE A 1512 -20.04 -27.47 -46.05
C ILE A 1512 -20.19 -28.95 -45.62
N PRO A 1513 -21.38 -29.56 -45.77
CA PRO A 1513 -21.55 -30.99 -45.50
C PRO A 1513 -20.67 -31.84 -46.43
N ALA A 1514 -19.89 -32.77 -45.88
CA ALA A 1514 -19.01 -33.66 -46.65
C ALA A 1514 -19.68 -34.96 -47.13
N ASN A 1515 -20.92 -35.23 -46.70
CA ASN A 1515 -21.71 -36.37 -47.14
C ASN A 1515 -22.46 -36.12 -48.47
N MET A 1516 -22.34 -34.93 -49.04
CA MET A 1516 -22.91 -34.55 -50.33
C MET A 1516 -21.78 -34.19 -51.29
N PRO A 1517 -21.92 -34.46 -52.60
CA PRO A 1517 -20.98 -33.93 -53.59
C PRO A 1517 -20.86 -32.42 -53.48
N ILE A 1518 -19.65 -31.89 -53.65
CA ILE A 1518 -19.43 -30.44 -53.74
C ILE A 1518 -20.17 -29.95 -54.99
N ASP A 1519 -20.94 -28.88 -54.82
CA ASP A 1519 -21.59 -28.21 -55.94
C ASP A 1519 -20.56 -27.86 -57.03
N PRO A 1520 -20.80 -28.19 -58.31
CA PRO A 1520 -19.79 -28.05 -59.36
C PRO A 1520 -19.22 -26.63 -59.47
N VAL A 1521 -20.06 -25.61 -59.34
CA VAL A 1521 -19.68 -24.19 -59.46
C VAL A 1521 -18.81 -23.78 -58.28
N LEU A 1522 -19.20 -24.16 -57.06
CA LEU A 1522 -18.37 -23.96 -55.87
C LEU A 1522 -17.04 -24.72 -55.97
N GLY A 1523 -17.07 -25.94 -56.51
CA GLY A 1523 -15.90 -26.79 -56.71
C GLY A 1523 -14.87 -26.16 -57.64
N GLU A 1524 -15.29 -25.57 -58.76
CA GLU A 1524 -14.38 -24.86 -59.67
C GLU A 1524 -13.75 -23.61 -59.04
N ALA A 1525 -14.54 -22.82 -58.31
CA ALA A 1525 -14.02 -21.66 -57.59
C ALA A 1525 -12.94 -22.06 -56.56
N LEU A 1526 -13.18 -23.12 -55.79
CA LEU A 1526 -12.20 -23.64 -54.81
C LEU A 1526 -10.91 -24.15 -55.47
N LYS A 1527 -11.02 -24.87 -56.59
CA LYS A 1527 -9.85 -25.34 -57.34
C LYS A 1527 -8.97 -24.18 -57.81
N ALA A 1528 -9.57 -23.09 -58.27
CA ALA A 1528 -8.81 -21.91 -58.69
C ALA A 1528 -8.09 -21.22 -57.53
N VAL A 1529 -8.77 -21.03 -56.39
CA VAL A 1529 -8.20 -20.43 -55.17
C VAL A 1529 -6.99 -21.23 -54.66
N PHE A 1530 -7.13 -22.56 -54.54
CA PHE A 1530 -6.03 -23.41 -54.07
C PHE A 1530 -4.88 -23.44 -55.07
N THR A 1531 -5.16 -23.55 -56.38
CA THR A 1531 -4.11 -23.56 -57.42
C THR A 1531 -3.27 -22.26 -57.43
N HIS A 1532 -3.92 -21.10 -57.33
CA HIS A 1532 -3.23 -19.80 -57.30
C HIS A 1532 -2.41 -19.60 -56.03
N SER A 1533 -2.87 -20.17 -54.91
CA SER A 1533 -2.13 -20.16 -53.66
C SER A 1533 -0.76 -20.83 -53.83
N LYS A 1534 -0.70 -22.02 -54.43
CA LYS A 1534 0.57 -22.75 -54.65
C LYS A 1534 1.60 -21.95 -55.46
N ARG A 1535 1.14 -21.21 -56.49
CA ARG A 1535 2.01 -20.35 -57.34
C ARG A 1535 2.59 -19.14 -56.59
N SER A 1536 1.88 -18.61 -55.59
CA SER A 1536 2.34 -17.46 -54.81
C SER A 1536 3.39 -17.83 -53.76
N ALA A 1537 3.46 -19.10 -53.30
CA ALA A 1537 4.43 -19.51 -52.27
C ALA A 1537 5.89 -19.54 -52.78
N THR A 1538 6.10 -19.60 -54.10
CA THR A 1538 7.45 -19.68 -54.71
C THR A 1538 8.16 -18.33 -54.85
N SER A 1539 7.54 -17.19 -54.49
CA SER A 1539 8.23 -15.89 -54.50
C SER A 1539 9.04 -15.70 -53.20
N SER A 1540 10.36 -15.72 -53.32
CA SER A 1540 11.32 -15.54 -52.23
C SER A 1540 11.12 -14.21 -51.50
N ALA A 1541 10.83 -14.25 -50.20
CA ALA A 1541 10.87 -13.06 -49.34
C ALA A 1541 12.31 -12.47 -49.28
N PRO A 1542 12.47 -11.14 -49.07
CA PRO A 1542 13.77 -10.49 -49.06
C PRO A 1542 14.70 -11.06 -47.99
N LYS A 1543 15.96 -11.35 -48.37
CA LYS A 1543 17.01 -11.88 -47.48
C LYS A 1543 17.26 -10.90 -46.33
N GLY A 1544 17.03 -11.33 -45.09
CA GLY A 1544 17.34 -10.58 -43.86
C GLY A 1544 16.17 -10.46 -42.87
N GLN A 1545 14.94 -10.74 -43.31
CA GLN A 1545 13.77 -10.85 -42.44
C GLN A 1545 13.48 -12.34 -42.20
N GLY A 1546 13.90 -12.86 -41.04
CA GLY A 1546 13.93 -14.29 -40.73
C GLY A 1546 12.58 -14.96 -40.43
N THR A 1547 11.51 -14.70 -41.18
CA THR A 1547 10.28 -15.49 -41.09
C THR A 1547 9.99 -16.17 -42.43
N SER A 1548 9.91 -17.50 -42.40
CA SER A 1548 9.31 -18.25 -43.51
C SER A 1548 7.87 -17.74 -43.72
N PRO A 1549 7.35 -17.69 -44.97
CA PRO A 1549 5.94 -17.35 -45.17
C PRO A 1549 5.06 -18.29 -44.32
N PRO A 1550 3.98 -17.77 -43.68
CA PRO A 1550 3.14 -18.58 -42.80
C PRO A 1550 2.59 -19.79 -43.56
N ALA A 1551 2.62 -20.96 -42.92
CA ALA A 1551 2.06 -22.19 -43.49
C ALA A 1551 0.57 -21.97 -43.77
N ARG A 1552 0.14 -22.30 -45.00
CA ARG A 1552 -1.28 -22.19 -45.36
C ARG A 1552 -2.07 -23.34 -44.77
N THR A 1553 -3.16 -23.04 -44.09
CA THR A 1553 -3.91 -24.02 -43.29
C THR A 1553 -5.41 -24.00 -43.61
N LEU A 1554 -5.97 -25.16 -43.94
CA LEU A 1554 -7.41 -25.39 -44.08
C LEU A 1554 -7.91 -26.17 -42.88
N LEU A 1555 -8.86 -25.61 -42.12
CA LEU A 1555 -9.64 -26.34 -41.13
C LEU A 1555 -10.92 -26.86 -41.77
N GLU A 1556 -11.07 -28.17 -41.87
CA GLU A 1556 -12.31 -28.82 -42.28
C GLU A 1556 -13.16 -29.12 -41.05
N LEU A 1557 -14.43 -28.70 -41.01
CA LEU A 1557 -15.31 -28.96 -39.86
C LEU A 1557 -16.10 -30.27 -39.99
N ALA A 1558 -16.27 -30.78 -41.21
CA ALA A 1558 -16.84 -32.10 -41.40
C ALA A 1558 -15.82 -33.19 -41.01
N TYR A 1559 -16.26 -34.17 -40.23
CA TYR A 1559 -15.42 -35.30 -39.79
C TYR A 1559 -15.95 -36.67 -40.22
N LYS A 1560 -17.01 -36.70 -41.05
CA LYS A 1560 -17.53 -37.90 -41.71
C LYS A 1560 -17.81 -37.58 -43.19
N PRO A 1561 -17.02 -38.11 -44.14
CA PRO A 1561 -15.81 -38.93 -43.93
C PRO A 1561 -14.66 -38.15 -43.25
N ALA A 1562 -13.65 -38.87 -42.73
CA ALA A 1562 -12.49 -38.26 -42.06
C ALA A 1562 -11.59 -37.46 -43.02
N ARG A 1563 -11.58 -37.83 -44.31
CA ARG A 1563 -10.99 -37.06 -45.41
C ARG A 1563 -12.09 -36.61 -46.35
N THR A 1564 -12.21 -35.30 -46.55
CA THR A 1564 -13.24 -34.71 -47.41
C THR A 1564 -12.65 -34.31 -48.76
N ALA A 1565 -13.51 -34.17 -49.77
CA ALA A 1565 -13.07 -33.70 -51.09
C ALA A 1565 -12.46 -32.28 -51.06
N VAL A 1566 -12.85 -31.42 -50.10
CA VAL A 1566 -12.25 -30.08 -49.93
C VAL A 1566 -10.82 -30.18 -49.42
N MET A 1567 -10.57 -31.05 -48.44
CA MET A 1567 -9.22 -31.32 -47.92
C MET A 1567 -8.30 -31.84 -49.03
N GLU A 1568 -8.76 -32.83 -49.80
CA GLU A 1568 -8.00 -33.39 -50.91
C GLU A 1568 -7.64 -32.32 -51.95
N MET A 1569 -8.59 -31.44 -52.31
CA MET A 1569 -8.31 -30.32 -53.21
C MET A 1569 -7.27 -29.34 -52.64
N ALA A 1570 -7.36 -28.98 -51.36
CA ALA A 1570 -6.44 -28.04 -50.73
C ALA A 1570 -5.00 -28.59 -50.62
N GLU A 1571 -4.87 -29.86 -50.25
CA GLU A 1571 -3.58 -30.57 -50.18
C GLU A 1571 -2.95 -30.71 -51.57
N GLN A 1572 -3.69 -31.26 -52.53
CA GLN A 1572 -3.13 -31.64 -53.84
C GLN A 1572 -2.88 -30.42 -54.74
N LEU A 1573 -3.85 -29.51 -54.83
CA LEU A 1573 -3.79 -28.35 -55.73
C LEU A 1573 -3.06 -27.17 -55.11
N GLY A 1574 -3.22 -26.96 -53.81
CA GLY A 1574 -2.70 -25.80 -53.10
C GLY A 1574 -1.43 -26.04 -52.28
N GLY A 1575 -1.13 -27.28 -51.89
CA GLY A 1575 -0.09 -27.57 -50.89
C GLY A 1575 -0.46 -27.06 -49.49
N TRP A 1576 -1.75 -26.95 -49.17
CA TRP A 1576 -2.21 -26.50 -47.86
C TRP A 1576 -2.09 -27.63 -46.85
N ARG A 1577 -1.75 -27.29 -45.61
CA ARG A 1577 -1.92 -28.17 -44.45
C ARG A 1577 -3.41 -28.25 -44.12
N THR A 1578 -3.91 -29.44 -43.80
CA THR A 1578 -5.30 -29.63 -43.41
C THR A 1578 -5.40 -30.04 -41.94
N VAL A 1579 -6.48 -29.61 -41.29
CA VAL A 1579 -6.85 -29.98 -39.92
C VAL A 1579 -8.22 -30.63 -39.96
N GLN A 1580 -8.38 -31.79 -39.31
CA GLN A 1580 -9.62 -32.55 -39.32
C GLN A 1580 -10.66 -31.98 -38.35
N GLY A 1581 -11.94 -32.05 -38.71
CA GLY A 1581 -13.02 -31.50 -37.88
C GLY A 1581 -13.22 -32.21 -36.55
N LEU A 1582 -12.71 -33.45 -36.42
CA LEU A 1582 -12.72 -34.18 -35.16
C LEU A 1582 -11.88 -33.46 -34.10
N GLU A 1583 -10.78 -32.79 -34.49
CA GLU A 1583 -9.95 -32.00 -33.57
C GLU A 1583 -10.75 -30.82 -33.02
N THR A 1584 -11.52 -30.12 -33.87
CA THR A 1584 -12.39 -29.03 -33.42
C THR A 1584 -13.46 -29.53 -32.45
N LEU A 1585 -14.04 -30.72 -32.68
CA LEU A 1585 -15.01 -31.32 -31.77
C LEU A 1585 -14.40 -31.60 -30.38
N VAL A 1586 -13.16 -32.07 -30.32
CA VAL A 1586 -12.46 -32.31 -29.06
C VAL A 1586 -12.12 -30.99 -28.37
N THR A 1587 -11.54 -30.03 -29.09
CA THR A 1587 -11.07 -28.77 -28.50
C THR A 1587 -12.23 -27.90 -28.02
N GLN A 1588 -13.34 -27.82 -28.77
CA GLN A 1588 -14.55 -27.14 -28.27
C GLN A 1588 -15.13 -27.85 -27.04
N GLY A 1589 -15.00 -29.18 -26.96
CA GLY A 1589 -15.45 -29.97 -25.81
C GLY A 1589 -14.58 -29.71 -24.58
N MET A 1590 -13.28 -29.51 -24.77
CA MET A 1590 -12.38 -29.07 -23.69
C MET A 1590 -12.76 -27.68 -23.16
N TRP A 1591 -13.13 -26.74 -24.04
CA TRP A 1591 -13.68 -25.44 -23.64
C TRP A 1591 -14.99 -25.56 -22.86
N GLN A 1592 -15.90 -26.45 -23.30
CA GLN A 1592 -17.14 -26.74 -22.57
C GLN A 1592 -16.86 -27.25 -21.16
N PHE A 1593 -15.95 -28.21 -21.05
CA PHE A 1593 -15.55 -28.79 -19.78
C PHE A 1593 -14.98 -27.74 -18.83
N GLU A 1594 -14.11 -26.87 -19.33
CA GLU A 1594 -13.56 -25.75 -18.58
C GLU A 1594 -14.62 -24.77 -18.09
N LEU A 1595 -15.60 -24.42 -18.92
CA LEU A 1595 -16.71 -23.55 -18.53
C LEU A 1595 -17.59 -24.17 -17.45
N TRP A 1596 -17.81 -25.49 -17.48
CA TRP A 1596 -18.65 -26.18 -16.50
C TRP A 1596 -17.96 -26.41 -15.16
N THR A 1597 -16.67 -26.71 -15.17
CA THR A 1597 -15.94 -27.22 -14.00
C THR A 1597 -14.92 -26.22 -13.44
N GLY A 1598 -14.53 -25.23 -14.24
CA GLY A 1598 -13.40 -24.36 -13.95
C GLY A 1598 -12.03 -25.05 -14.04
N ILE A 1599 -11.97 -26.33 -14.46
CA ILE A 1599 -10.73 -27.12 -14.50
C ILE A 1599 -10.11 -27.03 -15.89
N ARG A 1600 -8.88 -26.49 -15.98
CA ARG A 1600 -8.14 -26.40 -17.24
C ARG A 1600 -7.72 -27.78 -17.74
N VAL A 1601 -8.09 -28.11 -18.97
CA VAL A 1601 -7.71 -29.34 -19.67
C VAL A 1601 -7.09 -29.07 -21.04
N ARG A 1602 -7.29 -27.87 -21.61
CA ARG A 1602 -6.64 -27.41 -22.84
C ARG A 1602 -5.14 -27.25 -22.66
N ASP A 1603 -4.38 -27.54 -23.72
CA ASP A 1603 -2.90 -27.59 -23.79
C ASP A 1603 -2.22 -28.63 -22.87
N LEU A 1604 -2.96 -29.16 -21.89
CA LEU A 1604 -2.52 -30.18 -20.95
C LEU A 1604 -2.88 -31.59 -21.43
N GLY A 1605 -4.03 -31.72 -22.11
CA GLY A 1605 -4.63 -32.98 -22.53
C GLY A 1605 -4.20 -33.53 -23.89
N GLY A 1606 -3.05 -33.16 -24.46
CA GLY A 1606 -2.66 -33.53 -25.83
C GLY A 1606 -2.63 -35.04 -26.14
N ARG A 1607 -2.45 -35.91 -25.13
CA ARG A 1607 -2.61 -37.38 -25.29
C ARG A 1607 -4.06 -37.85 -25.13
N ILE A 1608 -4.89 -37.14 -24.38
CA ILE A 1608 -6.32 -37.42 -24.22
C ILE A 1608 -7.06 -37.15 -25.54
N SER A 1609 -6.59 -36.19 -26.35
CA SER A 1609 -7.14 -35.89 -27.68
C SER A 1609 -6.65 -36.84 -28.79
N ARG A 1610 -5.50 -37.53 -28.61
CA ARG A 1610 -4.89 -38.44 -29.59
C ARG A 1610 -5.18 -39.92 -29.38
N VAL A 1611 -6.15 -40.28 -28.53
CA VAL A 1611 -6.63 -41.67 -28.45
C VAL A 1611 -7.29 -42.01 -29.79
N SER A 1612 -6.50 -42.64 -30.66
CA SER A 1612 -6.86 -43.15 -31.98
C SER A 1612 -7.95 -44.21 -31.91
#